data_AF-A0A9P3LKU2-F1
#
_entry.id   AF-A0A9P3LKU2-F1
#
_cell.length_a   1.000
_cell.length_b   1.000
_cell.length_c   1.000
_cell.angle_alpha   90.00
_cell.angle_beta   90.00
_cell.angle_gamma   90.00
#
_symmetry.space_group_name_H-M   'P 1'
#
loop_
_entity.id
_entity.type
_entity.pdbx_description
1 polymer ?
#
loop_
_entity_poly.entity_id
_entity_poly.type
_entity_poly.pdbx_seq_one_letter_code
_entity_poly.pdbx_strand_id
1 'polypeptide(L)'
;MPPPSKYFPPCYTIPEVVAEQHPTFSDLKQRLEVPKRVGKAGWTTLWLVDQHPLVPADAHVQGRHFVLLWPGGTSYLKRIFNRLKNSKPPAEGIDVHQLGWVLLAHGDYVFIRDLDVEPADPMQDTLFGNVVDCCLILPPDLLQSMQGAQQMVLGPRAERTRDRPDPQNPVGGTQLERVVKPVCVKGSPRAFQMCATDQAQTKCNSPVAWGKIPDRSEPIAASVSELPASFKMRHEIVNVSARVAMAVFHTLPKEDRDAVSTQMSTVNAPRIAAHENTAFTAVQINIAAADLLTPAEDDPPVVGRNTRRNTSASPQGQSAHSELQAQLGDFGGFHVDNKDSVGTFTIMVWCSDLPDSYLAGMMYFPELGLGAYLAGLGAVNFCGQHMHGGTSPKPMSRDAEQKDYPYRLTLIHYTHAMPIDGDAIMPLIPLPHRKSSDAASGGHSSEPSTRSSPLLGLFTLRPEYQLRFNTRPSISPVQPTSYMQDGMPIMEPRSIFMFAVRTAVMFLVWCMAQLPPEWDVRVDVPAILNAVTMQHGEGRMDAGDWPEAPSMEQFTDSPSYDEDQSVKRPEAFQSWSARCDRRSKHIPRIHSSAPSTGESLAEARDEHEQHEQDDMYDIDEEQGNLASQAPVRGEEGDQEDEEDKEDKDEEAEDEEAEDEDAEEGDGQGQGEKEEDEQEGTSDVEFCKYLGVLTPTMLCNTLNRVLNIYDFGLQPSPGLTPQQKTSFVDMARILQEHTYTHDAACQLPLAWSFMPVLLKESGRAELLTMALRHEYLLMYAHAFTWLEGFVDVALNGRQADSSEWYCSLAFDVYTHIKTKKTLVTYDPKDYLQPEHLERFPNAVAQTVSFKKTVLPEPQVLALAWEHLMQICASWLGFPTESASYAKAYFLSLLCRYGSHALLYLPQTYTAFRYINQHVLGKARYKPYSQSAFKPFLKQLKVHPLLEEDSIMLKNLANLEGVFNSVDTSPFCPPVPRPDGIRNTSLKLFADFILCLLPLIDNLDGKEPQHALQRKVFNRPDFYLPFREHAPSLRIACEASVGPYSSSEVETRAGAFSSILFRALTFSTPIVTQDQQVWFADLVDWKAFLEDHKAMPDSYFANKGAYGQPNKHRTPAIADDIWRGTVAWVPFLKAHEGRQIPPLTMFNFIRFKRNKKNQQVTRFPNVGNLTAYLLTADYVAAGLVTPPTAAEMAKLICAIGAGAIGGLEKLHLLPSAARSHTPDNVEWALRTVMNFMRSALITEEQDLARLDFIMLEHALCKFKRLNVTEEDVMGWETE
;
A
#
# COMPACT_ATOMS: atom_id res chain seq x y z
N MET A 1 -61.14 -6.64 -5.80
CA MET A 1 -59.74 -7.04 -5.99
C MET A 1 -59.57 -8.42 -5.35
N PRO A 2 -59.01 -9.43 -6.04
CA PRO A 2 -58.75 -10.73 -5.41
C PRO A 2 -57.51 -10.64 -4.48
N PRO A 3 -57.36 -11.55 -3.50
CA PRO A 3 -56.37 -11.43 -2.43
C PRO A 3 -54.92 -11.67 -2.88
N PRO A 4 -53.91 -11.19 -2.13
CA PRO A 4 -52.48 -11.18 -2.52
C PRO A 4 -51.75 -12.53 -2.41
N SER A 5 -52.45 -13.67 -2.41
CA SER A 5 -51.85 -14.98 -2.12
C SER A 5 -51.31 -15.74 -3.34
N LYS A 6 -51.20 -15.09 -4.52
CA LYS A 6 -50.79 -15.75 -5.79
C LYS A 6 -49.41 -15.36 -6.34
N TYR A 7 -48.63 -14.53 -5.64
CA TYR A 7 -47.33 -14.03 -6.15
C TYR A 7 -46.09 -14.54 -5.40
N PHE A 8 -46.24 -15.50 -4.50
CA PHE A 8 -45.11 -16.20 -3.89
C PHE A 8 -45.37 -17.71 -3.97
N PRO A 9 -44.56 -18.49 -4.70
CA PRO A 9 -44.58 -19.93 -4.48
C PRO A 9 -44.19 -20.19 -3.01
N PRO A 10 -44.80 -21.17 -2.32
CA PRO A 10 -44.25 -21.64 -1.06
C PRO A 10 -42.78 -21.98 -1.27
N CYS A 11 -41.90 -21.48 -0.40
CA CYS A 11 -40.48 -21.77 -0.39
C CYS A 11 -40.26 -23.26 -0.69
N TYR A 12 -39.40 -23.57 -1.66
CA TYR A 12 -39.03 -24.94 -2.00
C TYR A 12 -38.75 -25.72 -0.71
N THR A 13 -39.59 -26.71 -0.41
CA THR A 13 -39.25 -27.76 0.54
C THR A 13 -38.06 -28.50 -0.03
N ILE A 14 -36.92 -28.42 0.66
CA ILE A 14 -35.75 -29.25 0.40
C ILE A 14 -36.21 -30.72 0.47
N PRO A 15 -35.87 -31.59 -0.49
CA PRO A 15 -36.28 -32.99 -0.44
C PRO A 15 -35.80 -33.66 0.84
N GLU A 16 -36.72 -34.28 1.59
CA GLU A 16 -36.40 -35.16 2.72
C GLU A 16 -35.50 -36.31 2.25
N VAL A 17 -34.24 -36.30 2.69
CA VAL A 17 -33.36 -37.46 2.55
C VAL A 17 -33.60 -38.39 3.74
N VAL A 18 -34.32 -39.47 3.44
CA VAL A 18 -34.44 -40.79 4.10
C VAL A 18 -33.69 -40.94 5.43
N ALA A 19 -34.47 -41.03 6.52
CA ALA A 19 -34.03 -41.53 7.81
C ALA A 19 -34.48 -42.99 7.99
N GLU A 20 -33.55 -43.93 8.11
CA GLU A 20 -33.80 -45.34 8.51
C GLU A 20 -33.43 -45.60 9.99
N GLN A 21 -33.96 -46.71 10.52
CA GLN A 21 -34.37 -47.02 11.89
C GLN A 21 -33.29 -47.44 12.95
N HIS A 22 -33.51 -46.99 14.21
CA HIS A 22 -33.25 -47.59 15.58
C HIS A 22 -31.81 -47.75 16.15
N PRO A 23 -31.55 -47.76 17.51
CA PRO A 23 -32.43 -48.09 18.65
C PRO A 23 -32.41 -47.08 19.87
N THR A 24 -32.79 -47.58 21.06
CA THR A 24 -33.68 -47.01 22.10
C THR A 24 -33.13 -46.03 23.17
N PHE A 25 -34.08 -45.24 23.68
CA PHE A 25 -34.09 -44.07 24.57
C PHE A 25 -33.49 -44.20 26.01
N SER A 26 -32.68 -45.21 26.32
CA SER A 26 -32.17 -45.44 27.71
C SER A 26 -30.75 -44.91 27.97
N ASP A 27 -29.93 -44.68 26.94
CA ASP A 27 -28.55 -44.17 27.10
C ASP A 27 -28.46 -42.63 27.16
N LEU A 28 -29.61 -41.98 27.34
CA LEU A 28 -29.88 -40.54 27.25
C LEU A 28 -29.51 -39.72 28.51
N LYS A 29 -28.46 -40.10 29.26
CA LYS A 29 -28.20 -39.48 30.58
C LYS A 29 -26.80 -39.01 30.97
N GLN A 30 -25.78 -39.01 30.11
CA GLN A 30 -24.58 -38.19 30.38
C GLN A 30 -24.25 -37.33 29.17
N ARG A 31 -24.93 -36.18 29.15
CA ARG A 31 -25.15 -35.22 28.07
C ARG A 31 -24.04 -34.17 28.00
N LEU A 32 -23.36 -34.12 26.85
CA LEU A 32 -23.29 -32.96 25.96
C LEU A 32 -23.21 -33.59 24.55
N GLU A 33 -24.28 -33.41 23.76
CA GLU A 33 -24.43 -34.03 22.45
C GLU A 33 -23.32 -33.54 21.51
N VAL A 34 -22.62 -34.50 20.89
CA VAL A 34 -21.50 -34.22 19.98
C VAL A 34 -22.06 -33.49 18.76
N PRO A 35 -21.60 -32.27 18.45
CA PRO A 35 -22.12 -31.53 17.30
C PRO A 35 -21.86 -32.31 15.98
N LYS A 36 -22.66 -32.08 14.93
CA LYS A 36 -22.44 -32.75 13.63
C LYS A 36 -21.49 -31.92 12.78
N ARG A 37 -20.33 -32.49 12.41
CA ARG A 37 -19.39 -31.86 11.46
C ARG A 37 -20.03 -31.78 10.07
N VAL A 38 -20.03 -30.59 9.47
CA VAL A 38 -20.53 -30.33 8.11
C VAL A 38 -19.42 -29.68 7.28
N GLY A 39 -19.04 -30.26 6.15
CA GLY A 39 -17.98 -29.75 5.25
C GLY A 39 -16.89 -30.78 4.89
N LYS A 40 -16.21 -30.59 3.75
CA LYS A 40 -15.12 -31.46 3.25
C LYS A 40 -13.78 -31.17 3.95
N ALA A 41 -12.86 -32.15 3.94
CA ALA A 41 -11.48 -31.98 4.36
C ALA A 41 -10.79 -30.83 3.58
N GLY A 42 -10.08 -29.93 4.27
CA GLY A 42 -9.37 -28.80 3.66
C GLY A 42 -10.04 -27.41 3.80
N TRP A 43 -11.23 -27.35 4.40
CA TRP A 43 -11.93 -26.13 4.81
C TRP A 43 -12.07 -26.08 6.33
N THR A 44 -12.28 -24.88 6.89
CA THR A 44 -12.46 -24.69 8.34
C THR A 44 -13.69 -25.47 8.84
N THR A 45 -13.56 -26.13 9.99
CA THR A 45 -14.58 -27.07 10.50
C THR A 45 -15.83 -26.33 10.97
N LEU A 46 -16.95 -26.54 10.27
CA LEU A 46 -18.27 -26.02 10.63
C LEU A 46 -19.07 -27.07 11.40
N TRP A 47 -19.71 -26.64 12.49
CA TRP A 47 -20.55 -27.48 13.33
C TRP A 47 -21.97 -26.95 13.35
N LEU A 48 -22.95 -27.85 13.19
CA LEU A 48 -24.34 -27.55 13.44
C LEU A 48 -24.64 -27.74 14.93
N VAL A 49 -25.21 -26.71 15.57
CA VAL A 49 -25.66 -26.74 16.96
C VAL A 49 -27.16 -26.47 17.03
N ASP A 50 -27.86 -27.06 18.01
CA ASP A 50 -29.31 -26.92 18.13
C ASP A 50 -29.70 -25.47 18.45
N GLN A 51 -29.05 -24.88 19.44
CA GLN A 51 -29.28 -23.51 19.89
C GLN A 51 -27.96 -22.84 20.24
N HIS A 52 -27.77 -21.62 19.74
CA HIS A 52 -26.64 -20.78 20.10
C HIS A 52 -27.13 -19.67 21.06
N PRO A 53 -26.48 -19.45 22.22
CA PRO A 53 -27.02 -18.57 23.28
C PRO A 53 -27.06 -17.09 22.89
N LEU A 54 -26.28 -16.68 21.88
CA LEU A 54 -26.30 -15.31 21.35
C LEU A 54 -27.42 -15.06 20.34
N VAL A 55 -28.13 -16.10 19.86
CA VAL A 55 -29.29 -15.91 18.98
C VAL A 55 -30.44 -15.34 19.81
N PRO A 56 -31.04 -14.20 19.42
CA PRO A 56 -32.13 -13.60 20.17
C PRO A 56 -33.30 -14.58 20.36
N ALA A 57 -33.82 -14.69 21.59
CA ALA A 57 -34.93 -15.59 21.90
C ALA A 57 -36.24 -15.21 21.16
N ASP A 58 -36.34 -13.93 20.77
CA ASP A 58 -37.42 -13.35 19.98
C ASP A 58 -37.13 -13.37 18.47
N ALA A 59 -36.03 -13.99 18.01
CA ALA A 59 -35.77 -14.14 16.60
C ALA A 59 -36.94 -14.90 15.95
N HIS A 60 -37.74 -14.18 15.17
CA HIS A 60 -38.97 -14.67 14.55
C HIS A 60 -38.77 -15.83 13.54
N VAL A 61 -37.53 -16.27 13.33
CA VAL A 61 -37.17 -17.29 12.34
C VAL A 61 -36.31 -18.37 13.03
N GLN A 62 -36.86 -19.57 13.18
CA GLN A 62 -36.14 -20.77 13.61
C GLN A 62 -35.31 -21.29 12.43
N GLY A 63 -34.04 -20.92 12.36
CA GLY A 63 -33.09 -21.49 11.40
C GLY A 63 -32.04 -22.38 12.07
N ARG A 64 -31.06 -22.81 11.30
CA ARG A 64 -29.92 -23.61 11.79
C ARG A 64 -28.87 -22.69 12.37
N HIS A 65 -28.22 -23.13 13.44
CA HIS A 65 -27.12 -22.39 14.05
C HIS A 65 -25.81 -23.10 13.76
N PHE A 66 -24.90 -22.40 13.11
CA PHE A 66 -23.58 -22.92 12.80
C PHE A 66 -22.53 -22.26 13.68
N VAL A 67 -21.59 -23.06 14.18
CA VAL A 67 -20.39 -22.59 14.87
C VAL A 67 -19.18 -23.04 14.07
N LEU A 68 -18.39 -22.06 13.64
CA LEU A 68 -17.15 -22.27 12.92
C LEU A 68 -15.99 -22.22 13.90
N LEU A 69 -15.24 -23.31 14.01
CA LEU A 69 -14.05 -23.34 14.85
C LEU A 69 -12.87 -22.71 14.11
N TRP A 70 -12.40 -21.58 14.59
CA TRP A 70 -11.49 -20.72 13.84
C TRP A 70 -10.17 -20.56 14.59
N PRO A 71 -9.04 -21.08 14.05
CA PRO A 71 -7.75 -20.86 14.67
C PRO A 71 -7.30 -19.42 14.41
N GLY A 72 -7.16 -18.63 15.48
CA GLY A 72 -6.85 -17.19 15.46
C GLY A 72 -5.43 -16.85 15.03
N GLY A 73 -4.57 -17.84 14.82
CA GLY A 73 -3.18 -17.66 14.40
C GLY A 73 -3.03 -16.84 13.10
N THR A 74 -2.36 -15.68 13.21
CA THR A 74 -2.04 -14.75 12.10
C THR A 74 -1.50 -15.46 10.84
N SER A 75 -0.65 -16.47 11.02
CA SER A 75 -0.07 -17.26 9.93
C SER A 75 -1.11 -18.07 9.15
N TYR A 76 -2.07 -18.67 9.85
CA TYR A 76 -3.17 -19.43 9.23
C TYR A 76 -4.07 -18.51 8.40
N LEU A 77 -4.46 -17.38 8.99
CA LEU A 77 -5.27 -16.35 8.36
C LEU A 77 -4.62 -15.78 7.09
N LYS A 78 -3.31 -15.52 7.13
CA LYS A 78 -2.54 -15.09 5.96
C LYS A 78 -2.50 -16.15 4.86
N ARG A 79 -2.41 -17.45 5.20
CA ARG A 79 -2.46 -18.55 4.22
C ARG A 79 -3.82 -18.65 3.54
N ILE A 80 -4.91 -18.58 4.30
CA ILE A 80 -6.28 -18.57 3.76
C ILE A 80 -6.45 -17.42 2.76
N PHE A 81 -6.11 -16.19 3.18
CA PHE A 81 -6.28 -15.03 2.32
C PHE A 81 -5.49 -15.15 1.00
N ASN A 82 -4.23 -15.59 1.09
CA ASN A 82 -3.39 -15.76 -0.10
C ASN A 82 -3.86 -16.86 -1.04
N ARG A 83 -4.44 -17.95 -0.51
CA ARG A 83 -5.05 -19.01 -1.32
C ARG A 83 -6.28 -18.49 -2.07
N LEU A 84 -7.07 -17.62 -1.45
CA LEU A 84 -8.39 -17.25 -1.97
C LEU A 84 -8.40 -15.96 -2.80
N LYS A 85 -7.41 -15.07 -2.68
CA LYS A 85 -7.40 -13.78 -3.39
C LYS A 85 -7.50 -13.88 -4.92
N ASN A 86 -7.13 -15.03 -5.49
CA ASN A 86 -7.23 -15.32 -6.92
C ASN A 86 -8.33 -16.36 -7.24
N SER A 87 -9.07 -16.82 -6.23
CA SER A 87 -10.16 -17.78 -6.43
C SER A 87 -11.33 -17.12 -7.15
N LYS A 88 -12.13 -17.94 -7.82
CA LYS A 88 -13.38 -17.53 -8.47
C LYS A 88 -14.53 -18.27 -7.80
N PRO A 89 -15.73 -17.68 -7.74
CA PRO A 89 -16.97 -18.40 -7.46
C PRO A 89 -17.02 -19.70 -8.25
N PRO A 90 -17.55 -20.79 -7.63
CA PRO A 90 -17.73 -22.06 -8.32
C PRO A 90 -18.39 -21.88 -9.70
N ALA A 91 -17.86 -22.60 -10.70
CA ALA A 91 -18.47 -22.63 -12.00
C ALA A 91 -19.87 -23.24 -11.91
N GLU A 92 -20.77 -22.75 -12.77
CA GLU A 92 -22.17 -23.10 -12.68
C GLU A 92 -22.47 -24.54 -13.12
N GLY A 93 -23.54 -25.12 -12.58
CA GLY A 93 -23.95 -26.51 -12.86
C GLY A 93 -23.20 -27.55 -12.03
N ILE A 94 -22.15 -27.14 -11.32
CA ILE A 94 -21.53 -27.96 -10.29
C ILE A 94 -22.41 -27.93 -9.05
N ASP A 95 -22.74 -29.11 -8.54
CA ASP A 95 -23.36 -29.25 -7.24
C ASP A 95 -22.40 -28.72 -6.17
N VAL A 96 -22.68 -27.50 -5.69
CA VAL A 96 -21.85 -26.81 -4.72
C VAL A 96 -21.74 -27.58 -3.40
N HIS A 97 -22.72 -28.45 -3.07
CA HIS A 97 -22.60 -29.37 -1.95
C HIS A 97 -21.51 -30.44 -2.19
N GLN A 98 -21.38 -30.93 -3.43
CA GLN A 98 -20.29 -31.85 -3.80
C GLN A 98 -18.92 -31.15 -3.75
N LEU A 99 -18.86 -29.84 -3.96
CA LEU A 99 -17.65 -29.05 -3.74
C LEU A 99 -17.36 -28.75 -2.26
N GLY A 100 -18.25 -29.17 -1.35
CA GLY A 100 -18.09 -29.01 0.10
C GLY A 100 -18.63 -27.69 0.66
N TRP A 101 -19.39 -26.91 -0.12
CA TRP A 101 -20.01 -25.68 0.36
C TRP A 101 -21.24 -25.98 1.20
N VAL A 102 -21.41 -25.20 2.27
CA VAL A 102 -22.62 -25.19 3.08
C VAL A 102 -23.52 -24.06 2.62
N LEU A 103 -24.71 -24.42 2.14
CA LEU A 103 -25.71 -23.44 1.72
C LEU A 103 -26.57 -23.02 2.90
N LEU A 104 -26.50 -21.73 3.21
CA LEU A 104 -27.29 -21.05 4.21
C LEU A 104 -28.71 -20.82 3.67
N ALA A 105 -29.69 -21.16 4.49
CA ALA A 105 -31.11 -20.92 4.28
C ALA A 105 -31.58 -19.72 5.12
N HIS A 106 -32.76 -19.20 4.82
CA HIS A 106 -33.36 -18.17 5.65
C HIS A 106 -33.53 -18.63 7.10
N GLY A 107 -33.14 -17.77 8.03
CA GLY A 107 -33.10 -18.03 9.47
C GLY A 107 -31.75 -18.51 9.99
N ASP A 108 -30.82 -18.94 9.12
CA ASP A 108 -29.55 -19.50 9.58
C ASP A 108 -28.62 -18.44 10.18
N TYR A 109 -27.93 -18.80 11.26
CA TYR A 109 -26.89 -17.98 11.91
C TYR A 109 -25.53 -18.69 11.83
N VAL A 110 -24.47 -17.90 11.69
CA VAL A 110 -23.09 -18.40 11.66
C VAL A 110 -22.26 -17.63 12.67
N PHE A 111 -21.74 -18.35 13.66
CA PHE A 111 -20.84 -17.84 14.69
C PHE A 111 -19.42 -18.35 14.44
N ILE A 112 -18.43 -17.57 14.85
CA ILE A 112 -17.02 -17.91 14.83
C ILE A 112 -16.57 -18.07 16.28
N ARG A 113 -16.02 -19.24 16.60
CA ARG A 113 -15.43 -19.55 17.90
C ARG A 113 -13.92 -19.51 17.79
N ASP A 114 -13.31 -18.61 18.57
CA ASP A 114 -11.86 -18.53 18.70
C ASP A 114 -11.33 -19.77 19.41
N LEU A 115 -10.48 -20.54 18.75
CA LEU A 115 -9.84 -21.72 19.36
C LEU A 115 -8.68 -21.36 20.29
N ASP A 116 -8.17 -20.14 20.22
CA ASP A 116 -7.02 -19.71 21.01
C ASP A 116 -7.43 -19.21 22.42
N VAL A 117 -8.73 -19.23 22.74
CA VAL A 117 -9.28 -18.80 24.04
C VAL A 117 -9.73 -20.02 24.85
N GLU A 118 -9.00 -20.35 25.92
CA GLU A 118 -9.38 -21.40 26.88
C GLU A 118 -9.95 -20.81 28.19
N PRO A 119 -11.08 -21.32 28.71
CA PRO A 119 -11.98 -22.30 28.08
C PRO A 119 -12.82 -21.66 26.98
N ALA A 120 -13.17 -22.44 25.95
CA ALA A 120 -14.05 -21.99 24.89
C ALA A 120 -15.46 -21.69 25.42
N ASP A 121 -15.84 -20.41 25.44
CA ASP A 121 -17.13 -19.92 25.93
C ASP A 121 -18.03 -19.47 24.75
N PRO A 122 -19.19 -20.12 24.51
CA PRO A 122 -20.13 -19.71 23.47
C PRO A 122 -20.64 -18.26 23.59
N MET A 123 -20.54 -17.65 24.77
CA MET A 123 -20.88 -16.23 24.97
C MET A 123 -19.81 -15.29 24.41
N GLN A 124 -18.61 -15.78 24.12
CA GLN A 124 -17.52 -15.04 23.48
C GLN A 124 -17.47 -15.26 21.96
N ASP A 125 -18.32 -16.12 21.41
CA ASP A 125 -18.37 -16.37 19.97
C ASP A 125 -18.73 -15.08 19.21
N THR A 126 -18.06 -14.85 18.09
CA THR A 126 -18.29 -13.68 17.25
C THR A 126 -19.30 -14.02 16.15
N LEU A 127 -20.40 -13.28 16.06
CA LEU A 127 -21.32 -13.44 14.93
C LEU A 127 -20.62 -13.03 13.62
N PHE A 128 -20.48 -13.99 12.71
CA PHE A 128 -20.08 -13.73 11.33
C PHE A 128 -21.21 -13.08 10.55
N GLY A 129 -22.39 -13.71 10.60
CA GLY A 129 -23.53 -13.28 9.82
C GLY A 129 -24.76 -14.18 9.96
N ASN A 130 -25.88 -13.74 9.42
CA ASN A 130 -27.13 -14.50 9.34
C ASN A 130 -27.91 -14.16 8.07
N VAL A 131 -28.72 -15.10 7.61
CA VAL A 131 -29.59 -14.96 6.43
C VAL A 131 -31.03 -14.76 6.90
N VAL A 132 -31.70 -13.74 6.40
CA VAL A 132 -33.01 -13.30 6.88
C VAL A 132 -34.04 -13.36 5.75
N ASP A 133 -35.18 -13.97 6.02
CA ASP A 133 -36.38 -13.82 5.17
C ASP A 133 -37.10 -12.53 5.57
N CYS A 134 -37.02 -11.53 4.69
CA CYS A 134 -37.63 -10.24 4.96
C CYS A 134 -39.17 -10.31 4.97
N CYS A 135 -39.78 -11.28 4.29
CA CYS A 135 -41.23 -11.44 4.31
C CYS A 135 -41.76 -11.86 5.69
N LEU A 136 -40.90 -12.45 6.54
CA LEU A 136 -41.27 -12.89 7.89
C LEU A 136 -41.11 -11.79 8.95
N ILE A 137 -40.24 -10.81 8.73
CA ILE A 137 -39.92 -9.79 9.74
C ILE A 137 -40.46 -8.39 9.39
N LEU A 138 -40.80 -8.13 8.12
CA LEU A 138 -41.27 -6.81 7.71
C LEU A 138 -42.78 -6.69 7.88
N PRO A 139 -43.27 -5.52 8.36
CA PRO A 139 -44.70 -5.25 8.35
C PRO A 139 -45.22 -5.11 6.90
N PRO A 140 -46.51 -5.42 6.64
CA PRO A 140 -47.05 -5.49 5.28
C PRO A 140 -46.91 -4.21 4.44
N ASP A 141 -47.00 -3.04 5.09
CA ASP A 141 -46.86 -1.73 4.47
C ASP A 141 -45.41 -1.46 4.03
N LEU A 142 -44.43 -1.86 4.83
CA LEU A 142 -43.01 -1.74 4.46
C LEU A 142 -42.64 -2.75 3.36
N LEU A 143 -43.20 -3.96 3.38
CA LEU A 143 -43.06 -4.93 2.30
C LEU A 143 -43.59 -4.37 0.96
N GLN A 144 -44.79 -3.79 0.98
CA GLN A 144 -45.38 -3.13 -0.18
C GLN A 144 -44.53 -1.93 -0.65
N SER A 145 -44.01 -1.14 0.28
CA SER A 145 -43.13 -0.01 -0.02
C SER A 145 -41.83 -0.47 -0.68
N MET A 146 -41.26 -1.59 -0.23
CA MET A 146 -40.05 -2.18 -0.82
C MET A 146 -40.28 -2.67 -2.25
N GLN A 147 -41.44 -3.28 -2.52
CA GLN A 147 -41.87 -3.61 -3.88
C GLN A 147 -42.05 -2.36 -4.74
N GLY A 148 -42.63 -1.30 -4.18
CA GLY A 148 -42.73 0.01 -4.84
C GLY A 148 -41.35 0.56 -5.21
N ALA A 149 -40.39 0.53 -4.28
CA ALA A 149 -39.02 0.96 -4.51
C ALA A 149 -38.31 0.12 -5.59
N GLN A 150 -38.51 -1.20 -5.60
CA GLN A 150 -38.02 -2.07 -6.67
C GLN A 150 -38.56 -1.63 -8.04
N GLN A 151 -39.87 -1.38 -8.16
CA GLN A 151 -40.47 -0.94 -9.41
C GLN A 151 -40.03 0.48 -9.82
N MET A 152 -39.75 1.36 -8.86
CA MET A 152 -39.16 2.68 -9.14
C MET A 152 -37.75 2.58 -9.73
N VAL A 153 -36.94 1.63 -9.26
CA VAL A 153 -35.58 1.40 -9.78
C VAL A 153 -35.62 0.73 -11.15
N LEU A 154 -36.39 -0.35 -11.28
CA LEU A 154 -36.37 -1.20 -12.48
C LEU A 154 -37.24 -0.65 -13.61
N GLY A 155 -38.36 -0.01 -13.29
CA GLY A 155 -39.35 0.48 -14.25
C GLY A 155 -40.26 -0.62 -14.83
N PRO A 156 -41.14 -0.27 -15.77
CA PRO A 156 -42.02 -1.22 -16.44
C PRO A 156 -41.23 -2.31 -17.18
N ARG A 157 -41.61 -3.59 -17.03
CA ARG A 157 -40.91 -4.73 -17.67
C ARG A 157 -40.74 -4.58 -19.19
N ALA A 158 -41.71 -3.96 -19.87
CA ALA A 158 -41.68 -3.76 -21.32
C ALA A 158 -40.62 -2.74 -21.79
N GLU A 159 -40.09 -1.91 -20.90
CA GLU A 159 -39.06 -0.91 -21.21
C GLU A 159 -37.66 -1.34 -20.77
N ARG A 160 -37.53 -2.53 -20.16
CA ARG A 160 -36.26 -3.02 -19.64
C ARG A 160 -35.48 -3.75 -20.72
N THR A 161 -34.16 -3.55 -20.72
CA THR A 161 -33.25 -4.29 -21.61
C THR A 161 -31.98 -4.66 -20.88
N ARG A 162 -31.43 -5.84 -21.16
CA ARG A 162 -30.15 -6.28 -20.57
C ARG A 162 -29.04 -5.23 -20.69
N ASP A 163 -28.92 -4.55 -21.83
CA ASP A 163 -27.94 -3.49 -22.03
C ASP A 163 -28.35 -2.17 -21.36
N ARG A 164 -27.36 -1.32 -21.05
CA ARG A 164 -27.59 0.01 -20.47
C ARG A 164 -28.33 0.91 -21.47
N PRO A 165 -29.08 1.93 -21.00
CA PRO A 165 -29.77 2.81 -21.92
C PRO A 165 -28.77 3.57 -22.79
N ASP A 166 -29.17 3.82 -24.04
CA ASP A 166 -28.41 4.66 -24.96
C ASP A 166 -28.25 6.08 -24.36
N PRO A 167 -27.02 6.63 -24.25
CA PRO A 167 -26.78 7.96 -23.67
C PRO A 167 -27.44 9.11 -24.43
N GLN A 168 -27.61 8.98 -25.75
CA GLN A 168 -28.22 9.97 -26.64
C GLN A 168 -29.75 9.85 -26.65
N ASN A 169 -30.27 8.62 -26.60
CA ASN A 169 -31.69 8.34 -26.55
C ASN A 169 -31.97 7.33 -25.42
N PRO A 170 -32.43 7.76 -24.24
CA PRO A 170 -32.47 6.93 -23.02
C PRO A 170 -33.56 5.85 -23.09
N VAL A 171 -33.44 4.94 -24.03
CA VAL A 171 -34.25 3.75 -24.27
C VAL A 171 -33.42 2.54 -23.82
N GLY A 172 -34.05 1.61 -23.11
CA GLY A 172 -33.40 0.44 -22.54
C GLY A 172 -32.95 0.60 -21.08
N GLY A 173 -32.27 -0.43 -20.57
CA GLY A 173 -31.81 -0.57 -19.19
C GLY A 173 -32.92 -0.47 -18.15
N THR A 174 -32.60 0.06 -16.97
CA THR A 174 -33.58 0.28 -15.89
C THR A 174 -34.05 1.73 -15.81
N GLN A 175 -35.19 1.96 -15.14
CA GLN A 175 -35.72 3.31 -14.91
C GLN A 175 -34.72 4.24 -14.21
N LEU A 176 -33.98 3.72 -13.23
CA LEU A 176 -32.93 4.47 -12.53
C LEU A 176 -31.85 4.97 -13.51
N GLU A 177 -31.41 4.09 -14.42
CA GLU A 177 -30.41 4.43 -15.44
C GLU A 177 -30.92 5.50 -16.42
N ARG A 178 -32.21 5.49 -16.75
CA ARG A 178 -32.85 6.46 -17.66
C ARG A 178 -33.08 7.83 -17.02
N VAL A 179 -33.65 7.87 -15.82
CA VAL A 179 -34.16 9.10 -15.19
C VAL A 179 -33.08 9.84 -14.39
N VAL A 180 -32.34 9.11 -13.56
CA VAL A 180 -31.44 9.72 -12.58
C VAL A 180 -30.03 9.92 -13.15
N LYS A 181 -29.64 9.08 -14.14
CA LYS A 181 -28.28 9.00 -14.69
C LYS A 181 -27.22 8.93 -13.58
N PRO A 182 -27.35 7.97 -12.63
CA PRO A 182 -26.45 7.89 -11.48
C PRO A 182 -25.01 7.68 -11.92
N VAL A 183 -24.07 8.23 -11.16
CA VAL A 183 -22.64 7.99 -11.38
C VAL A 183 -22.29 6.62 -10.80
N CYS A 184 -21.79 5.74 -11.66
CA CYS A 184 -21.37 4.42 -11.24
C CYS A 184 -20.11 4.50 -10.36
N VAL A 185 -19.96 3.53 -9.45
CA VAL A 185 -18.68 3.30 -8.77
C VAL A 185 -17.61 2.99 -9.81
N LYS A 186 -16.40 3.53 -9.63
CA LYS A 186 -15.32 3.41 -10.60
C LYS A 186 -15.06 1.93 -10.94
N GLY A 187 -15.06 1.59 -12.23
CA GLY A 187 -14.83 0.22 -12.70
C GLY A 187 -16.09 -0.64 -12.78
N SER A 188 -17.25 -0.15 -12.33
CA SER A 188 -18.52 -0.86 -12.38
C SER A 188 -19.51 -0.17 -13.32
N PRO A 189 -20.16 -0.90 -14.24
CA PRO A 189 -21.28 -0.34 -15.02
C PRO A 189 -22.57 -0.13 -14.24
N ARG A 190 -22.88 -0.98 -13.25
CA ARG A 190 -24.19 -1.01 -12.56
C ARG A 190 -24.15 -1.10 -11.03
N ALA A 191 -23.02 -0.76 -10.41
CA ALA A 191 -22.97 -0.42 -8.99
C ALA A 191 -23.06 1.10 -8.81
N PHE A 192 -24.04 1.57 -8.03
CA PHE A 192 -24.33 2.99 -7.85
C PHE A 192 -24.31 3.36 -6.37
N GLN A 193 -23.44 4.28 -5.98
CA GLN A 193 -23.44 4.80 -4.60
C GLN A 193 -24.55 5.84 -4.42
N MET A 194 -25.46 5.59 -3.48
CA MET A 194 -26.73 6.32 -3.30
C MET A 194 -26.75 7.28 -2.10
N CYS A 195 -25.75 7.29 -1.22
CA CYS A 195 -25.76 8.15 -0.01
C CYS A 195 -24.47 8.96 0.12
N ALA A 196 -23.60 8.58 1.06
CA ALA A 196 -22.32 9.23 1.30
C ALA A 196 -21.17 8.48 0.59
N THR A 197 -20.06 9.19 0.37
CA THR A 197 -18.78 8.65 -0.13
C THR A 197 -17.63 9.19 0.71
N ASP A 198 -16.64 8.33 0.93
CA ASP A 198 -15.35 8.72 1.51
C ASP A 198 -14.40 9.28 0.44
N GLN A 199 -13.90 10.48 0.70
CA GLN A 199 -12.79 11.09 -0.02
C GLN A 199 -11.51 10.84 0.78
N ALA A 200 -10.89 9.67 0.56
CA ALA A 200 -9.73 9.21 1.33
C ALA A 200 -8.59 10.25 1.42
N GLN A 201 -8.35 11.02 0.35
CA GLN A 201 -7.30 12.06 0.32
C GLN A 201 -7.56 13.21 1.29
N THR A 202 -8.83 13.56 1.52
CA THR A 202 -9.25 14.69 2.37
C THR A 202 -9.78 14.24 3.72
N LYS A 203 -9.82 12.92 3.94
CA LYS A 203 -10.55 12.28 5.04
C LYS A 203 -12.01 12.75 5.16
N CYS A 204 -12.66 13.13 4.06
CA CYS A 204 -14.01 13.70 4.11
C CYS A 204 -15.06 12.65 3.77
N ASN A 205 -16.08 12.51 4.63
CA ASN A 205 -17.28 11.73 4.33
C ASN A 205 -18.40 12.72 3.98
N SER A 206 -18.93 12.65 2.76
CA SER A 206 -19.93 13.62 2.27
C SER A 206 -20.93 12.99 1.30
N PRO A 207 -22.10 13.62 1.09
CA PRO A 207 -23.05 13.17 0.07
C PRO A 207 -22.40 13.02 -1.32
N VAL A 208 -22.78 11.97 -2.05
CA VAL A 208 -22.16 11.62 -3.35
C VAL A 208 -22.23 12.75 -4.39
N ALA A 209 -21.29 12.72 -5.34
CA ALA A 209 -21.20 13.63 -6.50
C ALA A 209 -22.56 14.04 -7.12
N TRP A 210 -23.38 13.05 -7.46
CA TRP A 210 -24.64 13.24 -8.17
C TRP A 210 -25.85 13.45 -7.25
N GLY A 211 -25.64 13.47 -5.93
CA GLY A 211 -26.66 13.86 -4.95
C GLY A 211 -26.63 15.33 -4.57
N LYS A 212 -25.71 16.10 -5.16
CA LYS A 212 -25.52 17.51 -4.85
C LYS A 212 -26.57 18.34 -5.55
N ILE A 213 -27.11 19.34 -4.86
CA ILE A 213 -28.04 20.29 -5.47
C ILE A 213 -27.24 21.17 -6.46
N PRO A 214 -27.55 21.11 -7.78
CA PRO A 214 -26.70 21.68 -8.81
C PRO A 214 -26.68 23.21 -8.83
N ASP A 215 -27.80 23.86 -8.46
CA ASP A 215 -27.89 25.30 -8.29
C ASP A 215 -28.01 25.66 -6.81
N ARG A 216 -27.05 26.43 -6.31
CA ARG A 216 -27.00 26.89 -4.90
C ARG A 216 -27.69 28.24 -4.69
N SER A 217 -28.10 28.89 -5.77
CA SER A 217 -28.84 30.14 -5.74
C SER A 217 -30.34 29.95 -5.59
N GLU A 218 -30.84 28.74 -5.90
CA GLU A 218 -32.22 28.36 -5.64
C GLU A 218 -32.45 28.09 -4.14
N PRO A 219 -33.64 28.40 -3.61
CA PRO A 219 -34.00 28.05 -2.24
C PRO A 219 -33.86 26.54 -2.02
N ILE A 220 -33.30 26.14 -0.87
CA ILE A 220 -33.35 24.74 -0.45
C ILE A 220 -34.82 24.33 -0.37
N ALA A 221 -35.18 23.21 -1.03
CA ALA A 221 -36.53 22.67 -0.99
C ALA A 221 -37.02 22.57 0.46
N ALA A 222 -38.19 23.13 0.76
CA ALA A 222 -38.72 23.15 2.12
C ALA A 222 -39.24 21.77 2.56
N SER A 223 -39.46 20.87 1.59
CA SER A 223 -39.98 19.52 1.79
C SER A 223 -39.44 18.53 0.77
N VAL A 224 -39.49 17.24 1.09
CA VAL A 224 -39.16 16.14 0.14
C VAL A 224 -40.04 16.21 -1.10
N SER A 225 -41.29 16.66 -0.98
CA SER A 225 -42.23 16.83 -2.09
C SER A 225 -41.82 17.90 -3.10
N GLU A 226 -41.01 18.87 -2.69
CA GLU A 226 -40.49 19.94 -3.54
C GLU A 226 -39.18 19.56 -4.24
N LEU A 227 -38.60 18.40 -3.91
CA LEU A 227 -37.39 17.92 -4.57
C LEU A 227 -37.66 17.59 -6.05
N PRO A 228 -36.70 17.85 -6.95
CA PRO A 228 -36.69 17.29 -8.29
C PRO A 228 -37.00 15.79 -8.30
N ALA A 229 -37.70 15.32 -9.33
CA ALA A 229 -38.17 13.93 -9.42
C ALA A 229 -37.06 12.88 -9.21
N SER A 230 -35.84 13.15 -9.70
CA SER A 230 -34.68 12.27 -9.49
C SER A 230 -34.21 12.21 -8.04
N PHE A 231 -34.24 13.33 -7.32
CA PHE A 231 -33.92 13.37 -5.88
C PHE A 231 -35.04 12.78 -5.02
N LYS A 232 -36.30 12.97 -5.41
CA LYS A 232 -37.44 12.32 -4.75
C LYS A 232 -37.37 10.80 -4.88
N MET A 233 -37.13 10.29 -6.10
CA MET A 233 -36.93 8.86 -6.36
C MET A 233 -35.79 8.30 -5.50
N ARG A 234 -34.65 9.00 -5.47
CA ARG A 234 -33.52 8.61 -4.62
C ARG A 234 -33.88 8.56 -3.13
N HIS A 235 -34.53 9.61 -2.63
CA HIS A 235 -34.95 9.70 -1.23
C HIS A 235 -35.87 8.53 -0.87
N GLU A 236 -36.88 8.24 -1.69
CA GLU A 236 -37.83 7.15 -1.46
C GLU A 236 -37.15 5.78 -1.45
N ILE A 237 -36.30 5.48 -2.43
CA ILE A 237 -35.57 4.19 -2.50
C ILE A 237 -34.70 4.01 -1.25
N VAL A 238 -33.88 5.01 -0.93
CA VAL A 238 -32.93 4.97 0.18
C VAL A 238 -33.65 4.89 1.52
N ASN A 239 -34.75 5.65 1.70
CA ASN A 239 -35.56 5.63 2.92
C ASN A 239 -36.17 4.24 3.17
N VAL A 240 -36.88 3.71 2.18
CA VAL A 240 -37.52 2.38 2.30
C VAL A 240 -36.49 1.29 2.53
N SER A 241 -35.39 1.29 1.77
CA SER A 241 -34.36 0.25 1.91
C SER A 241 -33.66 0.30 3.26
N ALA A 242 -33.43 1.49 3.82
CA ALA A 242 -32.84 1.63 5.14
C ALA A 242 -33.76 1.14 6.25
N ARG A 243 -35.07 1.35 6.14
CA ARG A 243 -36.05 0.79 7.10
C ARG A 243 -36.05 -0.73 7.06
N VAL A 244 -35.98 -1.32 5.87
CA VAL A 244 -35.81 -2.77 5.70
C VAL A 244 -34.49 -3.24 6.32
N ALA A 245 -33.38 -2.55 6.02
CA ALA A 245 -32.07 -2.88 6.57
C ALA A 245 -32.05 -2.75 8.10
N MET A 246 -32.75 -1.77 8.70
CA MET A 246 -32.87 -1.65 10.15
C MET A 246 -33.70 -2.78 10.77
N ALA A 247 -34.80 -3.21 10.12
CA ALA A 247 -35.53 -4.39 10.57
C ALA A 247 -34.64 -5.65 10.55
N VAL A 248 -33.81 -5.80 9.51
CA VAL A 248 -32.82 -6.88 9.40
C VAL A 248 -31.72 -6.73 10.45
N PHE A 249 -31.21 -5.52 10.68
CA PHE A 249 -30.22 -5.21 11.73
C PHE A 249 -30.77 -5.57 13.12
N HIS A 250 -32.07 -5.42 13.35
CA HIS A 250 -32.73 -5.84 14.57
C HIS A 250 -32.77 -7.37 14.78
N THR A 251 -32.41 -8.19 13.79
CA THR A 251 -32.21 -9.64 13.99
C THR A 251 -30.85 -9.99 14.61
N LEU A 252 -29.92 -9.04 14.68
CA LEU A 252 -28.61 -9.25 15.28
C LEU A 252 -28.71 -9.36 16.83
N PRO A 253 -27.72 -9.99 17.49
CA PRO A 253 -27.60 -10.01 18.94
C PRO A 253 -27.70 -8.61 19.54
N LYS A 254 -28.32 -8.48 20.71
CA LYS A 254 -28.55 -7.18 21.36
C LYS A 254 -27.25 -6.40 21.58
N GLU A 255 -26.20 -7.06 22.09
CA GLU A 255 -24.89 -6.45 22.31
C GLU A 255 -24.30 -5.86 21.02
N ASP A 256 -24.44 -6.56 19.89
CA ASP A 256 -23.97 -6.08 18.59
C ASP A 256 -24.71 -4.81 18.15
N ARG A 257 -26.05 -4.81 18.29
CA ARG A 257 -26.90 -3.67 17.94
C ARG A 257 -26.61 -2.44 18.79
N ASP A 258 -26.51 -2.65 20.10
CA ASP A 258 -26.29 -1.60 21.08
C ASP A 258 -24.90 -0.99 20.92
N ALA A 259 -23.85 -1.81 20.70
CA ALA A 259 -22.49 -1.30 20.49
C ALA A 259 -22.39 -0.41 19.23
N VAL A 260 -22.94 -0.86 18.10
CA VAL A 260 -22.94 -0.07 16.85
C VAL A 260 -23.77 1.21 17.02
N SER A 261 -24.98 1.11 17.59
CA SER A 261 -25.88 2.26 17.77
C SER A 261 -25.29 3.31 18.72
N THR A 262 -24.68 2.84 19.81
CA THR A 262 -23.99 3.70 20.78
C THR A 262 -22.81 4.39 20.11
N GLN A 263 -21.98 3.66 19.36
CA GLN A 263 -20.84 4.27 18.67
C GLN A 263 -21.30 5.32 17.65
N MET A 264 -22.30 5.01 16.83
CA MET A 264 -22.87 5.94 15.85
C MET A 264 -23.44 7.21 16.52
N SER A 265 -24.06 7.08 17.70
CA SER A 265 -24.51 8.21 18.51
C SER A 265 -23.33 9.01 19.08
N THR A 266 -22.31 8.31 19.60
CA THR A 266 -21.08 8.90 20.13
C THR A 266 -20.40 9.75 19.06
N VAL A 267 -20.11 9.23 17.88
CA VAL A 267 -19.46 10.00 16.81
C VAL A 267 -20.40 10.99 16.10
N ASN A 268 -21.67 11.08 16.52
CA ASN A 268 -22.72 11.85 15.86
C ASN A 268 -22.73 11.61 14.33
N ALA A 269 -22.62 10.35 13.91
CA ALA A 269 -22.61 10.01 12.50
C ALA A 269 -23.96 10.38 11.85
N PRO A 270 -23.97 10.88 10.61
CA PRO A 270 -25.19 11.29 9.94
C PRO A 270 -26.10 10.08 9.72
N ARG A 271 -27.33 10.16 10.24
CA ARG A 271 -28.36 9.16 10.00
C ARG A 271 -28.93 9.31 8.61
N ILE A 272 -28.32 8.62 7.66
CA ILE A 272 -28.81 8.58 6.28
C ILE A 272 -30.15 7.84 6.24
N ALA A 273 -30.98 8.21 5.26
CA ALA A 273 -32.28 7.66 4.98
C ALA A 273 -33.29 7.95 6.10
N ALA A 274 -33.64 6.93 6.89
CA ALA A 274 -34.62 6.99 7.95
C ALA A 274 -34.00 7.42 9.29
N HIS A 275 -34.77 8.10 10.14
CA HIS A 275 -34.27 8.55 11.44
C HIS A 275 -33.88 7.41 12.38
N GLU A 276 -34.54 6.25 12.28
CA GLU A 276 -34.20 5.03 13.00
C GLU A 276 -32.90 4.37 12.55
N ASN A 277 -32.25 4.83 11.46
CA ASN A 277 -30.97 4.28 11.03
C ASN A 277 -29.85 4.67 12.01
N THR A 278 -29.49 3.75 12.88
CA THR A 278 -28.41 3.89 13.87
C THR A 278 -27.15 3.11 13.51
N ALA A 279 -27.04 2.55 12.30
CA ALA A 279 -25.95 1.66 11.93
C ALA A 279 -25.19 2.09 10.69
N PHE A 280 -25.87 2.52 9.63
CA PHE A 280 -25.27 2.67 8.30
C PHE A 280 -25.04 4.13 7.92
N THR A 281 -23.90 4.41 7.29
CA THR A 281 -23.56 5.73 6.75
C THR A 281 -23.59 5.76 5.22
N ALA A 282 -23.71 4.60 4.58
CA ALA A 282 -23.64 4.44 3.14
C ALA A 282 -24.67 3.43 2.61
N VAL A 283 -25.12 3.64 1.37
CA VAL A 283 -25.98 2.72 0.62
C VAL A 283 -25.47 2.63 -0.82
N GLN A 284 -25.27 1.42 -1.31
CA GLN A 284 -24.96 1.12 -2.72
C GLN A 284 -26.09 0.29 -3.33
N ILE A 285 -26.46 0.56 -4.58
CA ILE A 285 -27.38 -0.26 -5.35
C ILE A 285 -26.60 -1.01 -6.42
N ASN A 286 -26.76 -2.33 -6.48
CA ASN A 286 -26.24 -3.16 -7.56
C ASN A 286 -27.41 -3.71 -8.39
N ILE A 287 -27.32 -3.56 -9.71
CA ILE A 287 -28.32 -4.04 -10.66
C ILE A 287 -27.66 -5.08 -11.57
N ALA A 288 -28.06 -6.34 -11.45
CA ALA A 288 -27.60 -7.44 -12.29
C ALA A 288 -28.74 -7.95 -13.17
N ALA A 289 -28.62 -7.75 -14.49
CA ALA A 289 -29.48 -8.40 -15.47
C ALA A 289 -29.18 -9.90 -15.51
N ALA A 290 -30.18 -10.72 -15.83
CA ALA A 290 -29.97 -12.15 -15.97
C ALA A 290 -29.03 -12.51 -17.13
N ASP A 291 -28.22 -13.55 -16.90
CA ASP A 291 -27.29 -14.10 -17.86
C ASP A 291 -28.04 -14.74 -19.05
N LEU A 292 -27.46 -14.66 -20.25
CA LEU A 292 -28.01 -15.32 -21.42
C LEU A 292 -27.40 -16.71 -21.47
N LEU A 293 -28.21 -17.75 -21.69
CA LEU A 293 -27.65 -19.05 -22.00
C LEU A 293 -27.06 -18.97 -23.41
N THR A 294 -25.72 -18.97 -23.52
CA THR A 294 -25.07 -19.09 -24.82
C THR A 294 -25.44 -20.44 -25.44
N PRO A 295 -25.83 -20.49 -26.73
CA PRO A 295 -25.98 -21.76 -27.44
C PRO A 295 -24.71 -22.60 -27.28
N ALA A 296 -24.85 -23.91 -27.10
CA ALA A 296 -23.69 -24.80 -27.15
C ALA A 296 -23.01 -24.67 -28.52
N GLU A 297 -21.68 -24.81 -28.54
CA GLU A 297 -20.79 -24.62 -29.70
C GLU A 297 -21.03 -25.55 -30.91
N ASP A 298 -22.19 -26.23 -30.99
CA ASP A 298 -22.54 -27.15 -32.09
C ASP A 298 -23.25 -26.48 -33.28
N ASP A 299 -23.64 -25.20 -33.18
CA ASP A 299 -24.19 -24.44 -34.31
C ASP A 299 -23.08 -23.63 -35.00
N PRO A 300 -22.84 -23.82 -36.33
CA PRO A 300 -21.87 -23.03 -37.06
C PRO A 300 -22.24 -21.54 -36.98
N PRO A 301 -21.26 -20.63 -36.84
CA PRO A 301 -21.54 -19.22 -36.61
C PRO A 301 -22.38 -18.65 -37.76
N VAL A 302 -23.64 -18.32 -37.47
CA VAL A 302 -24.50 -17.59 -38.39
C VAL A 302 -23.91 -16.19 -38.56
N VAL A 303 -23.22 -16.01 -39.68
CA VAL A 303 -22.67 -14.74 -40.14
C VAL A 303 -23.82 -13.76 -40.37
N GLY A 304 -24.10 -12.89 -39.39
CA GLY A 304 -25.15 -11.89 -39.57
C GLY A 304 -25.64 -11.17 -38.31
N ARG A 305 -24.77 -10.60 -37.48
CA ARG A 305 -25.12 -9.43 -36.65
C ARG A 305 -23.87 -8.73 -36.12
N ASN A 306 -23.57 -7.58 -36.73
CA ASN A 306 -22.52 -6.66 -36.30
C ASN A 306 -22.90 -5.99 -34.97
N THR A 307 -22.60 -6.64 -33.85
CA THR A 307 -22.44 -5.94 -32.56
C THR A 307 -20.97 -6.06 -32.15
N ARG A 308 -20.23 -4.96 -32.27
CA ARG A 308 -18.83 -4.83 -31.84
C ARG A 308 -18.70 -5.16 -30.34
N ARG A 309 -18.42 -6.41 -29.98
CA ARG A 309 -17.86 -6.79 -28.68
C ARG A 309 -16.35 -6.57 -28.74
N ASN A 310 -15.86 -5.63 -27.93
CA ASN A 310 -14.44 -5.52 -27.60
C ASN A 310 -14.05 -6.72 -26.74
N THR A 311 -13.49 -7.77 -27.33
CA THR A 311 -12.88 -8.89 -26.60
C THR A 311 -11.50 -9.20 -27.16
N SER A 312 -10.47 -8.64 -26.52
CA SER A 312 -9.12 -9.19 -26.52
C SER A 312 -8.98 -10.19 -25.37
N ALA A 313 -9.82 -11.22 -25.36
CA ALA A 313 -9.73 -12.36 -24.46
C ALA A 313 -9.91 -13.62 -25.31
N SER A 314 -8.97 -14.55 -25.19
CA SER A 314 -8.96 -15.82 -25.92
C SER A 314 -10.24 -16.64 -25.68
N PRO A 315 -10.69 -17.47 -26.64
CA PRO A 315 -12.00 -18.13 -26.60
C PRO A 315 -12.01 -19.47 -25.86
N GLN A 316 -11.21 -19.66 -24.81
CA GLN A 316 -11.24 -20.91 -24.03
C GLN A 316 -11.85 -20.67 -22.64
N GLY A 317 -13.11 -21.07 -22.48
CA GLY A 317 -13.78 -21.19 -21.18
C GLY A 317 -14.33 -19.89 -20.58
N GLN A 318 -15.32 -19.26 -21.23
CA GLN A 318 -16.08 -18.17 -20.62
C GLN A 318 -16.99 -18.72 -19.51
N SER A 319 -16.51 -18.69 -18.26
CA SER A 319 -17.34 -19.00 -17.09
C SER A 319 -18.29 -17.84 -16.77
N ALA A 320 -19.47 -18.14 -16.24
CA ALA A 320 -20.50 -17.16 -15.84
C ALA A 320 -20.01 -16.06 -14.88
N HIS A 321 -18.88 -16.29 -14.19
CA HIS A 321 -18.17 -15.25 -13.43
C HIS A 321 -17.85 -14.00 -14.25
N SER A 322 -17.52 -14.18 -15.54
CA SER A 322 -17.19 -13.08 -16.42
C SER A 322 -18.37 -12.14 -16.67
N GLU A 323 -19.61 -12.62 -16.58
CA GLU A 323 -20.80 -11.81 -16.88
C GLU A 323 -21.22 -10.92 -15.70
N LEU A 324 -21.28 -11.45 -14.46
CA LEU A 324 -21.58 -10.60 -13.30
C LEU A 324 -20.49 -9.56 -13.10
N GLN A 325 -19.22 -9.95 -13.25
CA GLN A 325 -18.08 -9.04 -13.19
C GLN A 325 -18.14 -7.98 -14.31
N ALA A 326 -18.61 -8.34 -15.51
CA ALA A 326 -18.82 -7.36 -16.58
C ALA A 326 -19.93 -6.34 -16.23
N GLN A 327 -20.96 -6.74 -15.46
CA GLN A 327 -22.06 -5.84 -15.07
C GLN A 327 -21.74 -5.00 -13.84
N LEU A 328 -21.04 -5.57 -12.85
CA LEU A 328 -20.79 -4.96 -11.55
C LEU A 328 -19.32 -4.57 -11.31
N GLY A 329 -18.41 -4.82 -12.24
CA GLY A 329 -16.97 -4.60 -12.03
C GLY A 329 -16.43 -5.53 -10.95
N ASP A 330 -15.51 -5.04 -10.11
CA ASP A 330 -14.91 -5.80 -9.02
C ASP A 330 -15.95 -6.38 -8.04
N PHE A 331 -17.10 -5.71 -7.89
CA PHE A 331 -18.21 -6.17 -7.03
C PHE A 331 -18.92 -7.43 -7.55
N GLY A 332 -18.68 -7.82 -8.82
CA GLY A 332 -19.21 -9.05 -9.40
C GLY A 332 -18.33 -10.27 -9.17
N GLY A 333 -17.09 -10.09 -8.70
CA GLY A 333 -16.17 -11.18 -8.36
C GLY A 333 -15.94 -11.32 -6.86
N PHE A 334 -14.97 -12.16 -6.48
CA PHE A 334 -14.51 -12.21 -5.10
C PHE A 334 -13.69 -10.99 -4.74
N HIS A 335 -14.12 -10.27 -3.71
CA HIS A 335 -13.49 -9.04 -3.24
C HIS A 335 -13.66 -8.88 -1.73
N VAL A 336 -13.05 -7.81 -1.21
CA VAL A 336 -13.18 -7.37 0.18
C VAL A 336 -13.42 -5.86 0.20
N ASP A 337 -14.36 -5.41 1.01
CA ASP A 337 -14.67 -3.99 1.20
C ASP A 337 -13.72 -3.34 2.20
N ASN A 338 -12.54 -3.01 1.68
CA ASN A 338 -11.40 -2.34 2.33
C ASN A 338 -11.72 -1.10 3.18
N LYS A 339 -12.93 -0.57 3.07
CA LYS A 339 -13.35 0.74 3.58
C LYS A 339 -14.44 0.60 4.64
N ASP A 340 -14.95 -0.60 4.85
CA ASP A 340 -15.96 -0.88 5.86
C ASP A 340 -15.31 -0.97 7.24
N SER A 341 -16.02 -0.59 8.29
CA SER A 341 -15.51 -0.81 9.65
C SER A 341 -15.54 -2.29 10.00
N VAL A 342 -14.56 -2.74 10.75
CA VAL A 342 -14.50 -4.11 11.28
C VAL A 342 -15.54 -4.33 12.37
N GLY A 343 -15.89 -3.28 13.12
CA GLY A 343 -16.81 -3.33 14.25
C GLY A 343 -18.29 -3.46 13.87
N THR A 344 -18.65 -3.28 12.59
CA THR A 344 -20.04 -3.25 12.10
C THR A 344 -20.34 -4.40 11.14
N PHE A 345 -21.56 -4.40 10.61
CA PHE A 345 -22.05 -5.33 9.61
C PHE A 345 -22.40 -4.57 8.33
N THR A 346 -22.24 -5.27 7.22
CA THR A 346 -22.82 -4.95 5.93
C THR A 346 -24.11 -5.76 5.79
N ILE A 347 -25.19 -5.09 5.43
CA ILE A 347 -26.47 -5.73 5.13
C ILE A 347 -26.72 -5.63 3.64
N MET A 348 -26.72 -6.76 2.96
CA MET A 348 -27.17 -6.84 1.57
C MET A 348 -28.63 -7.30 1.55
N VAL A 349 -29.54 -6.39 1.21
CA VAL A 349 -30.94 -6.68 0.93
C VAL A 349 -31.08 -6.99 -0.56
N TRP A 350 -31.75 -8.07 -0.93
CA TRP A 350 -32.11 -8.36 -2.33
C TRP A 350 -33.62 -8.35 -2.51
N CYS A 351 -34.07 -7.71 -3.59
CA CYS A 351 -35.46 -7.67 -4.00
C CYS A 351 -35.51 -7.82 -5.51
N SER A 352 -35.42 -9.05 -6.00
CA SER A 352 -35.28 -9.34 -7.43
C SER A 352 -36.63 -9.40 -8.15
N ASP A 353 -36.65 -9.04 -9.44
CA ASP A 353 -37.79 -9.27 -10.33
C ASP A 353 -37.38 -10.34 -11.35
N LEU A 354 -37.58 -11.61 -10.97
CA LEU A 354 -37.18 -12.77 -11.74
C LEU A 354 -38.40 -13.67 -12.02
N PRO A 355 -38.52 -14.27 -13.21
CA PRO A 355 -39.50 -15.33 -13.45
C PRO A 355 -39.16 -16.59 -12.65
N ASP A 356 -40.17 -17.42 -12.34
CA ASP A 356 -39.98 -18.71 -11.66
C ASP A 356 -39.04 -19.66 -12.42
N SER A 357 -38.89 -19.47 -13.73
CA SER A 357 -37.97 -20.23 -14.57
C SER A 357 -36.51 -19.75 -14.49
N TYR A 358 -36.15 -18.86 -13.56
CA TYR A 358 -34.81 -18.32 -13.39
C TYR A 358 -34.26 -18.64 -11.99
N LEU A 359 -33.00 -19.04 -11.93
CA LEU A 359 -32.21 -19.07 -10.71
C LEU A 359 -31.83 -17.65 -10.32
N ALA A 360 -31.95 -17.34 -9.02
CA ALA A 360 -31.65 -16.02 -8.51
C ALA A 360 -30.15 -15.72 -8.35
N GLY A 361 -29.31 -16.74 -8.53
CA GLY A 361 -27.87 -16.71 -8.24
C GLY A 361 -27.57 -16.88 -6.74
N MET A 362 -26.28 -16.87 -6.43
CA MET A 362 -25.73 -17.14 -5.10
C MET A 362 -24.83 -15.99 -4.65
N MET A 363 -24.75 -15.81 -3.33
CA MET A 363 -23.66 -15.10 -2.67
C MET A 363 -22.76 -16.12 -1.96
N TYR A 364 -21.45 -15.94 -1.99
CA TYR A 364 -20.48 -16.86 -1.40
C TYR A 364 -19.51 -16.14 -0.47
N PHE A 365 -19.07 -16.86 0.56
CA PHE A 365 -18.02 -16.50 1.50
C PHE A 365 -16.90 -17.55 1.41
N PRO A 366 -15.98 -17.43 0.42
CA PRO A 366 -14.97 -18.44 0.12
C PRO A 366 -13.96 -18.73 1.22
N GLU A 367 -13.85 -17.91 2.24
CA GLU A 367 -12.97 -18.22 3.38
C GLU A 367 -13.63 -19.12 4.42
N LEU A 368 -14.96 -19.23 4.38
CA LEU A 368 -15.74 -20.05 5.32
C LEU A 368 -16.37 -21.27 4.65
N GLY A 369 -16.36 -21.36 3.32
CA GLY A 369 -17.04 -22.42 2.57
C GLY A 369 -18.57 -22.29 2.63
N LEU A 370 -19.07 -21.07 2.73
CA LEU A 370 -20.50 -20.78 2.86
C LEU A 370 -21.07 -20.14 1.60
N GLY A 371 -22.32 -20.45 1.26
CA GLY A 371 -23.07 -19.77 0.22
C GLY A 371 -24.50 -19.46 0.66
N ALA A 372 -25.12 -18.41 0.16
CA ALA A 372 -26.51 -18.04 0.42
C ALA A 372 -27.27 -17.89 -0.91
N TYR A 373 -28.48 -18.45 -0.98
CA TYR A 373 -29.33 -18.35 -2.17
C TYR A 373 -30.11 -17.03 -2.19
N LEU A 374 -30.11 -16.33 -3.32
CA LEU A 374 -30.63 -14.94 -3.41
C LEU A 374 -32.06 -14.85 -3.96
N ALA A 375 -32.90 -15.84 -3.68
CA ALA A 375 -34.29 -15.87 -4.16
C ALA A 375 -35.24 -15.03 -3.29
N GLY A 376 -36.34 -14.58 -3.90
CA GLY A 376 -37.38 -13.82 -3.21
C GLY A 376 -36.92 -12.43 -2.74
N LEU A 377 -37.47 -12.00 -1.60
CA LEU A 377 -37.04 -10.82 -0.86
C LEU A 377 -36.36 -11.28 0.42
N GLY A 378 -35.06 -11.06 0.53
CA GLY A 378 -34.29 -11.46 1.71
C GLY A 378 -33.13 -10.53 1.97
N ALA A 379 -32.40 -10.84 3.04
CA ALA A 379 -31.19 -10.11 3.37
C ALA A 379 -30.13 -11.04 3.98
N VAL A 380 -28.88 -10.61 3.91
CA VAL A 380 -27.77 -11.24 4.62
C VAL A 380 -27.01 -10.17 5.40
N ASN A 381 -26.83 -10.41 6.70
CA ASN A 381 -25.88 -9.66 7.51
C ASN A 381 -24.53 -10.39 7.42
N PHE A 382 -23.46 -9.65 7.18
CA PHE A 382 -22.08 -10.14 7.22
C PHE A 382 -21.14 -8.97 7.51
N CYS A 383 -19.82 -9.17 7.57
CA CYS A 383 -18.88 -8.04 7.60
C CYS A 383 -18.19 -7.91 6.24
N GLY A 384 -18.25 -6.73 5.60
CA GLY A 384 -17.67 -6.48 4.27
C GLY A 384 -16.15 -6.70 4.18
N GLN A 385 -15.45 -6.76 5.32
CA GLN A 385 -14.02 -7.08 5.40
C GLN A 385 -13.70 -8.57 5.21
N HIS A 386 -14.72 -9.43 5.24
CA HIS A 386 -14.63 -10.82 4.83
C HIS A 386 -14.68 -10.95 3.30
N MET A 387 -13.96 -11.92 2.75
CA MET A 387 -13.96 -12.14 1.30
C MET A 387 -15.33 -12.66 0.87
N HIS A 388 -15.91 -12.02 -0.14
CA HIS A 388 -17.23 -12.38 -0.63
C HIS A 388 -17.42 -12.05 -2.11
N GLY A 389 -18.44 -12.63 -2.72
CA GLY A 389 -18.85 -12.35 -4.11
C GLY A 389 -20.06 -13.19 -4.49
N GLY A 390 -20.47 -13.19 -5.76
CA GLY A 390 -21.67 -13.91 -6.18
C GLY A 390 -21.69 -14.32 -7.64
N THR A 391 -22.81 -14.89 -8.06
CA THR A 391 -23.10 -15.28 -9.45
C THR A 391 -24.32 -14.52 -9.96
N SER A 392 -24.44 -14.27 -11.26
CA SER A 392 -25.63 -13.60 -11.85
C SER A 392 -26.91 -14.45 -11.68
N PRO A 393 -28.10 -13.83 -11.77
CA PRO A 393 -29.32 -14.60 -12.00
C PRO A 393 -29.30 -15.17 -13.43
N LYS A 394 -29.96 -16.31 -13.68
CA LYS A 394 -29.96 -16.95 -15.01
C LYS A 394 -31.17 -17.87 -15.22
N PRO A 395 -31.52 -18.24 -16.46
CA PRO A 395 -32.58 -19.22 -16.70
C PRO A 395 -32.21 -20.61 -16.14
N MET A 396 -33.19 -21.33 -15.60
CA MET A 396 -33.02 -22.69 -15.04
C MET A 396 -32.76 -23.76 -16.11
N SER A 397 -33.30 -23.57 -17.32
CA SER A 397 -33.13 -24.48 -18.45
C SER A 397 -32.87 -23.70 -19.74
N ARG A 398 -32.25 -24.36 -20.72
CA ARG A 398 -32.06 -23.81 -22.08
C ARG A 398 -33.38 -23.55 -22.79
N ASP A 399 -34.42 -24.30 -22.45
CA ASP A 399 -35.75 -24.17 -23.03
C ASP A 399 -36.57 -23.03 -22.40
N ALA A 400 -36.07 -22.41 -21.33
CA ALA A 400 -36.76 -21.29 -20.71
C ALA A 400 -36.73 -20.08 -21.66
N GLU A 401 -37.92 -19.51 -21.91
CA GLU A 401 -38.06 -18.29 -22.71
C GLU A 401 -37.12 -17.20 -22.18
N GLN A 402 -36.18 -16.78 -23.04
CA GLN A 402 -35.25 -15.71 -22.73
C GLN A 402 -36.00 -14.38 -22.67
N LYS A 403 -35.93 -13.72 -21.52
CA LYS A 403 -36.63 -12.47 -21.25
C LYS A 403 -35.59 -11.39 -20.97
N ASP A 404 -35.84 -10.18 -21.45
CA ASP A 404 -34.92 -9.03 -21.28
C ASP A 404 -35.14 -8.24 -19.97
N TYR A 405 -36.27 -8.48 -19.30
CA TYR A 405 -36.65 -7.81 -18.06
C TYR A 405 -36.17 -8.43 -16.72
N PRO A 406 -35.66 -9.67 -16.62
CA PRO A 406 -35.24 -10.24 -15.34
C PRO A 406 -34.01 -9.52 -14.77
N TYR A 407 -34.16 -8.99 -13.55
CA TYR A 407 -33.06 -8.38 -12.80
C TYR A 407 -33.03 -8.88 -11.36
N ARG A 408 -31.81 -9.09 -10.87
CA ARG A 408 -31.53 -9.04 -9.44
C ARG A 408 -31.14 -7.62 -9.06
N LEU A 409 -31.89 -7.07 -8.10
CA LEU A 409 -31.61 -5.78 -7.47
C LEU A 409 -31.13 -6.06 -6.05
N THR A 410 -29.93 -5.59 -5.71
CA THR A 410 -29.43 -5.61 -4.33
C THR A 410 -29.15 -4.20 -3.83
N LEU A 411 -29.47 -3.95 -2.56
CA LEU A 411 -29.23 -2.72 -1.83
C LEU A 411 -28.31 -3.07 -0.66
N ILE A 412 -27.12 -2.50 -0.70
CA ILE A 412 -26.02 -2.80 0.23
C ILE A 412 -25.91 -1.63 1.19
N HIS A 413 -26.31 -1.88 2.43
CA HIS A 413 -26.21 -0.96 3.55
C HIS A 413 -24.94 -1.27 4.31
N TYR A 414 -24.06 -0.29 4.45
CA TYR A 414 -22.76 -0.51 5.07
C TYR A 414 -22.30 0.77 5.77
N THR A 415 -21.29 0.59 6.61
CA THR A 415 -20.73 1.69 7.40
C THR A 415 -19.26 1.82 7.07
N HIS A 416 -18.91 2.95 6.48
CA HIS A 416 -17.51 3.31 6.28
C HIS A 416 -16.78 3.37 7.63
N ALA A 417 -15.56 2.85 7.69
CA ALA A 417 -14.68 2.93 8.86
C ALA A 417 -14.46 4.38 9.30
N MET A 418 -14.22 5.27 8.33
CA MET A 418 -13.90 6.66 8.61
C MET A 418 -14.91 7.38 9.52
N PRO A 419 -16.22 7.44 9.21
CA PRO A 419 -17.19 8.11 10.07
C PRO A 419 -17.41 7.40 11.41
N ILE A 420 -17.54 6.07 11.45
CA ILE A 420 -17.87 5.36 12.70
C ILE A 420 -16.70 5.25 13.66
N ASP A 421 -15.46 5.23 13.15
CA ASP A 421 -14.24 5.22 13.97
C ASP A 421 -13.81 6.64 14.38
N GLY A 422 -14.64 7.67 14.13
CA GLY A 422 -14.37 9.07 14.52
C GLY A 422 -13.35 9.80 13.63
N ASP A 423 -12.95 9.18 12.52
CA ASP A 423 -11.81 9.57 11.70
C ASP A 423 -12.17 10.48 10.50
N ALA A 424 -13.47 10.61 10.20
CA ALA A 424 -13.98 11.40 9.09
C ALA A 424 -14.16 12.88 9.41
N ILE A 425 -13.96 13.72 8.40
CA ILE A 425 -14.45 15.09 8.36
C ILE A 425 -15.86 15.06 7.76
N MET A 426 -16.85 15.52 8.52
CA MET A 426 -18.23 15.64 8.06
C MET A 426 -18.53 17.10 7.75
N PRO A 427 -18.71 17.47 6.47
CA PRO A 427 -18.90 18.86 6.08
C PRO A 427 -20.31 19.35 6.47
N LEU A 428 -20.39 20.41 7.29
CA LEU A 428 -21.67 20.91 7.82
C LEU A 428 -22.25 22.05 6.98
N ILE A 429 -21.49 23.14 6.76
CA ILE A 429 -21.96 24.28 5.94
C ILE A 429 -20.81 24.85 5.09
N PRO A 430 -21.08 25.28 3.84
CA PRO A 430 -20.16 26.13 3.10
C PRO A 430 -20.11 27.53 3.75
N LEU A 431 -18.92 28.10 3.97
CA LEU A 431 -18.80 29.46 4.49
C LEU A 431 -19.17 30.47 3.38
N PRO A 432 -19.88 31.57 3.71
CA PRO A 432 -20.24 32.59 2.75
C PRO A 432 -18.97 33.16 2.11
N HIS A 433 -18.96 33.17 0.78
CA HIS A 433 -17.89 33.76 0.01
C HIS A 433 -17.75 35.22 0.42
N ARG A 434 -16.58 35.66 0.93
CA ARG A 434 -16.25 37.08 0.90
C ARG A 434 -16.21 37.45 -0.58
N LYS A 435 -17.26 38.11 -1.09
CA LYS A 435 -17.12 38.90 -2.32
C LYS A 435 -16.03 39.90 -1.99
N SER A 436 -14.81 39.71 -2.50
CA SER A 436 -13.77 40.71 -2.34
C SER A 436 -14.31 42.00 -2.94
N SER A 437 -14.58 42.98 -2.09
CA SER A 437 -15.09 44.30 -2.47
C SER A 437 -14.06 45.12 -3.28
N ASP A 438 -12.88 44.58 -3.55
CA ASP A 438 -11.79 45.28 -4.23
C ASP A 438 -11.89 45.27 -5.76
N ALA A 439 -12.96 44.71 -6.33
CA ALA A 439 -13.24 44.78 -7.77
C ALA A 439 -13.76 46.17 -8.25
N ALA A 440 -13.74 47.20 -7.38
CA ALA A 440 -14.17 48.55 -7.72
C ALA A 440 -13.05 49.47 -8.26
N SER A 441 -11.81 49.00 -8.41
CA SER A 441 -10.77 49.75 -9.12
C SER A 441 -10.75 49.34 -10.60
N GLY A 442 -11.40 50.16 -11.42
CA GLY A 442 -11.50 49.97 -12.87
C GLY A 442 -10.13 49.96 -13.55
N GLY A 443 -9.79 48.82 -14.14
CA GLY A 443 -8.70 48.67 -15.09
C GLY A 443 -9.13 47.72 -16.20
N HIS A 444 -9.37 48.27 -17.39
CA HIS A 444 -9.65 47.50 -18.59
C HIS A 444 -8.41 46.68 -18.98
N SER A 445 -8.38 45.40 -18.64
CA SER A 445 -7.56 44.41 -19.33
C SER A 445 -8.34 43.12 -19.50
N SER A 446 -8.73 42.86 -20.74
CA SER A 446 -9.39 41.63 -21.19
C SER A 446 -8.40 40.48 -21.22
N GLU A 447 -8.37 39.65 -20.17
CA GLU A 447 -8.08 38.21 -20.25
C GLU A 447 -8.42 37.54 -18.91
N PRO A 448 -9.35 36.57 -18.85
CA PRO A 448 -9.69 35.90 -17.60
C PRO A 448 -8.65 34.82 -17.29
N SER A 449 -7.76 35.10 -16.34
CA SER A 449 -6.82 34.12 -15.79
C SER A 449 -7.57 33.03 -15.01
N THR A 450 -7.79 31.87 -15.64
CA THR A 450 -8.28 30.68 -14.96
C THR A 450 -7.15 30.02 -14.16
N ARG A 451 -7.10 30.21 -12.84
CA ARG A 451 -6.74 29.21 -11.79
C ARG A 451 -6.23 29.86 -10.51
N SER A 452 -7.15 30.46 -9.78
CA SER A 452 -7.19 30.33 -8.32
C SER A 452 -8.64 30.51 -7.95
N SER A 453 -9.42 29.42 -7.96
CA SER A 453 -10.76 29.46 -7.39
C SER A 453 -10.61 29.97 -5.96
N PRO A 454 -11.24 31.09 -5.58
CA PRO A 454 -11.15 31.58 -4.21
C PRO A 454 -11.60 30.44 -3.31
N LEU A 455 -10.78 30.11 -2.32
CA LEU A 455 -11.03 29.04 -1.37
C LEU A 455 -12.41 29.27 -0.74
N LEU A 456 -13.42 28.51 -1.14
CA LEU A 456 -14.64 28.40 -0.35
C LEU A 456 -14.22 27.74 0.95
N GLY A 457 -14.11 28.53 2.01
CA GLY A 457 -13.95 27.98 3.35
C GLY A 457 -15.15 27.08 3.63
N LEU A 458 -14.93 25.92 4.21
CA LEU A 458 -16.00 25.03 4.61
C LEU A 458 -15.94 24.88 6.12
N PHE A 459 -17.07 25.04 6.79
CA PHE A 459 -17.13 24.75 8.22
C PHE A 459 -17.20 23.25 8.37
N THR A 460 -16.02 22.66 8.60
CA THR A 460 -15.84 21.24 8.81
C THR A 460 -15.68 20.96 10.29
N LEU A 461 -16.44 20.01 10.82
CA LEU A 461 -16.23 19.48 12.15
C LEU A 461 -15.84 18.01 12.02
N ARG A 462 -14.90 17.59 12.88
CA ARG A 462 -14.58 16.18 13.07
C ARG A 462 -15.37 15.68 14.29
N PRO A 463 -15.91 14.46 14.25
CA PRO A 463 -16.55 13.80 15.39
C PRO A 463 -15.71 13.86 16.68
N GLU A 464 -14.38 13.89 16.56
CA GLU A 464 -13.50 14.42 17.58
C GLU A 464 -12.47 15.37 16.95
N TYR A 465 -12.37 16.61 17.45
CA TYR A 465 -11.07 17.29 17.43
C TYR A 465 -10.18 16.49 18.39
N GLN A 466 -9.57 15.43 17.85
CA GLN A 466 -8.81 14.40 18.55
C GLN A 466 -8.14 14.95 19.81
N LEU A 467 -8.70 14.53 20.95
CA LEU A 467 -8.17 14.74 22.29
C LEU A 467 -6.75 14.17 22.46
N ARG A 468 -6.20 13.44 21.47
CA ARG A 468 -4.78 13.06 21.42
C ARG A 468 -4.27 13.00 19.97
N PHE A 469 -3.18 13.74 19.71
CA PHE A 469 -2.23 13.63 18.59
C PHE A 469 -2.39 14.52 17.33
N ASN A 470 -1.40 15.42 17.22
CA ASN A 470 -0.90 16.09 16.03
C ASN A 470 -0.91 15.22 14.76
N THR A 471 -1.91 15.38 13.91
CA THR A 471 -1.65 15.66 12.49
C THR A 471 -2.80 16.44 11.89
N ARG A 472 -2.54 17.71 11.56
CA ARG A 472 -3.40 18.47 10.64
C ARG A 472 -3.07 18.00 9.22
N PRO A 473 -3.90 17.18 8.55
CA PRO A 473 -3.86 17.19 7.09
C PRO A 473 -4.25 18.61 6.65
N SER A 474 -3.51 19.15 5.68
CA SER A 474 -3.96 20.30 4.92
C SER A 474 -5.37 19.99 4.39
N ILE A 475 -6.37 20.78 4.81
CA ILE A 475 -7.71 20.70 4.23
C ILE A 475 -7.55 21.15 2.78
N SER A 476 -7.42 20.21 1.86
CA SER A 476 -7.51 20.55 0.43
C SER A 476 -8.89 21.16 0.20
N PRO A 477 -9.02 22.19 -0.65
CA PRO A 477 -10.31 22.74 -1.01
C PRO A 477 -11.19 21.63 -1.57
N VAL A 478 -12.13 21.17 -0.75
CA VAL A 478 -13.15 20.21 -1.16
C VAL A 478 -14.18 20.99 -1.96
N GLN A 479 -14.77 20.38 -2.99
CA GLN A 479 -15.99 20.92 -3.55
C GLN A 479 -16.98 21.18 -2.41
N PRO A 480 -17.76 22.28 -2.43
CA PRO A 480 -18.45 22.76 -1.23
C PRO A 480 -19.69 21.94 -0.82
N THR A 481 -19.58 20.62 -0.72
CA THR A 481 -20.64 19.71 -0.30
C THR A 481 -20.91 19.85 1.17
N SER A 482 -22.16 19.71 1.58
CA SER A 482 -22.48 19.70 3.01
C SER A 482 -23.75 18.91 3.32
N TYR A 483 -23.81 18.28 4.49
CA TYR A 483 -25.02 17.54 4.91
C TYR A 483 -26.22 18.46 5.11
N MET A 484 -26.02 19.73 5.48
CA MET A 484 -27.13 20.67 5.67
C MET A 484 -27.83 21.04 4.36
N GLN A 485 -27.05 21.17 3.28
CA GLN A 485 -27.58 21.56 1.98
C GLN A 485 -27.92 20.35 1.11
N ASP A 486 -27.02 19.37 1.05
CA ASP A 486 -27.13 18.20 0.16
C ASP A 486 -27.72 16.97 0.86
N GLY A 487 -28.13 17.07 2.13
CA GLY A 487 -28.65 15.95 2.91
C GLY A 487 -30.10 15.59 2.59
N MET A 488 -30.94 16.54 2.16
CA MET A 488 -32.38 16.31 1.96
C MET A 488 -32.72 15.14 1.01
N PRO A 489 -31.99 14.93 -0.11
CA PRO A 489 -32.20 13.76 -0.98
C PRO A 489 -31.86 12.41 -0.33
N ILE A 490 -31.18 12.38 0.80
CA ILE A 490 -30.64 11.16 1.43
C ILE A 490 -30.85 11.08 2.94
N MET A 491 -31.57 12.00 3.57
CA MET A 491 -31.84 12.04 5.00
C MET A 491 -33.24 12.59 5.25
N GLU A 492 -33.95 12.08 6.25
CA GLU A 492 -35.18 12.71 6.74
C GLU A 492 -34.89 14.10 7.37
N PRO A 493 -35.84 15.05 7.30
CA PRO A 493 -35.66 16.39 7.88
C PRO A 493 -35.24 16.34 9.35
N ARG A 494 -35.84 15.41 10.12
CA ARG A 494 -35.50 15.15 11.52
C ARG A 494 -34.02 14.76 11.70
N SER A 495 -33.49 13.89 10.85
CA SER A 495 -32.09 13.45 10.92
C SER A 495 -31.12 14.59 10.59
N ILE A 496 -31.45 15.42 9.59
CA ILE A 496 -30.64 16.61 9.25
C ILE A 496 -30.62 17.57 10.42
N PHE A 497 -31.79 17.87 10.99
CA PHE A 497 -31.94 18.75 12.14
C PHE A 497 -31.14 18.26 13.35
N MET A 498 -31.31 16.99 13.75
CA MET A 498 -30.59 16.44 14.90
C MET A 498 -29.08 16.41 14.67
N PHE A 499 -28.62 16.01 13.48
CA PHE A 499 -27.20 16.04 13.12
C PHE A 499 -26.65 17.46 13.25
N ALA A 500 -27.34 18.46 12.70
CA ALA A 500 -26.95 19.87 12.76
C ALA A 500 -26.81 20.39 14.19
N VAL A 501 -27.83 20.17 15.03
CA VAL A 501 -27.87 20.68 16.41
C VAL A 501 -26.81 19.97 17.25
N ARG A 502 -26.69 18.65 17.16
CA ARG A 502 -25.65 17.89 17.86
C ARG A 502 -24.25 18.32 17.45
N THR A 503 -24.03 18.54 16.15
CA THR A 503 -22.76 19.07 15.65
C THR A 503 -22.44 20.46 16.20
N ALA A 504 -23.44 21.35 16.33
CA ALA A 504 -23.27 22.66 16.94
C ALA A 504 -22.94 22.56 18.44
N VAL A 505 -23.59 21.64 19.17
CA VAL A 505 -23.30 21.34 20.58
C VAL A 505 -21.86 20.86 20.74
N MET A 506 -21.41 19.90 19.92
CA MET A 506 -20.02 19.40 19.96
C MET A 506 -19.02 20.53 19.78
N PHE A 507 -19.26 21.41 18.81
CA PHE A 507 -18.41 22.57 18.59
C PHE A 507 -18.40 23.53 19.77
N LEU A 508 -19.55 23.80 20.37
CA LEU A 508 -19.66 24.69 21.52
C LEU A 508 -18.93 24.12 22.74
N VAL A 509 -19.19 22.86 23.10
CA VAL A 509 -18.49 22.17 24.21
C VAL A 509 -16.98 22.25 23.99
N TRP A 510 -16.52 21.91 22.79
CA TRP A 510 -15.10 21.95 22.48
C TRP A 510 -14.50 23.36 22.55
N CYS A 511 -15.21 24.36 22.02
CA CYS A 511 -14.78 25.77 22.07
C CYS A 511 -14.65 26.25 23.51
N MET A 512 -15.62 25.93 24.36
CA MET A 512 -15.59 26.33 25.76
C MET A 512 -14.51 25.58 26.55
N ALA A 513 -14.21 24.33 26.20
CA ALA A 513 -13.15 23.51 26.82
C ALA A 513 -11.73 24.09 26.64
N GLN A 514 -11.54 25.09 25.78
CA GLN A 514 -10.27 25.79 25.61
C GLN A 514 -10.07 26.94 26.61
N LEU A 515 -11.09 27.27 27.40
CA LEU A 515 -11.00 28.32 28.42
C LEU A 515 -10.22 27.80 29.64
N PRO A 516 -9.60 28.71 30.44
CA PRO A 516 -8.86 28.32 31.62
C PRO A 516 -9.70 27.45 32.58
N PRO A 517 -9.18 26.31 33.07
CA PRO A 517 -9.93 25.41 33.96
C PRO A 517 -10.46 26.08 35.23
N GLU A 518 -9.79 27.15 35.70
CA GLU A 518 -10.15 27.90 36.91
C GLU A 518 -11.48 28.65 36.77
N TRP A 519 -11.98 28.83 35.54
CA TRP A 519 -13.26 29.52 35.30
C TRP A 519 -14.47 28.60 35.52
N ASP A 520 -14.26 27.28 35.66
CA ASP A 520 -15.31 26.26 35.80
C ASP A 520 -16.47 26.47 34.79
N VAL A 521 -16.12 26.71 33.52
CA VAL A 521 -17.11 26.92 32.47
C VAL A 521 -17.81 25.59 32.16
N ARG A 522 -19.14 25.60 32.21
CA ARG A 522 -19.97 24.42 31.92
C ARG A 522 -20.93 24.69 30.78
N VAL A 523 -21.19 23.65 29.99
CA VAL A 523 -22.18 23.67 28.91
C VAL A 523 -23.32 22.72 29.28
N ASP A 524 -24.50 23.27 29.53
CA ASP A 524 -25.71 22.47 29.76
C ASP A 524 -26.23 21.94 28.42
N VAL A 525 -25.75 20.75 28.06
CA VAL A 525 -26.11 20.11 26.79
C VAL A 525 -27.61 19.83 26.68
N PRO A 526 -28.29 19.21 27.67
CA PRO A 526 -29.74 19.01 27.62
C PRO A 526 -30.53 20.31 27.40
N ALA A 527 -30.17 21.39 28.09
CA ALA A 527 -30.85 22.67 27.90
C ALA A 527 -30.70 23.21 26.48
N ILE A 528 -29.53 23.07 25.85
CA ILE A 528 -29.31 23.51 24.46
C ILE A 528 -30.10 22.64 23.48
N LEU A 529 -30.08 21.32 23.66
CA LEU A 529 -30.84 20.40 22.81
C LEU A 529 -32.34 20.69 22.86
N ASN A 530 -32.87 21.05 24.04
CA ASN A 530 -34.28 21.43 24.24
C ASN A 530 -34.60 22.85 23.74
N ALA A 531 -33.62 23.76 23.74
CA ALA A 531 -33.83 25.15 23.31
C ALA A 531 -33.95 25.29 21.79
N VAL A 532 -33.28 24.43 21.02
CA VAL A 532 -33.33 24.46 19.56
C VAL A 532 -34.45 23.55 19.08
N THR A 533 -35.45 24.13 18.41
CA THR A 533 -36.63 23.39 17.92
C THR A 533 -36.91 23.65 16.44
N MET A 534 -37.54 22.69 15.76
CA MET A 534 -37.97 22.75 14.37
C MET A 534 -39.49 22.49 14.26
N GLN A 535 -40.17 23.14 13.31
CA GLN A 535 -41.56 22.79 12.97
C GLN A 535 -41.59 21.40 12.32
N HIS A 536 -42.36 20.46 12.88
CA HIS A 536 -42.47 19.11 12.38
C HIS A 536 -43.90 18.59 12.54
N GLY A 537 -44.60 18.40 11.42
CA GLY A 537 -46.04 18.16 11.42
C GLY A 537 -46.81 19.35 12.03
N GLU A 538 -47.79 19.07 12.88
CA GLU A 538 -48.60 20.08 13.58
C GLU A 538 -47.87 20.73 14.78
N GLY A 539 -46.74 20.18 15.21
CA GLY A 539 -46.01 20.60 16.42
C GLY A 539 -44.60 21.11 16.15
N ARG A 540 -43.90 21.45 17.25
CA ARG A 540 -42.44 21.67 17.25
C ARG A 540 -41.75 20.46 17.89
N MET A 541 -40.60 20.10 17.36
CA MET A 541 -39.71 19.08 17.94
C MET A 541 -38.37 19.70 18.34
N ASP A 542 -37.80 19.24 19.44
CA ASP A 542 -36.42 19.55 19.85
C ASP A 542 -35.43 18.52 19.30
N ALA A 543 -34.14 18.65 19.63
CA ALA A 543 -33.10 17.73 19.18
C ALA A 543 -33.04 16.41 19.99
N GLY A 544 -33.95 16.21 20.95
CA GLY A 544 -34.05 15.04 21.82
C GLY A 544 -32.86 14.83 22.75
N ASP A 545 -32.97 13.82 23.60
CA ASP A 545 -31.87 13.42 24.49
C ASP A 545 -30.66 12.88 23.71
N TRP A 546 -29.47 13.09 24.27
CA TRP A 546 -28.23 12.55 23.75
C TRP A 546 -27.33 12.06 24.89
N PRO A 547 -27.54 10.80 25.35
CA PRO A 547 -26.80 10.24 26.49
C PRO A 547 -25.28 10.22 26.28
N GLU A 548 -24.82 10.08 25.03
CA GLU A 548 -23.41 10.04 24.67
C GLU A 548 -22.83 11.41 24.32
N ALA A 549 -23.54 12.52 24.59
CA ALA A 549 -23.06 13.86 24.26
C ALA A 549 -21.69 14.17 24.90
N PRO A 550 -20.84 14.99 24.25
CA PRO A 550 -19.59 15.41 24.88
C PRO A 550 -19.87 16.33 26.07
N SER A 551 -19.00 16.28 27.06
CA SER A 551 -19.02 17.16 28.22
C SER A 551 -17.68 17.89 28.36
N MET A 552 -17.68 18.99 29.11
CA MET A 552 -16.47 19.80 29.33
C MET A 552 -15.39 19.04 30.11
N GLU A 553 -15.83 18.17 31.02
CA GLU A 553 -15.00 17.43 31.96
C GLU A 553 -14.09 16.41 31.24
N GLN A 554 -14.50 15.93 30.06
CA GLN A 554 -13.69 15.06 29.20
C GLN A 554 -12.38 15.71 28.74
N PHE A 555 -12.28 17.05 28.84
CA PHE A 555 -11.12 17.83 28.44
C PHE A 555 -10.30 18.33 29.62
N THR A 556 -10.75 18.11 30.86
CA THR A 556 -10.06 18.55 32.08
C THR A 556 -9.57 17.35 32.87
N ASP A 557 -8.30 17.31 33.29
CA ASP A 557 -7.74 16.23 34.12
C ASP A 557 -8.25 16.21 35.58
N SER A 558 -9.43 16.76 35.86
CA SER A 558 -9.95 16.97 37.23
C SER A 558 -10.72 15.73 37.75
N PRO A 559 -10.33 15.13 38.89
CA PRO A 559 -10.91 13.88 39.41
C PRO A 559 -12.19 14.04 40.25
N SER A 560 -12.89 15.18 40.20
CA SER A 560 -13.96 15.49 41.17
C SER A 560 -15.31 15.86 40.56
N TYR A 561 -16.02 14.97 39.87
CA TYR A 561 -17.50 15.08 39.71
C TYR A 561 -18.20 13.85 39.10
N ASP A 562 -19.53 13.87 39.21
CA ASP A 562 -20.57 12.90 38.83
C ASP A 562 -20.16 11.82 37.80
N GLU A 563 -20.00 10.58 38.28
CA GLU A 563 -19.56 9.42 37.49
C GLU A 563 -20.53 9.06 36.35
N ASP A 564 -21.80 9.49 36.42
CA ASP A 564 -22.87 8.86 35.62
C ASP A 564 -23.02 9.40 34.18
N GLN A 565 -22.44 10.56 33.82
CA GLN A 565 -22.49 11.13 32.45
C GLN A 565 -21.13 11.28 31.78
N SER A 566 -20.09 11.65 32.52
CA SER A 566 -18.73 11.85 31.97
C SER A 566 -18.09 10.54 31.49
N VAL A 567 -18.49 9.41 32.09
CA VAL A 567 -17.92 8.07 31.89
C VAL A 567 -18.48 7.37 30.62
N LYS A 568 -19.73 7.65 30.24
CA LYS A 568 -20.45 6.91 29.18
C LYS A 568 -19.81 7.00 27.80
N ARG A 569 -19.31 8.17 27.41
CA ARG A 569 -18.72 8.38 26.07
C ARG A 569 -17.32 7.75 25.94
N PRO A 570 -16.38 7.91 26.88
CA PRO A 570 -15.14 7.13 26.90
C PRO A 570 -15.37 5.62 26.94
N GLU A 571 -16.34 5.14 27.73
CA GLU A 571 -16.72 3.73 27.76
C GLU A 571 -17.25 3.25 26.40
N ALA A 572 -18.08 4.05 25.72
CA ALA A 572 -18.56 3.73 24.38
C ALA A 572 -17.40 3.55 23.39
N PHE A 573 -16.40 4.43 23.40
CA PHE A 573 -15.21 4.30 22.54
C PHE A 573 -14.37 3.07 22.90
N GLN A 574 -14.16 2.80 24.19
CA GLN A 574 -13.39 1.63 24.64
C GLN A 574 -14.12 0.33 24.26
N SER A 575 -15.43 0.28 24.46
CA SER A 575 -16.30 -0.81 24.05
C SER A 575 -16.25 -1.02 22.53
N TRP A 576 -16.32 0.06 21.75
CA TRP A 576 -16.19 0.00 20.29
C TRP A 576 -14.81 -0.52 19.85
N SER A 577 -13.73 -0.04 20.46
CA SER A 577 -12.37 -0.51 20.16
C SER A 577 -12.21 -2.00 20.49
N ALA A 578 -12.63 -2.42 21.70
CA ALA A 578 -12.57 -3.82 22.12
C ALA A 578 -13.39 -4.73 21.19
N ARG A 579 -14.53 -4.24 20.70
CA ARG A 579 -15.34 -4.91 19.69
C ARG A 579 -14.61 -5.04 18.35
N CYS A 580 -14.02 -3.96 17.84
CA CYS A 580 -13.24 -3.98 16.60
C CYS A 580 -12.08 -4.97 16.72
N ASP A 581 -11.35 -4.95 17.83
CA ASP A 581 -10.25 -5.86 18.11
C ASP A 581 -10.73 -7.32 18.11
N ARG A 582 -11.82 -7.62 18.85
CA ARG A 582 -12.42 -8.96 18.90
C ARG A 582 -12.76 -9.48 17.50
N ARG A 583 -13.46 -8.69 16.68
CA ARG A 583 -13.85 -9.08 15.31
C ARG A 583 -12.66 -9.20 14.37
N SER A 584 -11.65 -8.32 14.52
CA SER A 584 -10.50 -8.27 13.62
C SER A 584 -9.68 -9.56 13.60
N LYS A 585 -9.61 -10.27 14.73
CA LYS A 585 -8.93 -11.56 14.90
C LYS A 585 -9.43 -12.65 13.95
N HIS A 586 -10.68 -12.51 13.47
CA HIS A 586 -11.30 -13.51 12.62
C HIS A 586 -11.25 -13.18 11.13
N ILE A 587 -10.63 -12.05 10.74
CA ILE A 587 -10.65 -11.56 9.36
C ILE A 587 -9.28 -11.80 8.68
N PRO A 588 -9.17 -12.79 7.76
CA PRO A 588 -7.90 -13.20 7.16
C PRO A 588 -7.03 -12.08 6.60
N ARG A 589 -7.70 -11.12 5.97
CA ARG A 589 -7.07 -9.99 5.32
C ARG A 589 -6.29 -9.09 6.28
N ILE A 590 -6.83 -8.79 7.46
CA ILE A 590 -6.22 -7.85 8.42
C ILE A 590 -4.82 -8.35 8.80
N HIS A 591 -4.70 -9.66 8.99
CA HIS A 591 -3.46 -10.37 9.29
C HIS A 591 -2.52 -10.50 8.07
N SER A 592 -3.04 -10.53 6.84
CA SER A 592 -2.19 -10.55 5.64
C SER A 592 -1.38 -9.26 5.44
N SER A 593 -1.91 -8.13 5.94
CA SER A 593 -1.24 -6.82 5.89
C SER A 593 -0.32 -6.54 7.08
N ALA A 594 -0.34 -7.39 8.12
CA ALA A 594 0.59 -7.28 9.23
C ALA A 594 2.01 -7.69 8.78
N PRO A 595 3.06 -6.93 9.13
CA PRO A 595 4.42 -7.39 8.97
C PRO A 595 4.57 -8.74 9.66
N SER A 596 5.24 -9.71 9.03
CA SER A 596 5.60 -10.97 9.70
C SER A 596 6.62 -10.66 10.80
N THR A 597 6.16 -10.28 11.98
CA THR A 597 6.96 -10.34 13.20
C THR A 597 7.04 -11.82 13.56
N GLY A 598 8.25 -12.37 13.54
CA GLY A 598 8.52 -13.78 13.79
C GLY A 598 8.35 -14.15 15.27
N GLU A 599 7.13 -14.13 15.78
CA GLU A 599 6.79 -14.66 17.09
C GLU A 599 5.72 -15.75 16.98
N SER A 600 5.97 -16.86 17.71
CA SER A 600 5.13 -18.04 17.94
C SER A 600 5.09 -19.14 16.85
N LEU A 601 6.20 -19.89 16.77
CA LEU A 601 6.22 -21.32 16.40
C LEU A 601 6.98 -22.05 17.52
N ALA A 602 6.29 -22.47 18.59
CA ALA A 602 6.89 -23.34 19.60
C ALA A 602 5.93 -24.34 20.24
N GLU A 603 4.61 -24.17 20.19
CA GLU A 603 3.71 -25.08 20.90
C GLU A 603 2.52 -25.48 20.02
N ALA A 604 2.62 -26.68 19.44
CA ALA A 604 1.55 -27.61 19.03
C ALA A 604 1.92 -28.35 17.74
N ARG A 605 2.67 -29.45 17.88
CA ARG A 605 2.51 -30.70 17.11
C ARG A 605 3.59 -31.70 17.53
N ASP A 606 3.24 -32.50 18.52
CA ASP A 606 3.72 -33.87 18.62
C ASP A 606 2.51 -34.78 18.38
N GLU A 607 2.76 -35.89 17.68
CA GLU A 607 1.88 -37.02 17.38
C GLU A 607 0.88 -36.89 16.20
N HIS A 608 1.01 -37.88 15.30
CA HIS A 608 0.22 -38.19 14.09
C HIS A 608 0.49 -37.42 12.78
N GLU A 609 1.40 -37.96 11.96
CA GLU A 609 1.05 -38.65 10.69
C GLU A 609 2.35 -39.07 9.94
N GLN A 610 2.66 -40.37 10.01
CA GLN A 610 3.43 -41.08 8.99
C GLN A 610 2.44 -41.53 7.90
N HIS A 611 2.90 -41.52 6.65
CA HIS A 611 2.18 -41.79 5.39
C HIS A 611 1.43 -40.62 4.76
N GLU A 612 2.09 -39.93 3.82
CA GLU A 612 1.77 -40.04 2.39
C GLU A 612 2.86 -39.29 1.60
N GLN A 613 3.62 -40.08 0.84
CA GLN A 613 4.62 -39.66 -0.12
C GLN A 613 3.99 -39.90 -1.50
N ASP A 614 4.30 -39.03 -2.46
CA ASP A 614 3.98 -39.10 -3.90
C ASP A 614 2.74 -38.30 -4.37
N ASP A 615 2.99 -37.07 -4.85
CA ASP A 615 2.62 -36.59 -6.19
C ASP A 615 2.82 -35.05 -6.25
N MET A 616 4.01 -34.63 -6.67
CA MET A 616 4.38 -33.23 -6.91
C MET A 616 4.67 -33.07 -8.40
N TYR A 617 3.69 -32.53 -9.15
CA TYR A 617 3.87 -32.10 -10.53
C TYR A 617 4.30 -30.62 -10.56
N ASP A 618 5.41 -30.37 -11.24
CA ASP A 618 5.92 -29.05 -11.61
C ASP A 618 4.95 -28.30 -12.53
N ILE A 619 4.69 -27.03 -12.23
CA ILE A 619 4.10 -26.07 -13.17
C ILE A 619 4.95 -24.79 -13.11
N ASP A 620 5.58 -24.49 -14.24
CA ASP A 620 6.41 -23.32 -14.50
C ASP A 620 5.63 -22.00 -14.33
N GLU A 621 6.23 -21.05 -13.58
CA GLU A 621 5.75 -19.68 -13.41
C GLU A 621 6.28 -18.76 -14.53
N GLU A 622 5.47 -18.47 -15.55
CA GLU A 622 5.64 -17.26 -16.38
C GLU A 622 4.73 -16.13 -15.86
N GLN A 623 5.32 -15.05 -15.32
CA GLN A 623 4.61 -13.82 -14.96
C GLN A 623 5.00 -12.67 -15.89
N GLY A 624 4.06 -12.25 -16.75
CA GLY A 624 4.16 -11.06 -17.61
C GLY A 624 3.20 -9.94 -17.18
N ASN A 625 3.75 -8.75 -16.91
CA ASN A 625 3.09 -7.51 -16.50
C ASN A 625 2.28 -6.86 -17.65
N LEU A 626 1.00 -6.51 -17.44
CA LEU A 626 0.16 -5.75 -18.38
C LEU A 626 -0.16 -4.35 -17.84
N ALA A 627 0.32 -3.31 -18.54
CA ALA A 627 -0.04 -1.92 -18.33
C ALA A 627 -0.73 -1.30 -19.57
N SER A 628 -1.97 -0.85 -19.36
CA SER A 628 -2.71 0.24 -20.02
C SER A 628 -2.62 0.44 -21.55
N GLN A 629 -3.72 0.19 -22.26
CA GLN A 629 -4.01 0.73 -23.59
C GLN A 629 -5.26 1.64 -23.57
N ALA A 630 -5.24 2.70 -24.38
CA ALA A 630 -6.34 3.64 -24.64
C ALA A 630 -6.63 3.69 -26.16
N PRO A 631 -7.82 4.13 -26.61
CA PRO A 631 -8.45 3.65 -27.84
C PRO A 631 -8.20 4.54 -29.08
N VAL A 632 -8.15 3.92 -30.26
CA VAL A 632 -8.08 4.60 -31.57
C VAL A 632 -9.30 4.24 -32.44
N ARG A 633 -9.81 5.27 -33.12
CA ARG A 633 -10.88 5.27 -34.15
C ARG A 633 -10.33 4.68 -35.46
N GLY A 634 -11.08 3.79 -36.11
CA GLY A 634 -10.78 3.29 -37.46
C GLY A 634 -11.53 4.05 -38.56
N GLU A 635 -10.88 4.17 -39.71
CA GLU A 635 -11.45 4.40 -41.06
C GLU A 635 -10.80 3.35 -42.00
N GLU A 636 -11.56 2.98 -43.05
CA GLU A 636 -11.50 1.76 -43.86
C GLU A 636 -10.57 1.85 -45.09
N GLY A 637 -10.17 0.70 -45.66
CA GLY A 637 -9.65 0.59 -47.04
C GLY A 637 -8.84 -0.69 -47.38
N ASP A 638 -9.56 -1.70 -47.90
CA ASP A 638 -9.31 -2.66 -49.02
C ASP A 638 -7.98 -3.40 -49.29
N GLN A 639 -8.13 -4.74 -49.49
CA GLN A 639 -7.59 -5.69 -50.52
C GLN A 639 -6.05 -5.74 -50.79
N GLU A 640 -5.33 -6.84 -51.07
CA GLU A 640 -5.58 -8.18 -51.67
C GLU A 640 -4.28 -9.05 -51.47
N ASP A 641 -4.38 -10.37 -51.72
CA ASP A 641 -3.35 -11.40 -52.06
C ASP A 641 -2.33 -11.89 -50.99
N GLU A 642 -2.25 -13.18 -50.59
CA GLU A 642 -1.96 -14.48 -51.24
C GLU A 642 -0.46 -14.89 -51.25
N GLU A 643 -0.24 -16.18 -50.90
CA GLU A 643 0.88 -17.08 -51.24
C GLU A 643 2.22 -17.14 -50.44
N ASP A 644 2.41 -18.31 -49.79
CA ASP A 644 3.47 -19.32 -49.99
C ASP A 644 4.91 -19.28 -49.40
N LYS A 645 5.31 -20.52 -49.05
CA LYS A 645 6.64 -21.18 -48.92
C LYS A 645 7.34 -21.15 -47.55
N GLU A 646 7.54 -22.29 -46.88
CA GLU A 646 8.37 -23.49 -47.19
C GLU A 646 9.89 -23.27 -47.07
N ASP A 647 10.49 -24.17 -46.28
CA ASP A 647 11.79 -24.84 -46.43
C ASP A 647 13.09 -24.37 -45.71
N LYS A 648 13.69 -25.40 -45.08
CA LYS A 648 15.12 -25.79 -44.93
C LYS A 648 15.85 -25.43 -43.62
N ASP A 649 16.23 -26.41 -42.80
CA ASP A 649 17.35 -27.41 -42.91
C ASP A 649 18.71 -26.70 -42.69
N GLU A 650 19.76 -27.18 -42.01
CA GLU A 650 20.18 -28.47 -41.43
C GLU A 650 21.56 -28.22 -40.72
N GLU A 651 22.08 -29.24 -40.01
CA GLU A 651 23.51 -29.50 -39.68
C GLU A 651 24.22 -28.67 -38.59
N ALA A 652 25.14 -29.18 -37.74
CA ALA A 652 25.67 -30.52 -37.39
C ALA A 652 26.52 -30.30 -36.08
N GLU A 653 26.39 -31.14 -35.05
CA GLU A 653 27.34 -32.21 -34.62
C GLU A 653 28.84 -31.89 -34.71
N ASP A 654 29.54 -31.95 -33.56
CA ASP A 654 30.81 -32.68 -33.41
C ASP A 654 31.12 -32.95 -31.92
N GLU A 655 31.57 -34.18 -31.68
CA GLU A 655 31.85 -34.89 -30.44
C GLU A 655 33.37 -34.94 -30.11
N GLU A 656 33.69 -35.52 -28.95
CA GLU A 656 34.97 -36.13 -28.51
C GLU A 656 36.13 -35.23 -28.03
N ALA A 657 36.54 -35.37 -26.77
CA ALA A 657 37.52 -36.40 -26.34
C ALA A 657 38.00 -36.19 -24.89
N GLU A 658 38.13 -37.30 -24.18
CA GLU A 658 38.73 -37.48 -22.84
C GLU A 658 40.28 -37.38 -22.90
N ASP A 659 40.93 -37.04 -21.78
CA ASP A 659 42.04 -37.85 -21.25
C ASP A 659 42.54 -37.35 -19.87
N GLU A 660 42.85 -38.34 -19.05
CA GLU A 660 43.38 -38.33 -17.69
C GLU A 660 44.90 -38.02 -17.69
N ASP A 661 45.44 -37.46 -16.58
CA ASP A 661 46.46 -38.14 -15.75
C ASP A 661 47.20 -37.20 -14.78
N ALA A 662 47.58 -37.83 -13.66
CA ALA A 662 48.23 -37.31 -12.47
C ALA A 662 49.72 -36.99 -12.65
N GLU A 663 50.30 -36.18 -11.75
CA GLU A 663 51.48 -36.59 -10.96
C GLU A 663 51.88 -35.58 -9.87
N GLU A 664 52.52 -36.15 -8.85
CA GLU A 664 52.93 -35.62 -7.55
C GLU A 664 54.10 -34.60 -7.61
N GLY A 665 54.25 -33.82 -6.55
CA GLY A 665 55.40 -32.93 -6.37
C GLY A 665 55.54 -32.43 -4.94
N ASP A 666 56.01 -33.32 -4.07
CA ASP A 666 56.37 -33.09 -2.67
C ASP A 666 57.56 -32.12 -2.53
N GLY A 667 57.55 -31.27 -1.50
CA GLY A 667 58.56 -30.22 -1.35
C GLY A 667 58.55 -29.50 0.00
N GLN A 668 58.94 -30.22 1.06
CA GLN A 668 59.29 -29.64 2.36
C GLN A 668 60.55 -28.77 2.27
N GLY A 669 60.47 -27.55 2.78
CA GLY A 669 61.61 -26.66 3.00
C GLY A 669 61.43 -25.85 4.27
N GLN A 670 62.02 -26.32 5.37
CA GLN A 670 62.20 -25.57 6.61
C GLN A 670 63.25 -24.47 6.40
N GLY A 671 62.95 -23.26 6.85
CA GLY A 671 63.89 -22.15 6.97
C GLY A 671 63.48 -21.23 8.11
N GLU A 672 64.11 -21.43 9.27
CA GLU A 672 64.13 -20.47 10.38
C GLU A 672 64.79 -19.16 9.92
N LYS A 673 64.22 -18.00 10.28
CA LYS A 673 64.98 -16.81 10.75
C LYS A 673 64.08 -15.65 11.22
N GLU A 674 64.36 -15.28 12.47
CA GLU A 674 64.58 -13.92 12.99
C GLU A 674 63.49 -12.84 12.83
N GLU A 675 62.84 -12.59 13.98
CA GLU A 675 62.52 -11.28 14.58
C GLU A 675 62.84 -10.02 13.75
N ASP A 676 61.79 -9.31 13.34
CA ASP A 676 61.77 -7.85 13.34
C ASP A 676 60.34 -7.38 13.66
N GLU A 677 60.13 -6.96 14.90
CA GLU A 677 58.95 -6.23 15.35
C GLU A 677 58.92 -4.86 14.66
N GLN A 678 58.11 -4.72 13.61
CA GLN A 678 57.61 -3.43 13.17
C GLN A 678 56.11 -3.34 13.49
N GLU A 679 55.80 -2.61 14.56
CA GLU A 679 54.46 -2.10 14.85
C GLU A 679 53.92 -1.31 13.66
N GLY A 680 53.10 -1.98 12.84
CA GLY A 680 52.22 -1.36 11.85
C GLY A 680 51.08 -0.60 12.54
N THR A 681 51.38 0.56 13.10
CA THR A 681 50.38 1.52 13.58
C THR A 681 49.78 2.27 12.39
N SER A 682 48.77 1.69 11.73
CA SER A 682 47.92 2.46 10.80
C SER A 682 46.40 2.28 10.99
N ASP A 683 45.95 1.27 11.73
CA ASP A 683 44.51 1.07 12.02
C ASP A 683 44.04 1.64 13.38
N VAL A 684 44.95 2.23 14.17
CA VAL A 684 44.62 2.76 15.52
C VAL A 684 43.97 4.16 15.46
N GLU A 685 43.97 4.85 14.32
CA GLU A 685 43.37 6.19 14.22
C GLU A 685 41.84 6.18 14.17
N PHE A 686 41.20 5.10 13.69
CA PHE A 686 39.73 5.00 13.67
C PHE A 686 39.14 4.80 15.08
N CYS A 687 39.87 4.12 15.97
CA CYS A 687 39.49 3.93 17.38
C CYS A 687 39.58 5.21 18.23
N LYS A 688 40.30 6.26 17.80
CA LYS A 688 40.35 7.54 18.54
C LYS A 688 39.00 8.27 18.58
N TYR A 689 38.09 8.03 17.62
CA TYR A 689 36.77 8.67 17.58
C TYR A 689 35.69 7.93 18.37
N LEU A 690 35.90 6.66 18.73
CA LEU A 690 35.05 5.91 19.69
C LEU A 690 35.27 6.31 21.16
N GLY A 691 36.28 7.16 21.44
CA GLY A 691 36.64 7.59 22.80
C GLY A 691 35.56 8.35 23.58
N VAL A 692 34.40 8.64 23.00
CA VAL A 692 33.29 9.37 23.66
C VAL A 692 32.27 8.44 24.33
N LEU A 693 32.20 7.15 23.96
CA LEU A 693 31.28 6.19 24.57
C LEU A 693 32.00 4.87 24.83
N THR A 694 32.86 4.84 25.86
CA THR A 694 33.58 3.62 26.23
C THR A 694 32.78 2.78 27.23
N PRO A 695 33.03 1.47 27.33
CA PRO A 695 32.42 0.65 28.38
C PRO A 695 32.81 1.09 29.79
N THR A 696 33.98 1.70 29.98
CA THR A 696 34.34 2.39 31.23
C THR A 696 33.36 3.51 31.57
N MET A 697 32.81 4.23 30.57
CA MET A 697 31.78 5.24 30.79
C MET A 697 30.43 4.63 31.15
N LEU A 698 30.10 3.43 30.67
CA LEU A 698 28.93 2.69 31.14
C LEU A 698 29.05 2.40 32.66
N CYS A 699 30.20 1.88 33.11
CA CYS A 699 30.48 1.67 34.53
C CYS A 699 30.34 2.96 35.35
N ASN A 700 30.93 4.05 34.86
CA ASN A 700 30.86 5.35 35.53
C ASN A 700 29.42 5.89 35.61
N THR A 701 28.62 5.69 34.56
CA THR A 701 27.20 6.06 34.51
C THR A 701 26.40 5.25 35.53
N LEU A 702 26.62 3.92 35.58
CA LEU A 702 26.00 3.05 36.59
C LEU A 702 26.35 3.52 38.02
N ASN A 703 27.62 3.78 38.30
CA ASN A 703 28.05 4.29 39.61
C ASN A 703 27.41 5.66 39.95
N ARG A 704 27.18 6.54 38.96
CA ARG A 704 26.47 7.81 39.17
C ARG A 704 25.01 7.62 39.47
N VAL A 705 24.33 6.69 38.80
CA VAL A 705 22.93 6.34 39.10
C VAL A 705 22.80 5.87 40.55
N LEU A 706 23.71 5.00 41.02
CA LEU A 706 23.75 4.57 42.42
C LEU A 706 23.98 5.74 43.39
N ASN A 707 24.95 6.59 43.10
CA ASN A 707 25.27 7.74 43.96
C ASN A 707 24.11 8.74 44.03
N ILE A 708 23.44 9.03 42.91
CA ILE A 708 22.25 9.90 42.86
C ILE A 708 21.12 9.29 43.71
N TYR A 709 20.97 7.97 43.64
CA TYR A 709 19.97 7.24 44.41
C TYR A 709 20.25 7.28 45.92
N ASP A 710 21.50 7.07 46.34
CA ASP A 710 21.90 7.04 47.76
C ASP A 710 21.92 8.44 48.41
N PHE A 711 22.12 9.52 47.64
CA PHE A 711 22.17 10.90 48.17
C PHE A 711 20.78 11.56 48.34
N GLY A 712 19.74 11.07 47.66
CA GLY A 712 18.50 11.83 47.42
C GLY A 712 17.20 11.30 48.05
N LEU A 713 17.15 10.06 48.56
CA LEU A 713 15.90 9.41 48.95
C LEU A 713 15.94 8.82 50.38
N GLN A 714 15.34 9.53 51.35
CA GLN A 714 14.90 8.94 52.64
C GLN A 714 13.75 7.93 52.39
N PRO A 715 13.47 6.95 53.28
CA PRO A 715 13.13 5.58 52.91
C PRO A 715 11.73 5.44 52.28
N SER A 716 11.69 5.51 50.95
CA SER A 716 10.68 4.81 50.11
C SER A 716 11.07 3.31 50.06
N PRO A 717 10.17 2.35 49.77
CA PRO A 717 10.55 0.96 49.51
C PRO A 717 11.45 0.91 48.27
N GLY A 718 12.75 1.08 48.51
CA GLY A 718 13.76 1.21 47.47
C GLY A 718 14.28 -0.13 46.96
N LEU A 719 15.27 -0.06 46.06
CA LEU A 719 16.07 -1.21 45.63
C LEU A 719 16.45 -2.05 46.86
N THR A 720 16.14 -3.35 46.81
CA THR A 720 16.49 -4.26 47.90
C THR A 720 18.01 -4.29 48.07
N PRO A 721 18.53 -4.61 49.28
CA PRO A 721 19.97 -4.77 49.47
C PRO A 721 20.61 -5.71 48.44
N GLN A 722 19.90 -6.77 48.04
CA GLN A 722 20.32 -7.69 47.00
C GLN A 722 20.43 -6.99 45.63
N GLN A 723 19.46 -6.18 45.25
CA GLN A 723 19.50 -5.43 43.99
C GLN A 723 20.64 -4.39 43.97
N LYS A 724 20.92 -3.75 45.11
CA LYS A 724 22.07 -2.83 45.25
C LYS A 724 23.40 -3.58 45.08
N THR A 725 23.56 -4.73 45.75
CA THR A 725 24.75 -5.57 45.62
C THR A 725 24.94 -6.03 44.17
N SER A 726 23.87 -6.52 43.51
CA SER A 726 23.93 -6.91 42.10
C SER A 726 24.35 -5.76 41.17
N PHE A 727 23.93 -4.53 41.47
CA PHE A 727 24.30 -3.36 40.68
C PHE A 727 25.77 -2.94 40.87
N VAL A 728 26.29 -3.04 42.10
CA VAL A 728 27.72 -2.79 42.39
C VAL A 728 28.61 -3.88 41.76
N ASP A 729 28.20 -5.14 41.88
CA ASP A 729 28.92 -6.26 41.28
C ASP A 729 28.97 -6.15 39.75
N MET A 730 27.87 -5.73 39.13
CA MET A 730 27.81 -5.44 37.70
C MET A 730 28.79 -4.34 37.28
N ALA A 731 28.79 -3.20 37.99
CA ALA A 731 29.69 -2.09 37.66
C ALA A 731 31.17 -2.51 37.76
N ARG A 732 31.50 -3.37 38.75
CA ARG A 732 32.84 -3.96 38.94
C ARG A 732 33.20 -4.94 37.82
N ILE A 733 32.30 -5.85 37.46
CA ILE A 733 32.51 -6.85 36.39
C ILE A 733 32.74 -6.15 35.03
N LEU A 734 31.93 -5.16 34.68
CA LEU A 734 32.08 -4.39 33.45
C LEU A 734 33.42 -3.61 33.39
N GLN A 735 33.97 -3.24 34.55
CA GLN A 735 35.24 -2.51 34.68
C GLN A 735 36.46 -3.44 34.53
N GLU A 736 36.39 -4.65 35.06
CA GLU A 736 37.48 -5.64 35.01
C GLU A 736 37.51 -6.40 33.68
N HIS A 737 36.34 -6.66 33.09
CA HIS A 737 36.17 -7.63 32.01
C HIS A 737 35.10 -7.19 31.01
N THR A 738 35.40 -6.12 30.27
CA THR A 738 34.42 -5.38 29.49
C THR A 738 33.65 -6.19 28.44
N TYR A 739 34.31 -6.99 27.59
CA TYR A 739 33.64 -7.77 26.53
C TYR A 739 33.63 -9.27 26.83
N THR A 740 33.51 -9.64 28.11
CA THR A 740 33.47 -11.04 28.50
C THR A 740 32.05 -11.53 28.70
N HIS A 741 31.94 -12.86 28.76
CA HIS A 741 30.74 -13.57 29.17
C HIS A 741 30.11 -13.02 30.46
N ASP A 742 30.91 -12.79 31.50
CA ASP A 742 30.40 -12.31 32.79
C ASP A 742 29.77 -10.91 32.68
N ALA A 743 30.35 -10.03 31.87
CA ALA A 743 29.79 -8.70 31.60
C ALA A 743 28.44 -8.78 30.86
N ALA A 744 28.33 -9.67 29.87
CA ALA A 744 27.09 -9.90 29.13
C ALA A 744 25.95 -10.38 30.05
N CYS A 745 26.27 -11.20 31.05
CA CYS A 745 25.30 -11.72 32.03
C CYS A 745 24.70 -10.65 32.95
N GLN A 746 25.42 -9.56 33.21
CA GLN A 746 24.98 -8.55 34.19
C GLN A 746 24.13 -7.43 33.57
N LEU A 747 24.31 -7.14 32.28
CA LEU A 747 23.54 -6.11 31.56
C LEU A 747 22.00 -6.30 31.59
N PRO A 748 21.43 -7.50 31.38
CA PRO A 748 19.97 -7.71 31.48
C PRO A 748 19.40 -7.31 32.85
N LEU A 749 20.14 -7.58 33.93
CA LEU A 749 19.74 -7.18 35.27
C LEU A 749 19.66 -5.65 35.37
N ALA A 750 20.62 -4.92 34.79
CA ALA A 750 20.64 -3.45 34.77
C ALA A 750 19.37 -2.86 34.14
N TRP A 751 18.95 -3.44 33.00
CA TRP A 751 17.79 -3.00 32.26
C TRP A 751 16.49 -3.16 33.03
N SER A 752 16.36 -4.25 33.78
CA SER A 752 15.18 -4.55 34.58
C SER A 752 14.90 -3.49 35.67
N PHE A 753 15.94 -2.79 36.15
CA PHE A 753 15.82 -1.80 37.21
C PHE A 753 15.43 -0.40 36.72
N MET A 754 15.69 -0.06 35.46
CA MET A 754 15.52 1.32 34.98
C MET A 754 14.07 1.82 34.95
N PRO A 755 13.07 1.02 34.52
CA PRO A 755 11.67 1.45 34.59
C PRO A 755 11.23 1.78 36.03
N VAL A 756 11.78 1.05 37.02
CA VAL A 756 11.50 1.26 38.45
C VAL A 756 12.07 2.60 38.91
N LEU A 757 13.32 2.91 38.54
CA LEU A 757 13.97 4.18 38.90
C LEU A 757 13.28 5.41 38.27
N LEU A 758 12.78 5.30 37.03
CA LEU A 758 12.05 6.37 36.37
C LEU A 758 10.64 6.58 36.95
N LYS A 759 9.98 5.50 37.43
CA LYS A 759 8.62 5.54 38.02
C LYS A 759 8.60 6.23 39.40
N GLU A 760 9.65 6.08 40.19
CA GLU A 760 9.77 6.67 41.54
C GLU A 760 10.20 8.17 41.53
N SER A 761 10.60 8.71 40.39
CA SER A 761 11.22 10.05 40.27
C SER A 761 10.27 11.26 40.38
N GLY A 762 8.98 11.07 40.72
CA GLY A 762 7.95 12.12 40.69
C GLY A 762 8.02 13.19 41.79
N ARG A 763 9.09 13.29 42.59
CA ARG A 763 9.14 14.14 43.80
C ARG A 763 10.05 15.38 43.72
N ALA A 764 10.98 15.48 42.76
CA ALA A 764 11.80 16.68 42.56
C ALA A 764 12.31 16.79 41.11
N GLU A 765 11.99 17.88 40.41
CA GLU A 765 12.25 18.07 38.97
C GLU A 765 13.74 17.93 38.60
N LEU A 766 14.67 18.43 39.43
CA LEU A 766 16.11 18.29 39.22
C LEU A 766 16.60 16.84 39.32
N LEU A 767 16.06 16.07 40.27
CA LEU A 767 16.39 14.66 40.42
C LEU A 767 15.86 13.85 39.24
N THR A 768 14.64 14.16 38.78
CA THR A 768 14.05 13.58 37.58
C THR A 768 14.91 13.87 36.34
N MET A 769 15.40 15.09 36.18
CA MET A 769 16.29 15.47 35.07
C MET A 769 17.62 14.71 35.12
N ALA A 770 18.25 14.60 36.29
CA ALA A 770 19.50 13.85 36.46
C ALA A 770 19.31 12.36 36.17
N LEU A 771 18.24 11.74 36.68
CA LEU A 771 17.94 10.32 36.42
C LEU A 771 17.62 10.07 34.94
N ARG A 772 16.89 10.96 34.27
CA ARG A 772 16.65 10.87 32.82
C ARG A 772 17.95 10.97 32.03
N HIS A 773 18.82 11.92 32.39
CA HIS A 773 20.13 12.07 31.76
C HIS A 773 20.95 10.78 31.84
N GLU A 774 21.13 10.24 33.05
CA GLU A 774 21.90 9.00 33.25
C GLU A 774 21.22 7.80 32.57
N TYR A 775 19.89 7.74 32.55
CA TYR A 775 19.16 6.71 31.81
C TYR A 775 19.43 6.77 30.30
N LEU A 776 19.38 7.96 29.69
CA LEU A 776 19.68 8.14 28.28
C LEU A 776 21.15 7.77 27.96
N LEU A 777 22.09 8.18 28.79
CA LEU A 777 23.49 7.79 28.63
C LEU A 777 23.69 6.29 28.74
N MET A 778 23.12 5.66 29.78
CA MET A 778 23.19 4.22 29.95
C MET A 778 22.59 3.49 28.75
N TYR A 779 21.48 4.01 28.21
CA TYR A 779 20.84 3.46 27.02
C TYR A 779 21.78 3.49 25.81
N ALA A 780 22.42 4.62 25.54
CA ALA A 780 23.38 4.76 24.45
C ALA A 780 24.61 3.86 24.64
N HIS A 781 25.17 3.86 25.85
CA HIS A 781 26.38 3.09 26.18
C HIS A 781 26.17 1.60 26.07
N ALA A 782 25.05 1.07 26.54
CA ALA A 782 24.80 -0.36 26.52
C ALA A 782 24.57 -0.89 25.10
N PHE A 783 23.89 -0.13 24.22
CA PHE A 783 23.80 -0.51 22.80
C PHE A 783 25.15 -0.38 22.08
N THR A 784 25.96 0.63 22.40
CA THR A 784 27.34 0.75 21.89
C THR A 784 28.22 -0.43 22.33
N TRP A 785 28.04 -0.88 23.57
CA TRP A 785 28.71 -2.08 24.08
C TRP A 785 28.27 -3.33 23.30
N LEU A 786 26.98 -3.47 23.02
CA LEU A 786 26.45 -4.63 22.29
C LEU A 786 26.97 -4.66 20.84
N GLU A 787 27.08 -3.50 20.18
CA GLU A 787 27.73 -3.39 18.86
C GLU A 787 29.18 -3.88 18.90
N GLY A 788 29.97 -3.38 19.86
CA GLY A 788 31.35 -3.83 20.04
C GLY A 788 31.47 -5.31 20.40
N PHE A 789 30.54 -5.83 21.19
CA PHE A 789 30.47 -7.26 21.53
C PHE A 789 30.22 -8.13 20.28
N VAL A 790 29.29 -7.72 19.41
CA VAL A 790 29.03 -8.42 18.14
C VAL A 790 30.22 -8.32 17.18
N ASP A 791 30.92 -7.18 17.13
CA ASP A 791 32.13 -7.03 16.33
C ASP A 791 33.24 -7.98 16.81
N VAL A 792 33.45 -8.08 18.13
CA VAL A 792 34.41 -9.04 18.72
C VAL A 792 34.01 -10.47 18.40
N ALA A 793 32.73 -10.81 18.53
CA ALA A 793 32.20 -12.14 18.22
C ALA A 793 32.40 -12.52 16.74
N LEU A 794 32.10 -11.59 15.83
CA LEU A 794 32.21 -11.83 14.39
C LEU A 794 33.68 -11.90 13.96
N ASN A 795 34.56 -11.07 14.51
CA ASN A 795 36.00 -11.13 14.21
C ASN A 795 36.68 -12.36 14.82
N GLY A 796 36.22 -12.82 15.99
CA GLY A 796 36.71 -14.03 16.68
C GLY A 796 35.99 -15.33 16.31
N ARG A 797 35.12 -15.32 15.29
CA ARG A 797 34.28 -16.48 14.90
C ARG A 797 35.12 -17.74 14.62
N GLN A 798 34.88 -18.80 15.39
CA GLN A 798 35.53 -20.10 15.25
C GLN A 798 34.52 -21.19 15.66
N ALA A 799 34.51 -22.33 14.95
CA ALA A 799 33.55 -23.40 15.19
C ALA A 799 33.64 -23.98 16.62
N ASP A 800 34.86 -24.12 17.15
CA ASP A 800 35.14 -24.78 18.44
C ASP A 800 35.56 -23.77 19.54
N SER A 801 35.05 -22.54 19.48
CA SER A 801 35.33 -21.55 20.51
C SER A 801 34.76 -21.97 21.87
N SER A 802 35.54 -21.79 22.95
CA SER A 802 35.03 -21.94 24.33
C SER A 802 34.01 -20.85 24.70
N GLU A 803 34.02 -19.74 23.97
CA GLU A 803 33.11 -18.62 24.13
C GLU A 803 31.90 -18.78 23.20
N TRP A 804 30.70 -18.88 23.78
CA TRP A 804 29.45 -19.19 23.07
C TRP A 804 29.10 -18.24 21.93
N TYR A 805 29.45 -16.95 22.07
CA TYR A 805 29.12 -15.92 21.10
C TYR A 805 29.96 -16.02 19.81
N CYS A 806 31.20 -16.52 19.91
CA CYS A 806 32.03 -16.78 18.73
C CYS A 806 31.53 -18.00 17.96
N SER A 807 31.05 -19.05 18.64
CA SER A 807 30.43 -20.22 18.01
C SER A 807 29.10 -19.85 17.35
N LEU A 808 28.27 -19.03 18.01
CA LEU A 808 27.06 -18.48 17.41
C LEU A 808 27.38 -17.62 16.16
N ALA A 809 28.41 -16.76 16.24
CA ALA A 809 28.82 -15.94 15.11
C ALA A 809 29.31 -16.79 13.93
N PHE A 810 30.02 -17.88 14.20
CA PHE A 810 30.44 -18.84 13.19
C PHE A 810 29.24 -19.50 12.50
N ASP A 811 28.25 -19.96 13.26
CA ASP A 811 27.06 -20.61 12.70
C ASP A 811 26.19 -19.65 11.90
N VAL A 812 25.93 -18.44 12.41
CA VAL A 812 25.16 -17.41 11.68
C VAL A 812 25.83 -17.08 10.35
N TYR A 813 27.13 -16.82 10.38
CA TYR A 813 27.92 -16.55 9.17
C TYR A 813 27.87 -17.74 8.19
N THR A 814 28.05 -18.96 8.67
CA THR A 814 28.05 -20.18 7.85
C THR A 814 26.67 -20.45 7.25
N HIS A 815 25.58 -20.22 7.99
CA HIS A 815 24.22 -20.41 7.51
C HIS A 815 23.82 -19.42 6.42
N ILE A 816 24.26 -18.17 6.52
CA ILE A 816 24.09 -17.18 5.43
C ILE A 816 24.85 -17.65 4.19
N LYS A 817 26.10 -18.08 4.36
CA LYS A 817 26.96 -18.54 3.26
C LYS A 817 26.43 -19.81 2.57
N THR A 818 25.88 -20.74 3.34
CA THR A 818 25.32 -22.02 2.86
C THR A 818 23.86 -21.93 2.38
N LYS A 819 23.27 -20.72 2.37
CA LYS A 819 21.92 -20.44 1.82
C LYS A 819 20.77 -21.21 2.49
N LYS A 820 20.88 -21.54 3.77
CA LYS A 820 19.70 -22.04 4.52
C LYS A 820 18.68 -20.91 4.59
N THR A 821 17.42 -21.14 4.21
CA THR A 821 16.41 -20.06 4.12
C THR A 821 15.77 -19.69 5.45
N LEU A 822 15.84 -20.60 6.41
CA LEU A 822 15.25 -20.46 7.73
C LEU A 822 16.09 -21.27 8.70
N VAL A 823 16.63 -20.63 9.74
CA VAL A 823 17.40 -21.30 10.79
C VAL A 823 16.92 -20.79 12.14
N THR A 824 16.75 -21.71 13.08
CA THR A 824 16.46 -21.41 14.48
C THR A 824 17.73 -21.60 15.28
N TYR A 825 18.12 -20.57 16.05
CA TYR A 825 19.22 -20.62 17.00
C TYR A 825 18.61 -20.78 18.39
N ASP A 826 18.78 -21.95 19.02
CA ASP A 826 18.32 -22.19 20.40
C ASP A 826 19.43 -21.81 21.38
N PRO A 827 19.16 -20.95 22.38
CA PRO A 827 20.14 -20.62 23.42
C PRO A 827 20.79 -21.84 24.07
N LYS A 828 20.09 -22.98 24.18
CA LYS A 828 20.60 -24.21 24.79
C LYS A 828 21.77 -24.85 24.03
N ASP A 829 21.89 -24.55 22.74
CA ASP A 829 22.97 -25.08 21.89
C ASP A 829 24.29 -24.31 22.10
N TYR A 830 24.21 -23.09 22.63
CA TYR A 830 25.35 -22.18 22.76
C TYR A 830 25.67 -21.86 24.23
N LEU A 831 24.66 -21.71 25.08
CA LEU A 831 24.79 -21.32 26.49
C LEU A 831 24.84 -22.56 27.39
N GLN A 832 25.79 -22.56 28.34
CA GLN A 832 25.83 -23.57 29.41
C GLN A 832 24.58 -23.50 30.31
N PRO A 833 24.17 -24.61 30.96
CA PRO A 833 22.97 -24.64 31.82
C PRO A 833 22.94 -23.54 32.89
N GLU A 834 24.08 -23.26 33.51
CA GLU A 834 24.26 -22.21 34.51
C GLU A 834 23.99 -20.80 33.95
N HIS A 835 24.15 -20.61 32.64
CA HIS A 835 23.88 -19.35 31.97
C HIS A 835 22.40 -19.22 31.61
N LEU A 836 21.74 -20.30 31.23
CA LEU A 836 20.29 -20.31 30.98
C LEU A 836 19.51 -19.88 32.23
N GLU A 837 19.97 -20.27 33.43
CA GLU A 837 19.38 -19.81 34.69
C GLU A 837 19.52 -18.29 34.89
N ARG A 838 20.60 -17.68 34.37
CA ARG A 838 20.84 -16.22 34.42
C ARG A 838 20.10 -15.44 33.33
N PHE A 839 19.72 -16.10 32.23
CA PHE A 839 18.95 -15.53 31.13
C PHE A 839 17.59 -16.22 30.98
N PRO A 840 16.68 -16.10 31.96
CA PRO A 840 15.39 -16.81 31.93
C PRO A 840 14.49 -16.42 30.75
N ASN A 841 14.80 -15.30 30.08
CA ASN A 841 14.07 -14.80 28.92
C ASN A 841 14.75 -15.11 27.58
N ALA A 842 15.90 -15.81 27.56
CA ALA A 842 16.54 -16.22 26.31
C ALA A 842 15.68 -17.29 25.63
N VAL A 843 15.11 -16.93 24.48
CA VAL A 843 14.27 -17.80 23.67
C VAL A 843 14.90 -18.06 22.31
N ALA A 844 14.57 -19.21 21.72
CA ALA A 844 15.03 -19.56 20.39
C ALA A 844 14.67 -18.48 19.37
N GLN A 845 15.64 -18.11 18.53
CA GLN A 845 15.48 -17.05 17.53
C GLN A 845 15.50 -17.66 16.13
N THR A 846 14.39 -17.53 15.40
CA THR A 846 14.30 -17.96 14.00
C THR A 846 14.62 -16.81 13.08
N VAL A 847 15.68 -16.97 12.29
CA VAL A 847 16.14 -16.01 11.29
C VAL A 847 15.86 -16.56 9.90
N SER A 848 15.32 -15.72 9.02
CA SER A 848 15.13 -16.05 7.61
C SER A 848 16.16 -15.36 6.74
N PHE A 849 16.81 -16.14 5.87
CA PHE A 849 17.81 -15.65 4.92
C PHE A 849 17.26 -15.73 3.50
N LYS A 850 17.65 -14.79 2.64
CA LYS A 850 17.30 -14.82 1.21
C LYS A 850 18.18 -15.83 0.48
N LYS A 851 17.58 -16.60 -0.44
CA LYS A 851 18.26 -17.53 -1.37
C LYS A 851 19.03 -16.77 -2.46
N THR A 852 20.05 -16.01 -2.07
CA THR A 852 20.90 -15.27 -3.01
C THR A 852 22.36 -15.52 -2.70
N VAL A 853 23.18 -15.70 -3.73
CA VAL A 853 24.65 -15.66 -3.57
C VAL A 853 25.00 -14.24 -3.17
N LEU A 854 25.64 -14.07 -2.01
CA LEU A 854 26.04 -12.77 -1.50
C LEU A 854 27.57 -12.69 -1.46
N PRO A 855 28.17 -11.57 -1.90
CA PRO A 855 29.58 -11.29 -1.68
C PRO A 855 29.94 -11.34 -0.19
N GLU A 856 31.18 -11.73 0.11
CA GLU A 856 31.70 -11.92 1.47
C GLU A 856 31.35 -10.75 2.43
N PRO A 857 31.50 -9.47 2.05
CA PRO A 857 31.21 -8.41 3.03
C PRO A 857 29.71 -8.07 3.14
N GLN A 858 28.86 -8.57 2.22
CA GLN A 858 27.41 -8.60 2.43
C GLN A 858 27.02 -9.74 3.39
N VAL A 859 27.71 -10.87 3.34
CA VAL A 859 27.55 -11.96 4.32
C VAL A 859 27.92 -11.47 5.72
N LEU A 860 29.05 -10.78 5.88
CA LEU A 860 29.46 -10.19 7.16
C LEU A 860 28.45 -9.16 7.67
N ALA A 861 27.95 -8.28 6.80
CA ALA A 861 26.95 -7.28 7.20
C ALA A 861 25.63 -7.91 7.67
N LEU A 862 25.14 -8.95 6.98
CA LEU A 862 23.95 -9.68 7.40
C LEU A 862 24.20 -10.52 8.66
N ALA A 863 25.39 -11.12 8.78
CA ALA A 863 25.76 -11.88 9.96
C ALA A 863 25.77 -10.96 11.19
N TRP A 864 26.34 -9.76 11.06
CA TRP A 864 26.31 -8.73 12.08
C TRP A 864 24.88 -8.34 12.47
N GLU A 865 24.01 -8.07 11.50
CA GLU A 865 22.60 -7.69 11.75
C GLU A 865 21.84 -8.77 12.52
N HIS A 866 21.98 -10.02 12.09
CA HIS A 866 21.32 -11.16 12.72
C HIS A 866 21.90 -11.48 14.09
N LEU A 867 23.22 -11.41 14.27
CA LEU A 867 23.86 -11.55 15.58
C LEU A 867 23.39 -10.46 16.54
N MET A 868 23.30 -9.21 16.07
CA MET A 868 22.80 -8.09 16.86
C MET A 868 21.38 -8.37 17.37
N GLN A 869 20.50 -8.90 16.51
CA GLN A 869 19.14 -9.28 16.89
C GLN A 869 19.11 -10.44 17.90
N ILE A 870 19.87 -11.51 17.64
CA ILE A 870 19.91 -12.70 18.51
C ILE A 870 20.48 -12.33 19.88
N CYS A 871 21.66 -11.70 19.92
CA CYS A 871 22.31 -11.28 21.15
C CYS A 871 21.46 -10.26 21.91
N ALA A 872 20.81 -9.29 21.23
CA ALA A 872 19.89 -8.38 21.91
C ALA A 872 18.75 -9.13 22.60
N SER A 873 18.15 -10.12 21.93
CA SER A 873 17.07 -10.92 22.52
C SER A 873 17.55 -11.74 23.71
N TRP A 874 18.68 -12.45 23.58
CA TRP A 874 19.17 -13.35 24.63
C TRP A 874 19.68 -12.58 25.86
N LEU A 875 20.27 -11.41 25.64
CA LEU A 875 20.78 -10.53 26.70
C LEU A 875 19.70 -9.57 27.25
N GLY A 876 18.43 -9.73 26.88
CA GLY A 876 17.31 -8.95 27.41
C GLY A 876 17.34 -7.46 27.03
N PHE A 877 18.02 -7.10 25.93
CA PHE A 877 17.95 -5.76 25.38
C PHE A 877 16.56 -5.51 24.77
N PRO A 878 16.09 -4.26 24.72
CA PRO A 878 14.86 -3.93 24.01
C PRO A 878 14.98 -4.28 22.50
N THR A 879 14.24 -5.30 22.04
CA THR A 879 14.28 -5.81 20.66
C THR A 879 13.31 -5.12 19.71
N GLU A 880 12.46 -4.21 20.21
CA GLU A 880 11.58 -3.42 19.36
C GLU A 880 12.40 -2.65 18.30
N SER A 881 11.92 -2.63 17.05
CA SER A 881 12.59 -1.88 15.96
C SER A 881 12.90 -0.40 16.28
N ALA A 882 12.14 0.23 17.18
CA ALA A 882 12.36 1.60 17.63
C ALA A 882 13.53 1.73 18.62
N SER A 883 13.92 0.67 19.31
CA SER A 883 14.95 0.67 20.36
C SER A 883 16.33 0.99 19.81
N TYR A 884 16.69 0.36 18.70
CA TYR A 884 17.95 0.66 18.04
C TYR A 884 18.00 2.10 17.52
N ALA A 885 16.90 2.58 16.94
CA ALA A 885 16.80 3.98 16.50
C ALA A 885 16.93 4.98 17.66
N LYS A 886 16.42 4.64 18.84
CA LYS A 886 16.63 5.42 20.08
C LYS A 886 18.11 5.43 20.48
N ALA A 887 18.77 4.28 20.49
CA ALA A 887 20.19 4.17 20.82
C ALA A 887 21.05 4.98 19.85
N TYR A 888 20.79 4.85 18.55
CA TYR A 888 21.51 5.59 17.51
C TYR A 888 21.27 7.10 17.59
N PHE A 889 20.03 7.54 17.82
CA PHE A 889 19.73 8.95 18.08
C PHE A 889 20.57 9.50 19.25
N LEU A 890 20.62 8.76 20.35
CA LEU A 890 21.39 9.17 21.52
C LEU A 890 22.91 9.13 21.26
N SER A 891 23.41 8.14 20.53
CA SER A 891 24.84 8.04 20.21
C SER A 891 25.29 9.22 19.35
N LEU A 892 24.46 9.68 18.39
CA LEU A 892 24.72 10.89 17.62
C LEU A 892 24.75 12.15 18.50
N LEU A 893 23.81 12.27 19.45
CA LEU A 893 23.81 13.38 20.39
C LEU A 893 25.03 13.39 21.30
N CYS A 894 25.51 12.22 21.73
CA CYS A 894 26.70 12.13 22.57
C CYS A 894 27.99 12.36 21.78
N ARG A 895 28.08 11.83 20.56
CA ARG A 895 29.28 11.89 19.71
C ARG A 895 29.50 13.28 19.11
N TYR A 896 28.44 13.93 18.68
CA TYR A 896 28.52 15.19 17.93
C TYR A 896 27.89 16.38 18.65
N GLY A 897 27.10 16.13 19.69
CA GLY A 897 26.51 17.15 20.54
C GLY A 897 27.21 17.25 21.89
N SER A 898 26.62 18.04 22.81
CA SER A 898 27.04 18.06 24.21
C SER A 898 26.18 17.08 25.01
N HIS A 899 26.75 16.37 26.00
CA HIS A 899 25.96 15.62 26.98
C HIS A 899 24.91 16.50 27.69
N ALA A 900 25.13 17.82 27.73
CA ALA A 900 24.15 18.77 28.24
C ALA A 900 22.79 18.70 27.52
N LEU A 901 22.77 18.28 26.24
CA LEU A 901 21.54 18.07 25.48
C LEU A 901 20.66 16.96 26.06
N LEU A 902 21.23 15.99 26.77
CA LEU A 902 20.49 14.88 27.39
C LEU A 902 19.71 15.32 28.65
N TYR A 903 20.07 16.47 29.26
CA TYR A 903 19.28 17.06 30.34
C TYR A 903 18.00 17.75 29.84
N LEU A 904 17.87 17.99 28.53
CA LEU A 904 16.72 18.69 27.97
C LEU A 904 15.48 17.79 27.97
N PRO A 905 14.32 18.27 28.46
CA PRO A 905 13.06 17.54 28.36
C PRO A 905 12.70 17.15 26.93
N GLN A 906 13.05 17.99 25.95
CA GLN A 906 12.82 17.76 24.53
C GLN A 906 13.59 16.53 24.02
N THR A 907 14.81 16.30 24.50
CA THR A 907 15.62 15.13 24.15
C THR A 907 15.01 13.85 24.71
N TYR A 908 14.58 13.88 25.97
CA TYR A 908 13.90 12.74 26.57
C TYR A 908 12.54 12.44 25.91
N THR A 909 11.76 13.47 25.59
CA THR A 909 10.51 13.33 24.83
C THR A 909 10.77 12.78 23.43
N ALA A 910 11.81 13.28 22.74
CA ALA A 910 12.21 12.78 21.43
C ALA A 910 12.64 11.31 21.49
N PHE A 911 13.42 10.91 22.49
CA PHE A 911 13.78 9.51 22.75
C PHE A 911 12.53 8.65 23.00
N ARG A 912 11.62 9.08 23.88
CA ARG A 912 10.42 8.30 24.23
C ARG A 912 9.50 8.11 23.03
N TYR A 913 9.35 9.15 22.21
CA TYR A 913 8.51 9.14 21.02
C TYR A 913 9.35 9.32 19.75
N ILE A 914 10.37 8.47 19.59
CA ILE A 914 11.33 8.53 18.48
C ILE A 914 10.62 8.58 17.13
N ASN A 915 9.56 7.79 16.95
CA ASN A 915 8.74 7.78 15.74
C ASN A 915 8.02 9.12 15.47
N GLN A 916 7.64 9.87 16.50
CA GLN A 916 6.88 11.12 16.34
C GLN A 916 7.80 12.33 16.16
N HIS A 917 8.91 12.37 16.89
CA HIS A 917 9.77 13.56 16.96
C HIS A 917 11.06 13.45 16.14
N VAL A 918 11.49 12.23 15.81
CA VAL A 918 12.77 11.98 15.13
C VAL A 918 12.60 11.22 13.82
N LEU A 919 11.70 10.23 13.71
CA LEU A 919 11.58 9.38 12.50
C LEU A 919 10.39 9.76 11.60
N GLY A 920 9.34 10.38 12.15
CA GLY A 920 8.10 10.69 11.44
C GLY A 920 7.21 9.47 11.16
N LYS A 921 6.13 9.67 10.37
CA LYS A 921 5.14 8.63 10.03
C LYS A 921 5.63 7.58 9.02
N ALA A 922 6.83 7.75 8.47
CA ALA A 922 7.32 6.86 7.43
C ALA A 922 7.73 5.52 8.06
N ARG A 923 6.92 4.49 7.83
CA ARG A 923 7.32 3.10 8.12
C ARG A 923 8.55 2.78 7.27
N TYR A 924 9.69 2.56 7.93
CA TYR A 924 10.90 1.97 7.35
C TYR A 924 11.49 2.68 6.12
N LYS A 925 11.64 4.01 6.17
CA LYS A 925 12.54 4.70 5.25
C LYS A 925 13.90 4.90 5.91
N PRO A 926 15.02 4.90 5.14
CA PRO A 926 16.30 5.37 5.64
C PRO A 926 16.14 6.76 6.27
N TYR A 927 16.88 7.01 7.36
CA TYR A 927 16.78 8.21 8.20
C TYR A 927 16.98 9.49 7.39
N SER A 928 15.94 10.00 6.72
CA SER A 928 16.11 11.20 5.89
C SER A 928 16.43 12.40 6.77
N GLN A 929 17.30 13.29 6.30
CA GLN A 929 17.61 14.59 6.93
C GLN A 929 16.37 15.36 7.40
N SER A 930 15.23 15.19 6.71
CA SER A 930 13.97 15.83 7.06
C SER A 930 13.37 15.35 8.38
N ALA A 931 13.70 14.13 8.81
CA ALA A 931 13.12 13.48 9.98
C ALA A 931 13.58 14.14 11.30
N PHE A 932 14.81 14.68 11.33
CA PHE A 932 15.36 15.40 12.49
C PHE A 932 14.95 16.88 12.57
N LYS A 933 14.34 17.45 11.51
CA LYS A 933 13.93 18.87 11.49
C LYS A 933 12.97 19.26 12.62
N PRO A 934 11.97 18.45 13.02
CA PRO A 934 11.10 18.78 14.15
C PRO A 934 11.87 18.91 15.45
N PHE A 935 12.79 17.98 15.73
CA PHE A 935 13.65 18.02 16.92
C PHE A 935 14.61 19.22 16.90
N LEU A 936 15.32 19.45 15.79
CA LEU A 936 16.20 20.62 15.64
C LEU A 936 15.45 21.95 15.77
N LYS A 937 14.22 22.02 15.25
CA LYS A 937 13.35 23.20 15.40
C LYS A 937 12.94 23.44 16.86
N GLN A 938 12.64 22.38 17.60
CA GLN A 938 12.32 22.47 19.04
C GLN A 938 13.54 22.86 19.87
N LEU A 939 14.73 22.37 19.51
CA LEU A 939 15.98 22.79 20.13
C LEU A 939 16.24 24.28 19.88
N LYS A 940 16.13 24.76 18.63
CA LYS A 940 16.40 26.16 18.24
C LYS A 940 15.58 27.21 18.99
N VAL A 941 14.44 26.84 19.58
CA VAL A 941 13.61 27.75 20.39
C VAL A 941 13.85 27.62 21.90
N HIS A 942 14.81 26.78 22.32
CA HIS A 942 15.08 26.54 23.73
C HIS A 942 15.82 27.73 24.37
N PRO A 943 15.39 28.23 25.55
CA PRO A 943 15.97 29.42 26.19
C PRO A 943 17.48 29.34 26.51
N LEU A 944 18.06 28.14 26.57
CA LEU A 944 19.50 27.93 26.83
C LEU A 944 20.39 28.10 25.58
N LEU A 945 19.82 28.37 24.40
CA LEU A 945 20.55 28.58 23.15
C LEU A 945 20.67 30.07 22.81
N GLU A 946 21.40 30.84 23.61
CA GLU A 946 21.79 32.21 23.26
C GLU A 946 22.70 32.21 22.01
N GLU A 947 22.67 33.28 21.21
CA GLU A 947 23.33 33.39 19.89
C GLU A 947 24.86 33.12 19.91
N ASP A 948 25.50 33.26 21.07
CA ASP A 948 26.94 33.01 21.24
C ASP A 948 27.28 31.78 22.09
N SER A 949 26.27 31.01 22.52
CA SER A 949 26.48 29.88 23.42
C SER A 949 27.26 28.75 22.75
N ILE A 950 28.12 28.07 23.53
CA ILE A 950 28.81 26.84 23.10
C ILE A 950 27.80 25.78 22.63
N MET A 951 26.61 25.76 23.22
CA MET A 951 25.53 24.87 22.81
C MET A 951 25.01 25.16 21.40
N LEU A 952 24.89 26.42 20.99
CA LEU A 952 24.47 26.76 19.62
C LEU A 952 25.52 26.35 18.58
N LYS A 953 26.81 26.51 18.91
CA LYS A 953 27.92 26.01 18.06
C LYS A 953 27.89 24.48 17.93
N ASN A 954 27.66 23.78 19.03
CA ASN A 954 27.49 22.33 19.01
C ASN A 954 26.24 21.91 18.22
N LEU A 955 25.16 22.68 18.27
CA LEU A 955 23.95 22.42 17.48
C LEU A 955 24.19 22.62 15.98
N ALA A 956 24.99 23.62 15.59
CA ALA A 956 25.38 23.82 14.19
C ALA A 956 26.24 22.66 13.67
N ASN A 957 27.16 22.14 14.50
CA ASN A 957 27.92 20.93 14.19
C ASN A 957 27.01 19.71 14.05
N LEU A 958 26.04 19.55 14.97
CA LEU A 958 25.05 18.47 14.93
C LEU A 958 24.17 18.55 13.67
N GLU A 959 23.76 19.75 13.26
CA GLU A 959 23.01 19.99 12.02
C GLU A 959 23.88 19.66 10.79
N GLY A 960 25.17 20.05 10.79
CA GLY A 960 26.13 19.67 9.77
C GLY A 960 26.31 18.15 9.65
N VAL A 961 26.42 17.45 10.79
CA VAL A 961 26.55 16.00 10.84
C VAL A 961 25.27 15.31 10.40
N PHE A 962 24.09 15.76 10.86
CA PHE A 962 22.82 15.22 10.35
C PHE A 962 22.65 15.46 8.85
N ASN A 963 23.24 16.53 8.32
CA ASN A 963 23.28 16.79 6.87
C ASN A 963 24.31 15.91 6.14
N SER A 964 25.30 15.34 6.81
CA SER A 964 26.37 14.53 6.21
C SER A 964 26.27 13.02 6.46
N VAL A 965 25.45 12.56 7.41
CA VAL A 965 25.32 11.13 7.75
C VAL A 965 24.54 10.38 6.65
N ASP A 966 25.20 9.37 6.07
CA ASP A 966 24.72 8.54 4.96
C ASP A 966 23.50 7.70 5.39
N THR A 967 22.36 7.84 4.69
CA THR A 967 21.08 7.30 5.14
C THR A 967 20.89 5.85 4.65
N SER A 968 21.45 4.87 5.37
CA SER A 968 21.18 3.44 5.15
C SER A 968 20.06 2.93 6.08
N PRO A 969 19.17 1.99 5.65
CA PRO A 969 17.93 1.73 6.40
C PRO A 969 18.01 0.89 7.68
N PHE A 970 19.09 0.18 8.01
CA PHE A 970 19.12 -0.69 9.21
C PHE A 970 20.50 -0.89 9.84
N CYS A 971 21.35 0.12 9.77
CA CYS A 971 22.66 0.05 10.41
C CYS A 971 23.17 1.49 10.63
N PRO A 972 23.94 1.79 11.69
CA PRO A 972 24.95 2.83 11.60
C PRO A 972 25.81 2.48 10.38
N PRO A 973 26.69 3.35 9.89
CA PRO A 973 27.86 2.79 9.24
C PRO A 973 28.55 1.87 10.27
N VAL A 974 28.22 0.58 10.32
CA VAL A 974 29.29 -0.42 10.24
C VAL A 974 30.13 0.11 9.09
N PRO A 975 31.43 0.32 9.25
CA PRO A 975 32.28 0.56 8.10
C PRO A 975 31.99 -0.60 7.15
N ARG A 976 31.09 -0.39 6.17
CA ARG A 976 31.05 -1.24 4.99
C ARG A 976 32.48 -1.08 4.52
N PRO A 977 33.27 -2.15 4.45
CA PRO A 977 34.65 -2.00 4.03
C PRO A 977 34.58 -1.22 2.74
N ASP A 978 35.13 0.01 2.73
CA ASP A 978 35.00 0.95 1.61
C ASP A 978 35.36 0.23 0.29
N GLY A 979 36.25 -0.78 0.40
CA GLY A 979 36.19 -2.09 -0.25
C GLY A 979 35.08 -2.31 -1.29
N ILE A 980 33.91 -2.86 -0.93
CA ILE A 980 32.92 -3.32 -1.95
C ILE A 980 32.42 -2.16 -2.81
N ARG A 981 32.07 -1.02 -2.19
CA ARG A 981 31.53 0.13 -2.93
C ARG A 981 32.58 0.62 -3.92
N ASN A 982 33.84 0.67 -3.51
CA ASN A 982 34.96 1.03 -4.37
C ASN A 982 35.21 -0.02 -5.45
N THR A 983 35.07 -1.33 -5.16
CA THR A 983 35.22 -2.40 -6.16
C THR A 983 34.16 -2.30 -7.25
N SER A 984 32.87 -2.15 -6.92
CA SER A 984 31.81 -2.05 -7.94
C SER A 984 31.90 -0.75 -8.74
N LEU A 985 32.30 0.36 -8.10
CA LEU A 985 32.54 1.63 -8.79
C LEU A 985 33.77 1.55 -9.70
N LYS A 986 34.86 0.90 -9.26
CA LYS A 986 36.05 0.62 -10.07
C LYS A 986 35.68 -0.24 -11.28
N LEU A 987 34.93 -1.31 -11.10
CA LEU A 987 34.43 -2.14 -12.20
C LEU A 987 33.65 -1.32 -13.23
N PHE A 988 32.85 -0.34 -12.80
CA PHE A 988 32.15 0.56 -13.71
C PHE A 988 33.09 1.52 -14.45
N ALA A 989 34.15 2.00 -13.79
CA ALA A 989 35.19 2.81 -14.46
C ALA A 989 36.00 1.98 -15.46
N ASP A 990 36.43 0.78 -15.08
CA ASP A 990 37.16 -0.16 -15.95
C ASP A 990 36.31 -0.54 -17.17
N PHE A 991 34.99 -0.73 -17.00
CA PHE A 991 34.04 -0.90 -18.10
C PHE A 991 34.06 0.28 -19.09
N ILE A 992 34.10 1.51 -18.58
CA ILE A 992 34.15 2.71 -19.43
C ILE A 992 35.49 2.79 -20.16
N LEU A 993 36.59 2.65 -19.43
CA LEU A 993 37.95 2.70 -19.97
C LEU A 993 38.16 1.62 -21.06
N CYS A 994 37.75 0.39 -20.80
CA CYS A 994 37.81 -0.72 -21.75
C CYS A 994 37.07 -0.41 -23.07
N LEU A 995 36.02 0.42 -23.04
CA LEU A 995 35.23 0.75 -24.23
C LEU A 995 35.62 2.08 -24.89
N LEU A 996 36.38 2.95 -24.23
CA LEU A 996 36.83 4.23 -24.80
C LEU A 996 37.52 4.10 -26.17
N PRO A 997 38.42 3.11 -26.40
CA PRO A 997 39.06 2.94 -27.71
C PRO A 997 38.09 2.74 -28.87
N LEU A 998 36.87 2.28 -28.60
CA LEU A 998 35.87 2.13 -29.64
C LEU A 998 35.42 3.46 -30.22
N ILE A 999 35.48 4.58 -29.49
CA ILE A 999 35.03 5.89 -29.97
C ILE A 999 35.75 6.27 -31.28
N ASP A 1000 37.07 6.04 -31.34
CA ASP A 1000 37.90 6.37 -32.50
C ASP A 1000 37.98 5.23 -33.53
N ASN A 1001 37.65 3.99 -33.14
CA ASN A 1001 37.75 2.80 -33.99
C ASN A 1001 36.38 2.27 -34.49
N LEU A 1002 35.28 3.03 -34.35
CA LEU A 1002 33.96 2.61 -34.85
C LEU A 1002 33.93 2.36 -36.36
N ASP A 1003 34.86 2.98 -37.11
CA ASP A 1003 34.96 2.87 -38.57
C ASP A 1003 36.14 1.97 -39.03
N GLY A 1004 36.78 1.22 -38.11
CA GLY A 1004 38.05 0.51 -38.32
C GLY A 1004 38.02 -1.03 -38.14
N LYS A 1005 39.18 -1.62 -37.80
CA LYS A 1005 39.36 -3.08 -37.68
C LYS A 1005 38.69 -3.63 -36.42
N GLU A 1006 38.12 -4.83 -36.52
CA GLU A 1006 37.45 -5.52 -35.41
C GLU A 1006 38.37 -5.64 -34.18
N PRO A 1007 37.90 -5.27 -32.97
CA PRO A 1007 38.71 -5.31 -31.76
C PRO A 1007 39.05 -6.74 -31.31
N GLN A 1008 40.18 -6.92 -30.62
CA GLN A 1008 40.59 -8.22 -30.10
C GLN A 1008 39.91 -8.57 -28.77
N HIS A 1009 39.51 -7.57 -27.98
CA HIS A 1009 38.87 -7.78 -26.69
C HIS A 1009 37.38 -8.18 -26.84
N ALA A 1010 36.94 -9.22 -26.12
CA ALA A 1010 35.61 -9.82 -26.28
C ALA A 1010 34.46 -8.84 -26.00
N LEU A 1011 34.57 -8.05 -24.92
CA LEU A 1011 33.58 -7.02 -24.59
C LEU A 1011 33.51 -5.94 -25.68
N GLN A 1012 34.66 -5.54 -26.23
CA GLN A 1012 34.73 -4.54 -27.29
C GLN A 1012 34.07 -5.08 -28.57
N ARG A 1013 34.31 -6.34 -28.96
CA ARG A 1013 33.64 -6.98 -30.13
C ARG A 1013 32.12 -6.97 -29.98
N LYS A 1014 31.63 -7.34 -28.80
CA LYS A 1014 30.18 -7.36 -28.51
C LYS A 1014 29.55 -5.99 -28.69
N VAL A 1015 30.25 -4.94 -28.26
CA VAL A 1015 29.81 -3.54 -28.44
C VAL A 1015 29.94 -3.09 -29.90
N PHE A 1016 31.08 -3.39 -30.53
CA PHE A 1016 31.41 -3.05 -31.93
C PHE A 1016 30.39 -3.61 -32.92
N ASN A 1017 29.88 -4.83 -32.69
CA ASN A 1017 28.90 -5.46 -33.57
C ASN A 1017 27.50 -4.80 -33.53
N ARG A 1018 27.17 -4.10 -32.43
CA ARG A 1018 25.87 -3.42 -32.28
C ARG A 1018 26.02 -2.10 -31.50
N PRO A 1019 26.71 -1.11 -32.06
CA PRO A 1019 27.15 0.09 -31.33
C PRO A 1019 25.96 0.94 -30.87
N ASP A 1020 24.92 1.13 -31.69
CA ASP A 1020 23.69 1.84 -31.28
C ASP A 1020 23.00 1.18 -30.06
N PHE A 1021 23.21 -0.13 -29.87
CA PHE A 1021 22.54 -0.90 -28.83
C PHE A 1021 23.37 -1.09 -27.56
N TYR A 1022 24.70 -1.15 -27.66
CA TYR A 1022 25.59 -1.47 -26.53
C TYR A 1022 26.61 -0.39 -26.17
N LEU A 1023 26.92 0.57 -27.05
CA LEU A 1023 27.93 1.60 -26.77
C LEU A 1023 27.46 2.48 -25.59
N PRO A 1024 28.28 2.66 -24.54
CA PRO A 1024 27.90 3.50 -23.39
C PRO A 1024 28.00 5.00 -23.72
N PHE A 1025 28.75 5.36 -24.76
CA PHE A 1025 28.92 6.74 -25.20
C PHE A 1025 27.87 7.11 -26.23
N ARG A 1026 26.71 7.53 -25.73
CA ARG A 1026 25.52 7.85 -26.51
C ARG A 1026 25.81 8.71 -27.75
N GLU A 1027 26.56 9.80 -27.57
CA GLU A 1027 26.86 10.79 -28.62
C GLU A 1027 27.74 10.25 -29.75
N HIS A 1028 28.42 9.12 -29.51
CA HIS A 1028 29.27 8.45 -30.50
C HIS A 1028 28.55 7.29 -31.19
N ALA A 1029 27.31 6.97 -30.82
CA ALA A 1029 26.53 5.93 -31.49
C ALA A 1029 26.28 6.30 -32.97
N PRO A 1030 26.54 5.40 -33.95
CA PRO A 1030 26.54 5.75 -35.37
C PRO A 1030 25.26 6.43 -35.86
N SER A 1031 24.09 5.91 -35.51
CA SER A 1031 22.81 6.50 -35.94
C SER A 1031 22.62 7.92 -35.40
N LEU A 1032 23.07 8.18 -34.17
CA LEU A 1032 22.97 9.52 -33.58
C LEU A 1032 24.02 10.46 -34.15
N ARG A 1033 25.26 9.99 -34.38
CA ARG A 1033 26.33 10.76 -35.00
C ARG A 1033 25.85 11.35 -36.33
N ILE A 1034 25.29 10.49 -37.20
CA ILE A 1034 24.70 10.88 -38.49
C ILE A 1034 23.56 11.89 -38.31
N ALA A 1035 22.62 11.64 -37.39
CA ALA A 1035 21.50 12.56 -37.13
C ALA A 1035 21.94 13.94 -36.61
N CYS A 1036 23.07 13.99 -35.89
CA CYS A 1036 23.66 15.21 -35.32
C CYS A 1036 24.66 15.90 -36.27
N GLU A 1037 24.88 15.38 -37.49
CA GLU A 1037 25.79 16.02 -38.44
C GLU A 1037 25.33 17.44 -38.80
N ALA A 1038 26.27 18.38 -38.67
CA ALA A 1038 25.98 19.81 -38.58
C ALA A 1038 25.45 20.44 -39.89
N SER A 1039 25.60 19.78 -41.04
CA SER A 1039 25.29 20.36 -42.35
C SER A 1039 23.87 20.07 -42.85
N VAL A 1040 23.25 18.95 -42.48
CA VAL A 1040 21.95 18.52 -43.06
C VAL A 1040 21.04 17.77 -42.05
N GLY A 1041 21.48 17.53 -40.82
CA GLY A 1041 20.71 16.75 -39.83
C GLY A 1041 19.54 17.50 -39.19
N PRO A 1042 18.55 16.78 -38.61
CA PRO A 1042 17.43 17.37 -37.87
C PRO A 1042 17.83 18.20 -36.64
N TYR A 1043 19.05 18.01 -36.15
CA TYR A 1043 19.61 18.72 -34.99
C TYR A 1043 20.59 19.83 -35.40
N SER A 1044 20.76 20.11 -36.69
CA SER A 1044 21.59 21.22 -37.16
C SER A 1044 21.04 22.57 -36.67
N SER A 1045 21.93 23.55 -36.49
CA SER A 1045 21.54 24.87 -35.99
C SER A 1045 20.48 25.59 -36.86
N SER A 1046 20.40 25.27 -38.16
CA SER A 1046 19.37 25.80 -39.06
C SER A 1046 18.02 25.11 -38.94
N GLU A 1047 17.99 23.85 -38.47
CA GLU A 1047 16.78 23.02 -38.50
C GLU A 1047 16.19 22.72 -37.11
N VAL A 1048 16.99 22.74 -36.05
CA VAL A 1048 16.56 22.32 -34.70
C VAL A 1048 15.37 23.14 -34.17
N GLU A 1049 15.24 24.40 -34.60
CA GLU A 1049 14.13 25.28 -34.25
C GLU A 1049 12.95 25.24 -35.24
N THR A 1050 13.08 24.52 -36.35
CA THR A 1050 12.05 24.42 -37.39
C THR A 1050 11.08 23.28 -37.10
N ARG A 1051 9.89 23.34 -37.73
CA ARG A 1051 8.94 22.22 -37.68
C ARG A 1051 9.48 20.99 -38.41
N ALA A 1052 10.29 21.18 -39.46
CA ALA A 1052 10.92 20.11 -40.22
C ALA A 1052 11.95 19.36 -39.38
N GLY A 1053 12.83 20.08 -38.66
CA GLY A 1053 13.77 19.47 -37.72
C GLY A 1053 13.07 18.72 -36.59
N ALA A 1054 11.99 19.27 -36.03
CA ALA A 1054 11.18 18.57 -35.02
C ALA A 1054 10.48 17.31 -35.56
N PHE A 1055 10.00 17.34 -36.80
CA PHE A 1055 9.39 16.18 -37.45
C PHE A 1055 10.43 15.07 -37.65
N SER A 1056 11.56 15.44 -38.25
CA SER A 1056 12.64 14.53 -38.58
C SER A 1056 13.32 13.93 -37.33
N SER A 1057 13.54 14.71 -36.28
CA SER A 1057 14.10 14.19 -35.01
C SER A 1057 13.17 13.18 -34.32
N ILE A 1058 11.86 13.47 -34.28
CA ILE A 1058 10.89 12.56 -33.68
C ILE A 1058 10.72 11.32 -34.54
N LEU A 1059 10.67 11.46 -35.87
CA LEU A 1059 10.63 10.35 -36.80
C LEU A 1059 11.87 9.45 -36.63
N PHE A 1060 13.05 10.06 -36.51
CA PHE A 1060 14.30 9.37 -36.20
C PHE A 1060 14.19 8.50 -34.95
N ARG A 1061 13.85 9.06 -33.77
CA ARG A 1061 13.78 8.26 -32.53
C ARG A 1061 12.58 7.29 -32.48
N ALA A 1062 11.43 7.69 -33.02
CA ALA A 1062 10.21 6.90 -32.97
C ALA A 1062 10.17 5.76 -34.01
N LEU A 1063 10.88 5.91 -35.13
CA LEU A 1063 10.82 4.99 -36.27
C LEU A 1063 12.21 4.53 -36.73
N THR A 1064 13.01 5.42 -37.33
CA THR A 1064 14.20 5.05 -38.14
C THR A 1064 15.51 4.86 -37.33
N PHE A 1065 15.49 4.99 -36.01
CA PHE A 1065 16.69 4.79 -35.19
C PHE A 1065 17.25 3.36 -35.33
N SER A 1066 18.55 3.25 -35.63
CA SER A 1066 19.26 1.98 -35.82
C SER A 1066 18.66 1.12 -36.94
N THR A 1067 18.48 1.74 -38.11
CA THR A 1067 17.96 1.11 -39.34
C THR A 1067 18.86 1.45 -40.54
N PRO A 1068 18.84 0.63 -41.61
CA PRO A 1068 19.63 0.87 -42.82
C PRO A 1068 19.43 2.24 -43.48
N ILE A 1069 18.20 2.78 -43.50
CA ILE A 1069 17.94 4.14 -44.04
C ILE A 1069 18.82 5.20 -43.36
N VAL A 1070 19.14 5.02 -42.07
CA VAL A 1070 20.05 5.92 -41.35
C VAL A 1070 21.50 5.49 -41.52
N THR A 1071 21.82 4.23 -41.28
CA THR A 1071 23.23 3.80 -41.18
C THR A 1071 23.93 3.58 -42.53
N GLN A 1072 23.17 3.29 -43.59
CA GLN A 1072 23.69 3.06 -44.95
C GLN A 1072 23.45 4.28 -45.83
N ASP A 1073 22.22 4.79 -45.85
CA ASP A 1073 21.82 5.87 -46.77
C ASP A 1073 21.92 7.27 -46.16
N GLN A 1074 22.20 7.36 -44.85
CA GLN A 1074 22.35 8.62 -44.11
C GLN A 1074 21.13 9.55 -44.21
N GLN A 1075 19.95 9.00 -44.51
CA GLN A 1075 18.72 9.75 -44.65
C GLN A 1075 18.05 9.94 -43.28
N VAL A 1076 18.30 11.11 -42.68
CA VAL A 1076 17.79 11.50 -41.35
C VAL A 1076 16.90 12.73 -41.36
N TRP A 1077 16.80 13.43 -42.49
CA TRP A 1077 16.08 14.69 -42.63
C TRP A 1077 14.99 14.58 -43.69
N PHE A 1078 13.80 15.11 -43.36
CA PHE A 1078 12.65 15.22 -44.25
C PHE A 1078 12.00 16.59 -44.02
N ALA A 1079 11.79 17.35 -45.09
CA ALA A 1079 11.22 18.69 -45.02
C ALA A 1079 9.81 18.68 -44.41
N ASP A 1080 9.02 17.70 -44.81
CA ASP A 1080 7.65 17.51 -44.37
C ASP A 1080 7.15 16.08 -44.62
N LEU A 1081 5.85 15.87 -44.41
CA LEU A 1081 5.20 14.58 -44.63
C LEU A 1081 5.12 14.20 -46.12
N VAL A 1082 5.11 15.16 -47.03
CA VAL A 1082 5.08 14.87 -48.48
C VAL A 1082 6.43 14.32 -48.91
N ASP A 1083 7.51 14.93 -48.44
CA ASP A 1083 8.89 14.49 -48.66
C ASP A 1083 9.10 13.04 -48.15
N TRP A 1084 8.66 12.74 -46.92
CA TRP A 1084 8.68 11.38 -46.38
C TRP A 1084 7.88 10.37 -47.24
N LYS A 1085 6.69 10.75 -47.72
CA LYS A 1085 5.85 9.86 -48.54
C LYS A 1085 6.44 9.62 -49.92
N ALA A 1086 7.06 10.63 -50.53
CA ALA A 1086 7.79 10.48 -51.77
C ALA A 1086 8.97 9.51 -51.59
N PHE A 1087 9.73 9.67 -50.50
CA PHE A 1087 10.82 8.76 -50.15
C PHE A 1087 10.33 7.30 -49.99
N LEU A 1088 9.20 7.08 -49.29
CA LEU A 1088 8.62 5.74 -49.14
C LEU A 1088 8.22 5.12 -50.47
N GLU A 1089 7.65 5.89 -51.39
CA GLU A 1089 7.27 5.39 -52.71
C GLU A 1089 8.50 5.00 -53.54
N ASP A 1090 9.55 5.82 -53.50
CA ASP A 1090 10.83 5.54 -54.17
C ASP A 1090 11.52 4.29 -53.60
N HIS A 1091 11.24 3.92 -52.34
CA HIS A 1091 11.84 2.79 -51.62
C HIS A 1091 10.84 1.67 -51.30
N LYS A 1092 9.69 1.60 -51.98
CA LYS A 1092 8.63 0.61 -51.69
C LYS A 1092 9.06 -0.86 -51.84
N ALA A 1093 10.15 -1.11 -52.56
CA ALA A 1093 10.74 -2.44 -52.70
C ALA A 1093 11.56 -2.88 -51.48
N MET A 1094 11.88 -1.96 -50.56
CA MET A 1094 12.63 -2.26 -49.34
C MET A 1094 11.72 -2.87 -48.27
N PRO A 1095 12.23 -3.82 -47.46
CA PRO A 1095 11.44 -4.44 -46.39
C PRO A 1095 11.16 -3.48 -45.23
N ASP A 1096 10.16 -3.79 -44.41
CA ASP A 1096 9.82 -3.03 -43.18
C ASP A 1096 11.03 -2.76 -42.27
N SER A 1097 11.98 -3.71 -42.18
CA SER A 1097 13.19 -3.60 -41.38
C SER A 1097 14.17 -2.53 -41.86
N TYR A 1098 14.09 -2.14 -43.14
CA TYR A 1098 14.84 -1.04 -43.71
C TYR A 1098 14.41 0.31 -43.10
N PHE A 1099 13.11 0.48 -42.82
CA PHE A 1099 12.54 1.72 -42.27
C PHE A 1099 12.38 1.69 -40.74
N ALA A 1100 12.21 0.50 -40.14
CA ALA A 1100 11.79 0.36 -38.75
C ALA A 1100 12.48 -0.80 -38.02
N ASN A 1101 13.31 -0.47 -37.02
CA ASN A 1101 13.87 -1.43 -36.10
C ASN A 1101 12.94 -1.62 -34.89
N LYS A 1102 12.07 -2.63 -34.94
CA LYS A 1102 11.08 -2.93 -33.89
C LYS A 1102 11.76 -3.15 -32.52
N GLY A 1103 13.00 -3.66 -32.47
CA GLY A 1103 13.78 -3.94 -31.26
C GLY A 1103 14.78 -2.83 -30.85
N ALA A 1104 14.71 -1.64 -31.45
CA ALA A 1104 15.67 -0.54 -31.24
C ALA A 1104 16.00 -0.24 -29.76
N TYR A 1105 15.04 -0.39 -28.86
CA TYR A 1105 15.18 -0.08 -27.44
C TYR A 1105 15.03 -1.30 -26.51
N GLY A 1106 15.11 -2.52 -27.04
CA GLY A 1106 14.97 -3.77 -26.29
C GLY A 1106 13.77 -4.56 -26.78
N GLN A 1107 12.69 -4.60 -25.99
CA GLN A 1107 11.49 -5.36 -26.33
C GLN A 1107 10.87 -4.89 -27.66
N PRO A 1108 10.60 -5.79 -28.62
CA PRO A 1108 10.05 -5.43 -29.91
C PRO A 1108 8.72 -4.67 -29.81
N ASN A 1109 8.64 -3.47 -30.40
CA ASN A 1109 7.39 -2.71 -30.52
C ASN A 1109 6.78 -2.90 -31.92
N LYS A 1110 5.76 -3.75 -32.03
CA LYS A 1110 5.04 -4.02 -33.28
C LYS A 1110 4.38 -2.80 -33.92
N HIS A 1111 4.12 -1.74 -33.16
CA HIS A 1111 3.50 -0.52 -33.65
C HIS A 1111 4.49 0.47 -34.29
N ARG A 1112 5.79 0.15 -34.29
CA ARG A 1112 6.82 0.94 -34.99
C ARG A 1112 6.78 0.60 -36.47
N THR A 1113 5.97 1.34 -37.23
CA THR A 1113 5.79 1.18 -38.68
C THR A 1113 5.80 2.53 -39.38
N PRO A 1114 6.11 2.60 -40.69
CA PRO A 1114 6.09 3.85 -41.46
C PRO A 1114 4.79 4.67 -41.37
N ALA A 1115 3.66 4.01 -41.11
CA ALA A 1115 2.34 4.64 -40.99
C ALA A 1115 2.22 5.67 -39.84
N ILE A 1116 3.13 5.66 -38.85
CA ILE A 1116 3.06 6.60 -37.72
C ILE A 1116 3.50 8.03 -38.09
N ALA A 1117 4.12 8.23 -39.26
CA ALA A 1117 4.67 9.52 -39.68
C ALA A 1117 3.59 10.62 -39.78
N ASP A 1118 2.39 10.28 -40.27
CA ASP A 1118 1.25 11.22 -40.35
C ASP A 1118 0.88 11.78 -38.96
N ASP A 1119 0.85 10.93 -37.94
CA ASP A 1119 0.56 11.34 -36.56
C ASP A 1119 1.68 12.16 -35.94
N ILE A 1120 2.94 11.82 -36.26
CA ILE A 1120 4.10 12.60 -35.83
C ILE A 1120 4.02 14.01 -36.42
N TRP A 1121 3.82 14.15 -37.73
CA TRP A 1121 3.70 15.44 -38.41
C TRP A 1121 2.55 16.30 -37.86
N ARG A 1122 1.41 15.70 -37.55
CA ARG A 1122 0.30 16.41 -36.90
C ARG A 1122 0.68 16.92 -35.50
N GLY A 1123 1.46 16.15 -34.74
CA GLY A 1123 1.91 16.52 -33.41
C GLY A 1123 2.90 17.69 -33.39
N THR A 1124 3.71 17.88 -34.45
CA THR A 1124 4.74 18.93 -34.52
C THR A 1124 4.19 20.33 -34.75
N VAL A 1125 2.90 20.50 -35.05
CA VAL A 1125 2.26 21.82 -35.19
C VAL A 1125 2.47 22.69 -33.94
N ALA A 1126 2.59 22.07 -32.77
CA ALA A 1126 2.81 22.76 -31.50
C ALA A 1126 4.29 23.09 -31.21
N TRP A 1127 5.24 22.70 -32.06
CA TRP A 1127 6.68 22.91 -31.85
C TRP A 1127 7.06 24.39 -31.86
N VAL A 1128 6.79 25.10 -32.96
CA VAL A 1128 7.13 26.51 -33.11
C VAL A 1128 6.47 27.39 -32.02
N PRO A 1129 5.17 27.20 -31.68
CA PRO A 1129 4.59 27.90 -30.52
C PRO A 1129 5.27 27.60 -29.18
N PHE A 1130 5.74 26.37 -28.98
CA PHE A 1130 6.46 25.99 -27.76
C PHE A 1130 7.82 26.67 -27.66
N LEU A 1131 8.59 26.71 -28.76
CA LEU A 1131 9.87 27.41 -28.79
C LEU A 1131 9.70 28.90 -28.58
N LYS A 1132 8.71 29.52 -29.24
CA LYS A 1132 8.39 30.95 -29.06
C LYS A 1132 8.05 31.28 -27.60
N ALA A 1133 7.38 30.38 -26.89
CA ALA A 1133 7.08 30.56 -25.46
C ALA A 1133 8.33 30.54 -24.56
N HIS A 1134 9.48 30.09 -25.08
CA HIS A 1134 10.77 30.04 -24.41
C HIS A 1134 11.82 30.92 -25.11
N GLU A 1135 11.42 31.77 -26.06
CA GLU A 1135 12.32 32.64 -26.82
C GLU A 1135 13.18 33.50 -25.87
N GLY A 1136 14.50 33.53 -26.12
CA GLY A 1136 15.47 34.22 -25.26
C GLY A 1136 15.81 33.51 -23.96
N ARG A 1137 15.37 32.25 -23.74
CA ARG A 1137 15.73 31.43 -22.58
C ARG A 1137 16.12 30.02 -23.03
N GLN A 1138 17.08 29.39 -22.36
CA GLN A 1138 17.33 27.97 -22.57
C GLN A 1138 16.21 27.13 -21.96
N ILE A 1139 15.82 26.05 -22.64
CA ILE A 1139 14.68 25.20 -22.23
C ILE A 1139 15.16 24.20 -21.17
N PRO A 1140 14.53 24.13 -19.97
CA PRO A 1140 14.88 23.10 -19.00
C PRO A 1140 14.53 21.67 -19.49
N PRO A 1141 15.32 20.65 -19.14
CA PRO A 1141 15.15 19.29 -19.67
C PRO A 1141 13.81 18.65 -19.26
N LEU A 1142 13.36 18.86 -18.02
CA LEU A 1142 12.04 18.37 -17.59
C LEU A 1142 10.89 19.04 -18.35
N THR A 1143 11.08 20.30 -18.78
CA THR A 1143 10.09 21.01 -19.59
C THR A 1143 10.01 20.43 -21.00
N MET A 1144 11.16 20.21 -21.64
CA MET A 1144 11.23 19.55 -22.94
C MET A 1144 10.68 18.12 -22.89
N PHE A 1145 11.10 17.32 -21.92
CA PHE A 1145 10.61 15.95 -21.69
C PHE A 1145 9.08 15.90 -21.60
N ASN A 1146 8.48 16.76 -20.76
CA ASN A 1146 7.04 16.80 -20.58
C ASN A 1146 6.30 17.30 -21.83
N PHE A 1147 6.88 18.26 -22.55
CA PHE A 1147 6.32 18.73 -23.81
C PHE A 1147 6.28 17.61 -24.85
N ILE A 1148 7.39 16.91 -25.06
CA ILE A 1148 7.51 15.79 -26.01
C ILE A 1148 6.55 14.66 -25.62
N ARG A 1149 6.46 14.35 -24.32
CA ARG A 1149 5.67 13.22 -23.85
C ARG A 1149 4.17 13.50 -23.89
N PHE A 1150 3.73 14.68 -23.44
CA PHE A 1150 2.32 14.95 -23.17
C PHE A 1150 1.74 16.10 -23.99
N LYS A 1151 0.50 15.92 -24.43
CA LYS A 1151 -0.41 17.00 -24.82
C LYS A 1151 -1.66 16.95 -23.95
N ARG A 1152 -2.37 18.07 -23.84
CA ARG A 1152 -3.68 18.09 -23.19
C ARG A 1152 -4.77 17.84 -24.23
N ASN A 1153 -5.67 16.90 -23.95
CA ASN A 1153 -6.85 16.68 -24.79
C ASN A 1153 -7.93 17.75 -24.51
N LYS A 1154 -9.06 17.71 -25.26
CA LYS A 1154 -10.20 18.64 -25.05
C LYS A 1154 -10.79 18.61 -23.63
N LYS A 1155 -10.55 17.52 -22.89
CA LYS A 1155 -10.97 17.35 -21.48
C LYS A 1155 -9.88 17.76 -20.48
N ASN A 1156 -8.82 18.44 -20.95
CA ASN A 1156 -7.67 18.87 -20.16
C ASN A 1156 -6.88 17.72 -19.49
N GLN A 1157 -7.02 16.50 -20.00
CA GLN A 1157 -6.25 15.33 -19.54
C GLN A 1157 -4.94 15.22 -20.31
N GLN A 1158 -3.87 14.80 -19.64
CA GLN A 1158 -2.60 14.47 -20.28
C GLN A 1158 -2.76 13.18 -21.10
N VAL A 1159 -2.48 13.27 -22.39
CA VAL A 1159 -2.39 12.14 -23.31
C VAL A 1159 -1.05 12.19 -24.03
N THR A 1160 -0.59 11.07 -24.57
CA THR A 1160 0.66 11.03 -25.33
C THR A 1160 0.59 11.99 -26.52
N ARG A 1161 1.64 12.79 -26.71
CA ARG A 1161 1.66 13.77 -27.81
C ARG A 1161 1.83 13.06 -29.16
N PHE A 1162 2.81 12.18 -29.21
CA PHE A 1162 3.24 11.43 -30.40
C PHE A 1162 3.07 9.92 -30.19
N PRO A 1163 2.73 9.16 -31.25
CA PRO A 1163 2.69 7.69 -31.20
C PRO A 1163 4.10 7.13 -30.95
N ASN A 1164 4.20 5.99 -30.28
CA ASN A 1164 5.46 5.31 -29.95
C ASN A 1164 6.51 6.11 -29.15
N VAL A 1165 6.23 7.35 -28.77
CA VAL A 1165 7.13 8.16 -27.94
C VAL A 1165 6.81 7.93 -26.47
N GLY A 1166 7.38 6.87 -25.91
CA GLY A 1166 7.34 6.48 -24.48
C GLY A 1166 8.13 7.44 -23.56
N ASN A 1167 8.22 7.13 -22.26
CA ASN A 1167 9.08 7.90 -21.34
C ASN A 1167 10.54 7.82 -21.77
N LEU A 1168 11.03 6.64 -22.16
CA LEU A 1168 12.39 6.45 -22.67
C LEU A 1168 12.65 7.28 -23.93
N THR A 1169 11.79 7.17 -24.95
CA THR A 1169 11.96 7.91 -26.22
C THR A 1169 11.88 9.42 -26.02
N ALA A 1170 10.99 9.90 -25.15
CA ALA A 1170 10.89 11.32 -24.83
C ALA A 1170 12.17 11.85 -24.13
N TYR A 1171 12.75 11.05 -23.23
CA TYR A 1171 14.03 11.37 -22.62
C TYR A 1171 15.17 11.37 -23.65
N LEU A 1172 15.23 10.36 -24.53
CA LEU A 1172 16.26 10.31 -25.58
C LEU A 1172 16.18 11.55 -26.49
N LEU A 1173 14.99 11.94 -26.95
CA LEU A 1173 14.83 13.19 -27.70
C LEU A 1173 15.27 14.42 -26.90
N THR A 1174 14.93 14.47 -25.61
CA THR A 1174 15.36 15.57 -24.73
C THR A 1174 16.88 15.65 -24.66
N ALA A 1175 17.56 14.51 -24.52
CA ALA A 1175 19.02 14.43 -24.52
C ALA A 1175 19.63 14.82 -25.89
N ASP A 1176 18.99 14.45 -27.01
CA ASP A 1176 19.42 14.91 -28.34
C ASP A 1176 19.37 16.43 -28.45
N TYR A 1177 18.30 17.04 -27.95
CA TYR A 1177 18.18 18.51 -27.93
C TYR A 1177 19.13 19.20 -26.95
N VAL A 1178 19.65 18.48 -25.93
CA VAL A 1178 20.76 18.99 -25.10
C VAL A 1178 22.05 19.02 -25.92
N ALA A 1179 22.35 17.94 -26.65
CA ALA A 1179 23.52 17.89 -27.54
C ALA A 1179 23.45 18.94 -28.66
N ALA A 1180 22.25 19.25 -29.15
CA ALA A 1180 22.00 20.31 -30.13
C ALA A 1180 22.03 21.74 -29.55
N GLY A 1181 22.18 21.90 -28.23
CA GLY A 1181 22.23 23.20 -27.56
C GLY A 1181 20.88 23.90 -27.35
N LEU A 1182 19.76 23.27 -27.71
CA LEU A 1182 18.41 23.82 -27.53
C LEU A 1182 17.91 23.68 -26.07
N VAL A 1183 18.34 22.62 -25.38
CA VAL A 1183 17.93 22.29 -24.01
C VAL A 1183 19.13 22.36 -23.08
N THR A 1184 18.95 22.85 -21.85
CA THR A 1184 20.03 22.88 -20.86
C THR A 1184 20.42 21.47 -20.41
N PRO A 1185 21.71 21.19 -20.16
CA PRO A 1185 22.12 19.95 -19.51
C PRO A 1185 21.40 19.74 -18.17
N PRO A 1186 20.94 18.53 -17.86
CA PRO A 1186 20.23 18.26 -16.61
C PRO A 1186 21.14 18.32 -15.40
N THR A 1187 20.64 18.95 -14.33
CA THR A 1187 21.23 18.78 -13.00
C THR A 1187 21.03 17.35 -12.49
N ALA A 1188 21.79 16.92 -11.48
CA ALA A 1188 21.62 15.59 -10.87
C ALA A 1188 20.18 15.35 -10.39
N ALA A 1189 19.53 16.36 -9.81
CA ALA A 1189 18.15 16.30 -9.34
C ALA A 1189 17.14 16.13 -10.48
N GLU A 1190 17.36 16.80 -11.62
CA GLU A 1190 16.51 16.65 -12.80
C GLU A 1190 16.73 15.31 -13.47
N MET A 1191 17.99 14.85 -13.57
CA MET A 1191 18.30 13.53 -14.10
C MET A 1191 17.67 12.43 -13.25
N ALA A 1192 17.75 12.53 -11.93
CA ALA A 1192 17.10 11.57 -11.03
C ALA A 1192 15.59 11.48 -11.25
N LYS A 1193 14.92 12.62 -11.48
CA LYS A 1193 13.49 12.65 -11.83
C LYS A 1193 13.22 11.99 -13.19
N LEU A 1194 14.07 12.23 -14.19
CA LEU A 1194 13.97 11.59 -15.50
C LEU A 1194 14.15 10.07 -15.39
N ILE A 1195 15.18 9.60 -14.67
CA ILE A 1195 15.44 8.17 -14.42
C ILE A 1195 14.25 7.51 -13.70
N CYS A 1196 13.72 8.14 -12.64
CA CYS A 1196 12.53 7.65 -11.95
C CYS A 1196 11.30 7.60 -12.87
N ALA A 1197 11.12 8.58 -13.76
CA ALA A 1197 10.02 8.60 -14.72
C ALA A 1197 10.16 7.49 -15.78
N ILE A 1198 11.39 7.19 -16.22
CA ILE A 1198 11.67 6.08 -17.15
C ILE A 1198 11.45 4.74 -16.46
N GLY A 1199 11.92 4.59 -15.21
CA GLY A 1199 11.72 3.39 -14.40
C GLY A 1199 12.46 2.15 -14.93
N ALA A 1200 13.52 2.33 -15.71
CA ALA A 1200 14.24 1.24 -16.38
C ALA A 1200 15.75 1.53 -16.48
N GLY A 1201 16.52 0.54 -16.95
CA GLY A 1201 17.91 0.71 -17.37
C GLY A 1201 18.86 1.15 -16.25
N ALA A 1202 19.05 2.47 -16.13
CA ALA A 1202 19.97 3.10 -15.19
C ALA A 1202 19.68 2.75 -13.72
N ILE A 1203 18.40 2.59 -13.33
CA ILE A 1203 18.04 2.09 -11.98
C ILE A 1203 18.70 0.74 -11.72
N GLY A 1204 18.58 -0.20 -12.68
CA GLY A 1204 19.21 -1.51 -12.55
C GLY A 1204 20.74 -1.44 -12.55
N GLY A 1205 21.32 -0.46 -13.24
CA GLY A 1205 22.75 -0.16 -13.15
C GLY A 1205 23.15 0.27 -11.75
N LEU A 1206 22.43 1.23 -11.15
CA LEU A 1206 22.70 1.70 -9.78
C LEU A 1206 22.46 0.62 -8.72
N GLU A 1207 21.51 -0.29 -8.94
CA GLU A 1207 21.30 -1.48 -8.11
C GLU A 1207 22.49 -2.45 -8.22
N LYS A 1208 23.00 -2.67 -9.44
CA LYS A 1208 24.18 -3.51 -9.68
C LYS A 1208 25.45 -2.92 -9.05
N LEU A 1209 25.54 -1.59 -8.95
CA LEU A 1209 26.60 -0.90 -8.21
C LEU A 1209 26.38 -0.86 -6.69
N HIS A 1210 25.34 -1.51 -6.18
CA HIS A 1210 24.98 -1.54 -4.76
C HIS A 1210 24.73 -0.15 -4.13
N LEU A 1211 24.36 0.83 -4.97
CA LEU A 1211 23.97 2.17 -4.54
C LEU A 1211 22.46 2.29 -4.30
N LEU A 1212 21.66 1.43 -4.93
CA LEU A 1212 20.22 1.31 -4.69
C LEU A 1212 19.83 -0.12 -4.29
N PRO A 1213 18.79 -0.29 -3.46
CA PRO A 1213 18.32 -1.61 -3.06
C PRO A 1213 17.48 -2.28 -4.16
N SER A 1214 17.87 -3.48 -4.60
CA SER A 1214 17.20 -4.22 -5.69
C SER A 1214 15.75 -4.65 -5.42
N ALA A 1215 15.28 -4.55 -4.17
CA ALA A 1215 13.95 -5.02 -3.74
C ALA A 1215 12.91 -3.90 -3.54
N ALA A 1216 13.25 -2.64 -3.85
CA ALA A 1216 12.31 -1.54 -3.66
C ALA A 1216 11.23 -1.52 -4.76
N ARG A 1217 9.95 -1.46 -4.36
CA ARG A 1217 8.81 -1.31 -5.30
C ARG A 1217 8.87 -0.01 -6.12
N SER A 1218 9.58 1.00 -5.63
CA SER A 1218 9.80 2.28 -6.32
C SER A 1218 10.96 3.04 -5.67
N HIS A 1219 11.87 3.56 -6.47
CA HIS A 1219 12.95 4.44 -6.01
C HIS A 1219 12.49 5.90 -6.00
N THR A 1220 12.90 6.66 -4.97
CA THR A 1220 12.61 8.09 -4.89
C THR A 1220 13.66 8.91 -5.65
N PRO A 1221 13.30 10.07 -6.23
CA PRO A 1221 14.25 10.95 -6.89
C PRO A 1221 15.46 11.31 -6.01
N ASP A 1222 15.25 11.52 -4.71
CA ASP A 1222 16.35 11.88 -3.79
C ASP A 1222 17.41 10.77 -3.67
N ASN A 1223 16.98 9.50 -3.59
CA ASN A 1223 17.91 8.37 -3.51
C ASN A 1223 18.67 8.18 -4.82
N VAL A 1224 17.98 8.35 -5.95
CA VAL A 1224 18.58 8.26 -7.28
C VAL A 1224 19.56 9.43 -7.50
N GLU A 1225 19.23 10.64 -7.05
CA GLU A 1225 20.13 11.80 -7.13
C GLU A 1225 21.42 11.55 -6.36
N TRP A 1226 21.32 11.09 -5.11
CA TRP A 1226 22.48 10.75 -4.30
C TRP A 1226 23.34 9.70 -5.01
N ALA A 1227 22.74 8.61 -5.51
CA ALA A 1227 23.45 7.54 -6.18
C ALA A 1227 24.18 8.04 -7.45
N LEU A 1228 23.52 8.87 -8.26
CA LEU A 1228 24.13 9.49 -9.45
C LEU A 1228 25.32 10.38 -9.08
N ARG A 1229 25.21 11.19 -8.03
CA ARG A 1229 26.32 12.06 -7.57
C ARG A 1229 27.51 11.22 -7.11
N THR A 1230 27.26 10.12 -6.41
CA THR A 1230 28.30 9.20 -5.97
C THR A 1230 29.07 8.62 -7.16
N VAL A 1231 28.36 8.09 -8.17
CA VAL A 1231 29.02 7.56 -9.38
C VAL A 1231 29.75 8.67 -10.14
N MET A 1232 29.11 9.83 -10.36
CA MET A 1232 29.72 10.94 -11.10
C MET A 1232 31.00 11.44 -10.44
N ASN A 1233 31.01 11.61 -9.12
CA ASN A 1233 32.19 12.05 -8.39
C ASN A 1233 33.33 11.03 -8.49
N PHE A 1234 33.00 9.74 -8.37
CA PHE A 1234 33.98 8.66 -8.54
C PHE A 1234 34.56 8.65 -9.96
N MET A 1235 33.72 8.72 -11.00
CA MET A 1235 34.15 8.74 -12.39
C MET A 1235 35.07 9.92 -12.71
N ARG A 1236 34.78 11.10 -12.16
CA ARG A 1236 35.63 12.29 -12.31
C ARG A 1236 36.99 12.17 -11.61
N SER A 1237 37.10 11.32 -10.58
CA SER A 1237 38.38 11.02 -9.95
C SER A 1237 39.12 9.87 -10.62
N ALA A 1238 38.40 8.93 -11.24
CA ALA A 1238 38.96 7.73 -11.84
C ALA A 1238 39.47 7.94 -13.28
N LEU A 1239 38.81 8.82 -14.04
CA LEU A 1239 39.18 9.15 -15.43
C LEU A 1239 40.03 10.42 -15.49
N ILE A 1240 41.01 10.48 -16.39
CA ILE A 1240 41.73 11.73 -16.67
C ILE A 1240 40.85 12.70 -17.48
N THR A 1241 41.24 13.98 -17.57
CA THR A 1241 40.40 15.01 -18.22
C THR A 1241 40.14 14.70 -19.68
N GLU A 1242 41.14 14.19 -20.40
CA GLU A 1242 41.05 13.80 -21.80
C GLU A 1242 40.04 12.66 -22.02
N GLU A 1243 40.01 11.67 -21.12
CA GLU A 1243 39.05 10.57 -21.16
C GLU A 1243 37.63 11.04 -20.82
N GLN A 1244 37.49 11.96 -19.84
CA GLN A 1244 36.21 12.57 -19.50
C GLN A 1244 35.64 13.36 -20.67
N ASP A 1245 36.47 14.14 -21.37
CA ASP A 1245 36.08 14.92 -22.54
C ASP A 1245 35.74 14.01 -23.73
N LEU A 1246 36.56 12.99 -23.99
CA LEU A 1246 36.33 12.02 -25.06
C LEU A 1246 35.00 11.28 -24.84
N ALA A 1247 34.72 10.85 -23.61
CA ALA A 1247 33.47 10.21 -23.24
C ALA A 1247 32.26 11.17 -23.21
N ARG A 1248 32.51 12.48 -23.16
CA ARG A 1248 31.54 13.53 -22.83
C ARG A 1248 30.85 13.27 -21.49
N LEU A 1249 31.64 13.13 -20.43
CA LEU A 1249 31.16 12.75 -19.10
C LEU A 1249 30.21 13.80 -18.49
N ASP A 1250 28.92 13.55 -18.64
CA ASP A 1250 27.83 14.28 -18.01
C ASP A 1250 26.77 13.32 -17.45
N PHE A 1251 25.67 13.86 -16.90
CA PHE A 1251 24.62 13.01 -16.35
C PHE A 1251 23.82 12.22 -17.40
N ILE A 1252 23.78 12.67 -18.67
CA ILE A 1252 23.12 11.96 -19.78
C ILE A 1252 23.96 10.77 -20.19
N MET A 1253 25.28 10.97 -20.38
CA MET A 1253 26.24 9.92 -20.62
C MET A 1253 26.20 8.89 -19.48
N LEU A 1254 26.23 9.35 -18.22
CA LEU A 1254 26.23 8.46 -17.06
C LEU A 1254 24.96 7.59 -16.98
N GLU A 1255 23.78 8.18 -17.19
CA GLU A 1255 22.52 7.43 -17.23
C GLU A 1255 22.55 6.35 -18.33
N HIS A 1256 23.04 6.71 -19.52
CA HIS A 1256 23.13 5.80 -20.65
C HIS A 1256 24.09 4.65 -20.37
N ALA A 1257 25.29 4.97 -19.86
CA ALA A 1257 26.32 4.02 -19.49
C ALA A 1257 25.84 3.03 -18.42
N LEU A 1258 25.16 3.50 -17.37
CA LEU A 1258 24.57 2.65 -16.34
C LEU A 1258 23.54 1.66 -16.94
N CYS A 1259 22.75 2.11 -17.92
CA CYS A 1259 21.84 1.22 -18.64
C CYS A 1259 22.58 0.15 -19.43
N LYS A 1260 23.68 0.48 -20.11
CA LYS A 1260 24.50 -0.49 -20.87
C LYS A 1260 25.25 -1.45 -19.97
N PHE A 1261 25.84 -0.96 -18.89
CA PHE A 1261 26.53 -1.78 -17.89
C PHE A 1261 25.63 -2.88 -17.32
N LYS A 1262 24.38 -2.53 -16.98
CA LYS A 1262 23.36 -3.51 -16.59
C LYS A 1262 23.00 -4.46 -17.74
N ARG A 1263 22.80 -3.93 -18.94
CA ARG A 1263 22.35 -4.71 -20.12
C ARG A 1263 23.39 -5.73 -20.60
N LEU A 1264 24.67 -5.37 -20.58
CA LEU A 1264 25.77 -6.25 -20.95
C LEU A 1264 26.09 -7.28 -19.87
N ASN A 1265 25.57 -7.06 -18.66
CA ASN A 1265 25.84 -7.85 -17.46
C ASN A 1265 27.33 -7.96 -17.11
N VAL A 1266 28.09 -6.87 -17.32
CA VAL A 1266 29.54 -6.81 -17.12
C VAL A 1266 30.00 -7.36 -15.77
N THR A 1267 30.98 -8.26 -15.78
CA THR A 1267 31.68 -8.82 -14.61
C THR A 1267 33.13 -8.31 -14.58
N GLU A 1268 33.87 -8.60 -13.50
CA GLU A 1268 35.31 -8.28 -13.43
C GLU A 1268 36.10 -8.99 -14.54
N GLU A 1269 35.78 -10.26 -14.82
CA GLU A 1269 36.39 -11.05 -15.91
C GLU A 1269 36.20 -10.39 -17.29
N ASP A 1270 35.03 -9.80 -17.54
CA ASP A 1270 34.72 -9.11 -18.81
C ASP A 1270 35.60 -7.89 -19.05
N VAL A 1271 36.22 -7.32 -18.01
CA VAL A 1271 37.12 -6.18 -18.08
C VAL A 1271 38.54 -6.54 -17.62
N MET A 1272 38.89 -7.79 -17.39
CA MET A 1272 40.28 -8.15 -17.06
C MET A 1272 41.13 -8.22 -18.33
N GLY A 1273 42.36 -7.72 -18.26
CA GLY A 1273 43.34 -7.80 -19.35
C GLY A 1273 43.33 -6.65 -20.36
N TRP A 1274 42.40 -5.69 -20.27
CA TRP A 1274 42.43 -4.49 -21.13
C TRP A 1274 43.60 -3.55 -20.81
N GLU A 1275 44.16 -3.60 -19.59
CA GLU A 1275 45.32 -2.79 -19.17
C GLU A 1275 46.65 -3.32 -19.71
N THR A 1276 46.69 -4.57 -20.20
CA THR A 1276 47.91 -5.26 -20.67
C THR A 1276 48.10 -5.25 -22.19
N GLU A 1277 47.12 -4.74 -22.95
CA GLU A 1277 47.17 -4.49 -24.40
C GLU A 1277 47.14 -2.99 -24.70
#